data_AF-A0A239Q0R8-F1
#
_entry.id   AF-A0A239Q0R8-F1
#
_cell.length_a   1.000
_cell.length_b   1.000
_cell.length_c   1.000
_cell.angle_alpha   90.00
_cell.angle_beta   90.00
_cell.angle_gamma   90.00
#
_symmetry.space_group_name_H-M   'P 1'
#
loop_
_entity.id
_entity.type
_entity.pdbx_description
1 polymer ?
#
loop_
_entity_poly.entity_id
_entity_poly.type
_entity_poly.pdbx_seq_one_letter_code
_entity_poly.pdbx_strand_id
1 'polypeptide(L)'
;MSHQQSYLRFQKFLEERQRSHDRKRDIRQHVLSLTASQVGTGLVSEVLNTRFGANLPNLFPKIRAVDAAGIEKCSAYFMHGTVQESEESSHKGAVKLLSVAPANKPVILMETSFLATTHSWIHSSTEKDPAYACLGYVYDDIAHYFMADYPNRLIRKLNSVETPSEEELARAERLLTRIVDQRISKYNAQPMRAPAMTEGYARRVMVCDQAFADASTIYGKVGEAEFEQMLQAAIDENPDAEILVKTHPDTSWGNGKRTGYYTHLQSSGRVRVLRDPVNPYMLFDQVDTVYVGTSQMGLEALFAGKKVVTFGAPFYAGWGLTDDRQQIQHRQRERSLAEIFHYFYIWYTIYHLPGQKGPAEIEDVLSYIETNRPYPLPPTKAELAAPPKVSVVVPVYGVEKYLEQCINSIQRQTLREIEIIPINDASPDNSQAIIDRLAADDGRIRPVILTKNIQLGMVRNRGIAEARGKYIWFIDSDDWLGNPDMLRQVYEVAEERGLDMARSRKAYEAVFDENDQLLRKRNDYCEDFFQTTVPETNFAESPVILKSRHCWTWLYRTEFLREKNIRFMTPKWEERAFLHQAFVKSRAIGLVATDGPVYRIRQNSISRSTRSEFDYQLMQENFHHTFNSYLEVGAENRNHPLRGHLNYQLSQFVQQVMTGRVYPYYRDMGEDKEAEFLSRLRDEFQRCDFRPDDFVTDIPRLSKDHLLGEAFPLMIAAIRADRVDLLRHAVDLTAVPQKTLYQTLMSEPTSEVIADLQAAVNRFARNERVQISDITPAEGKITKPRVIIHIGATKTGSTYIQHMLEKNRAALLRKGVWFPEVGLFWQPTRPRKQAGHANFTRAAVKKEPALIDHIQRGLELMDGQIHTIVLSSEAFFLHEAAHRLADYFAGHQVEMVVYLRRQDEWANSQYSEFVAGGAVGRVDVPFGEWLEKENVRRRLDYSLLLRKWRDKIGLPNVHVRIFDRSQFVDGDLLSDFADATGLPQLLDLPRPDEKEQNDARLSAAHVELLRQFNMRPFKDRDSYFDFIEEVGTAITDWRRERDLPLPKPWIPSEAEADALMAEYADINKDIAQEYLGRQDGEIFGPRGRIPEPASVHAGEIELIDQIYRRHAAPSADAVQQKRIKSLEDQVADLSAKLRRATEKKPAQAAKKVSPAAGPKKTGSAPTKPPHKPAAQAESAKPVKAPAGKASPPLANGVAVSSGKPGLVAANAIANDTKPKQAKPHNQVKPKAKAPSRPRPLQLRRIGGKLGRIGHRLSRALRA
;
A
#
# COMPACT_ATOMS: atom_id res chain seq x y z
N MET A 1 17.04 8.38 54.31
CA MET A 1 16.17 8.74 55.45
C MET A 1 15.15 7.63 55.68
N SER A 2 14.68 7.43 56.91
CA SER A 2 13.46 6.66 57.17
C SER A 2 12.21 7.45 56.76
N HIS A 3 11.04 6.78 56.66
CA HIS A 3 9.76 7.47 56.44
C HIS A 3 9.54 8.59 57.48
N GLN A 4 9.71 8.29 58.77
CA GLN A 4 9.55 9.24 59.87
C GLN A 4 10.46 10.48 59.73
N GLN A 5 11.69 10.31 59.22
CA GLN A 5 12.58 11.44 58.93
C GLN A 5 12.07 12.31 57.76
N SER A 6 11.50 11.70 56.71
CA SER A 6 10.84 12.45 55.64
C SER A 6 9.56 13.15 56.12
N TYR A 7 8.80 12.55 57.04
CA TYR A 7 7.62 13.17 57.66
C TYR A 7 7.99 14.40 58.51
N LEU A 8 8.93 14.26 59.45
CA LEU A 8 9.43 15.38 60.25
C LEU A 8 10.03 16.48 59.39
N ARG A 9 10.73 16.13 58.30
CA ARG A 9 11.23 17.10 57.32
C ARG A 9 10.09 17.82 56.58
N PHE A 10 9.00 17.13 56.27
CA PHE A 10 7.85 17.74 55.59
C PHE A 10 7.09 18.70 56.51
N GLN A 11 6.83 18.32 57.77
CA GLN A 11 6.24 19.22 58.76
C GLN A 11 7.12 20.47 58.99
N LYS A 12 8.43 20.27 59.16
CA LYS A 12 9.39 21.39 59.28
C LYS A 12 9.40 22.31 58.05
N PHE A 13 9.27 21.76 56.84
CA PHE A 13 9.12 22.56 55.61
C PHE A 13 7.85 23.42 55.66
N LEU A 14 6.69 22.86 56.06
CA LEU A 14 5.44 23.63 56.15
C LEU A 14 5.53 24.73 57.23
N GLU A 15 6.09 24.44 58.41
CA GLU A 15 6.36 25.44 59.45
C GLU A 15 7.29 26.57 58.97
N GLU A 16 8.41 26.22 58.34
CA GLU A 16 9.37 27.19 57.81
C GLU A 16 8.74 28.06 56.72
N ARG A 17 7.89 27.48 55.87
CA ARG A 17 7.17 28.21 54.83
C ARG A 17 6.07 29.11 55.37
N GLN A 18 5.34 28.72 56.42
CA GLN A 18 4.42 29.63 57.10
C GLN A 18 5.16 30.86 57.68
N ARG A 19 6.32 30.64 58.32
CA ARG A 19 7.13 31.70 58.96
C ARG A 19 7.90 32.56 57.95
N SER A 20 8.44 31.97 56.88
CA SER A 20 9.36 32.63 55.95
C SER A 20 9.10 32.21 54.50
N HIS A 21 8.40 33.09 53.78
CA HIS A 21 8.19 33.00 52.34
C HIS A 21 8.15 34.40 51.71
N ASP A 22 8.55 34.49 50.45
CA ASP A 22 8.44 35.71 49.65
C ASP A 22 6.95 36.07 49.48
N ARG A 23 6.53 37.19 50.08
CA ARG A 23 5.12 37.61 50.06
C ARG A 23 4.66 38.18 48.72
N LYS A 24 5.55 38.63 47.83
CA LYS A 24 5.22 39.27 46.54
C LYS A 24 5.35 38.33 45.33
N ARG A 25 6.05 37.20 45.47
CA ARG A 25 6.21 36.20 44.41
C ARG A 25 4.89 35.70 43.82
N ASP A 26 4.75 35.90 42.52
CA ASP A 26 3.84 35.14 41.66
C ASP A 26 4.39 33.72 41.46
N ILE A 27 3.53 32.71 41.67
CA ILE A 27 3.94 31.30 41.61
C ILE A 27 4.01 30.76 40.18
N ARG A 28 3.15 31.23 39.27
CA ARG A 28 3.16 30.85 37.86
C ARG A 28 4.47 31.28 37.21
N GLN A 29 4.84 32.55 37.38
CA GLN A 29 6.09 33.12 36.88
C GLN A 29 7.32 32.48 37.54
N HIS A 30 7.27 32.17 38.84
CA HIS A 30 8.37 31.45 39.49
C HIS A 30 8.57 30.06 38.87
N VAL A 31 7.50 29.28 38.66
CA VAL A 31 7.61 27.93 38.09
C VAL A 31 8.01 27.97 36.62
N LEU A 32 7.48 28.90 35.81
CA LEU A 32 7.86 29.06 34.41
C LEU A 32 9.33 29.50 34.23
N SER A 33 9.90 30.31 35.14
CA SER A 33 11.33 30.64 35.10
C SER A 33 12.26 29.45 35.39
N LEU A 34 11.74 28.33 35.93
CA LEU A 34 12.52 27.09 36.14
C LEU A 34 12.60 26.19 34.90
N THR A 35 11.87 26.48 33.81
CA THR A 35 11.87 25.68 32.56
C THR A 35 13.27 25.49 31.94
N ALA A 36 14.13 26.50 32.04
CA ALA A 36 15.52 26.45 31.59
C ALA A 36 16.50 25.73 32.56
N SER A 37 16.05 25.40 33.78
CA SER A 37 16.87 24.84 34.86
C SER A 37 16.80 23.31 34.97
N GLN A 38 17.80 22.70 35.62
CA GLN A 38 17.72 21.30 36.04
C GLN A 38 16.87 21.18 37.31
N VAL A 39 15.62 20.76 37.16
CA VAL A 39 14.68 20.51 38.28
C VAL A 39 14.53 19.02 38.56
N GLY A 40 14.48 18.64 39.83
CA GLY A 40 14.19 17.26 40.26
C GLY A 40 12.68 17.04 40.42
N THR A 41 12.21 15.81 40.29
CA THR A 41 10.81 15.44 40.60
C THR A 41 10.72 14.12 41.36
N GLY A 42 9.67 13.96 42.17
CA GLY A 42 9.37 12.71 42.89
C GLY A 42 8.91 11.54 42.00
N LEU A 43 8.72 11.76 40.70
CA LEU A 43 8.38 10.71 39.72
C LEU A 43 9.61 9.85 39.38
N VAL A 44 9.40 8.56 39.09
CA VAL A 44 10.43 7.62 38.60
C VAL A 44 10.57 7.68 37.07
N SER A 45 11.74 7.29 36.54
CA SER A 45 12.09 7.48 35.13
C SER A 45 11.11 6.85 34.14
N GLU A 46 10.54 5.68 34.46
CA GLU A 46 9.52 5.05 33.60
C GLU A 46 8.25 5.92 33.49
N VAL A 47 7.75 6.42 34.63
CA VAL A 47 6.52 7.23 34.68
C VAL A 47 6.73 8.61 34.06
N LEU A 48 7.90 9.20 34.26
CA LEU A 48 8.29 10.51 33.71
C LEU A 48 8.48 10.48 32.19
N ASN A 49 8.87 9.34 31.61
CA ASN A 49 9.20 9.24 30.19
C ASN A 49 8.14 8.52 29.34
N THR A 50 7.26 7.71 29.93
CA THR A 50 6.35 6.83 29.15
C THR A 50 4.89 6.78 29.62
N ARG A 51 4.53 7.27 30.81
CA ARG A 51 3.16 7.15 31.35
C ARG A 51 2.60 8.51 31.79
N PHE A 52 1.81 8.58 32.85
CA PHE A 52 1.18 9.81 33.38
C PHE A 52 2.08 11.07 33.44
N GLY A 53 3.40 10.92 33.62
CA GLY A 53 4.35 12.04 33.62
C GLY A 53 4.95 12.44 32.26
N ALA A 54 4.66 11.72 31.18
CA ALA A 54 5.37 11.79 29.89
C ALA A 54 5.36 13.14 29.19
N ASN A 55 4.36 13.99 29.46
CA ASN A 55 4.33 15.34 28.90
C ASN A 55 5.20 16.34 29.68
N LEU A 56 5.48 16.09 30.96
CA LEU A 56 6.17 17.06 31.83
C LEU A 56 7.58 17.48 31.32
N PRO A 57 8.37 16.59 30.67
CA PRO A 57 9.59 16.98 29.95
C PRO A 57 9.39 17.97 28.80
N ASN A 58 8.20 18.07 28.19
CA ASN A 58 7.92 19.04 27.12
C ASN A 58 7.93 20.50 27.62
N LEU A 59 7.55 20.69 28.89
CA LEU A 59 7.60 21.96 29.61
C LEU A 59 8.94 22.16 30.35
N PHE A 60 9.53 21.08 30.89
CA PHE A 60 10.82 21.10 31.59
C PHE A 60 11.84 20.15 30.94
N PRO A 61 12.49 20.50 29.81
CA PRO A 61 13.38 19.59 29.06
C PRO A 61 14.63 19.08 29.79
N LYS A 62 14.90 19.60 31.00
CA LYS A 62 16.02 19.22 31.86
C LYS A 62 15.59 18.56 33.19
N ILE A 63 14.32 18.16 33.29
CA ILE A 63 13.76 17.51 34.48
C ILE A 63 14.44 16.16 34.79
N ARG A 64 14.62 15.85 36.07
CA ARG A 64 15.26 14.62 36.56
C ARG A 64 14.33 13.83 37.49
N ALA A 65 14.09 12.57 37.13
CA ALA A 65 13.36 11.62 37.96
C ALA A 65 14.10 11.29 39.28
N VAL A 66 13.36 10.82 40.28
CA VAL A 66 13.84 10.45 41.64
C VAL A 66 14.74 9.20 41.67
N ASP A 67 15.03 8.60 40.52
CA ASP A 67 15.97 7.50 40.30
C ASP A 67 17.08 7.84 39.30
N ALA A 68 17.09 9.06 38.75
CA ALA A 68 18.14 9.51 37.85
C ALA A 68 19.41 9.94 38.61
N ALA A 69 20.58 9.56 38.08
CA ALA A 69 21.86 9.98 38.63
C ALA A 69 22.04 11.51 38.54
N GLY A 70 22.53 12.13 39.62
CA GLY A 70 22.75 13.57 39.68
C GLY A 70 21.54 14.40 40.13
N ILE A 71 20.43 13.79 40.55
CA ILE A 71 19.25 14.53 41.05
C ILE A 71 19.60 15.48 42.21
N GLU A 72 20.58 15.13 43.06
CA GLU A 72 21.04 15.96 44.19
C GLU A 72 21.63 17.32 43.76
N LYS A 73 21.94 17.49 42.47
CA LYS A 73 22.52 18.72 41.89
C LYS A 73 21.45 19.68 41.35
N CYS A 74 20.18 19.27 41.30
CA CYS A 74 19.09 20.11 40.81
C CYS A 74 18.96 21.44 41.58
N SER A 75 18.48 22.48 40.88
CA SER A 75 18.30 23.82 41.45
C SER A 75 17.02 23.93 42.29
N ALA A 76 15.95 23.24 41.88
CA ALA A 76 14.67 23.12 42.58
C ALA A 76 14.09 21.71 42.42
N TYR A 77 13.09 21.37 43.26
CA TYR A 77 12.52 20.02 43.36
C TYR A 77 10.99 20.08 43.40
N PHE A 78 10.32 19.43 42.45
CA PHE A 78 8.87 19.29 42.37
C PHE A 78 8.39 18.06 43.16
N MET A 79 7.71 18.29 44.28
CA MET A 79 7.22 17.25 45.16
C MET A 79 5.73 16.96 44.90
N HIS A 80 5.46 15.84 44.25
CA HIS A 80 4.10 15.36 44.03
C HIS A 80 3.52 14.79 45.33
N GLY A 81 2.30 15.19 45.70
CA GLY A 81 1.59 14.71 46.91
C GLY A 81 2.18 15.20 48.24
N THR A 82 1.95 14.43 49.32
CA THR A 82 2.26 14.78 50.72
C THR A 82 2.99 13.65 51.45
N VAL A 83 3.54 13.92 52.64
CA VAL A 83 4.02 12.89 53.57
C VAL A 83 3.23 13.00 54.87
N GLN A 84 2.64 11.88 55.30
CA GLN A 84 1.82 11.75 56.50
C GLN A 84 2.59 10.99 57.60
N GLU A 85 2.05 10.93 58.81
CA GLU A 85 2.64 10.18 59.92
C GLU A 85 2.60 8.65 59.69
N SER A 86 1.62 8.15 58.94
CA SER A 86 1.62 6.77 58.43
C SER A 86 2.35 6.66 57.09
N GLU A 87 3.10 5.58 56.89
CA GLU A 87 3.71 5.25 55.60
C GLU A 87 2.64 4.88 54.55
N GLU A 88 1.50 4.33 54.96
CA GLU A 88 0.44 3.88 54.05
C GLU A 88 -0.32 5.03 53.38
N SER A 89 -0.54 6.14 54.11
CA SER A 89 -1.15 7.37 53.57
C SER A 89 -0.13 8.38 53.03
N SER A 90 1.15 8.05 53.02
CA SER A 90 2.21 8.91 52.47
C SER A 90 2.44 8.69 50.98
N HIS A 91 2.58 9.77 50.21
CA HIS A 91 2.92 9.65 48.79
C HIS A 91 4.38 9.21 48.62
N LYS A 92 4.58 8.00 48.09
CA LYS A 92 5.90 7.35 47.97
C LYS A 92 6.91 8.19 47.18
N GLY A 93 6.46 8.96 46.18
CA GLY A 93 7.29 9.91 45.45
C GLY A 93 7.81 11.07 46.32
N ALA A 94 6.97 11.61 47.21
CA ALA A 94 7.37 12.66 48.16
C ALA A 94 8.35 12.14 49.21
N VAL A 95 8.06 10.97 49.82
CA VAL A 95 8.95 10.33 50.81
C VAL A 95 10.34 10.10 50.22
N LYS A 96 10.42 9.59 48.99
CA LYS A 96 11.70 9.34 48.30
C LYS A 96 12.40 10.65 47.90
N LEU A 97 11.68 11.65 47.39
CA LEU A 97 12.25 12.94 47.02
C LEU A 97 12.86 13.68 48.23
N LEU A 98 12.14 13.73 49.36
CA LEU A 98 12.64 14.31 50.62
C LEU A 98 13.80 13.53 51.22
N SER A 99 14.05 12.28 50.79
CA SER A 99 15.22 11.51 51.19
C SER A 99 16.49 11.81 50.38
N VAL A 100 16.38 12.48 49.21
CA VAL A 100 17.51 12.77 48.30
C VAL A 100 17.74 14.26 48.01
N ALA A 101 16.71 15.11 48.07
CA ALA A 101 16.86 16.55 47.84
C ALA A 101 17.66 17.21 48.99
N PRO A 102 18.69 18.05 48.74
CA PRO A 102 19.41 18.75 49.80
C PRO A 102 18.51 19.67 50.63
N ALA A 103 18.80 19.84 51.93
CA ALA A 103 17.95 20.59 52.85
C ALA A 103 17.86 22.10 52.54
N ASN A 104 18.87 22.66 51.88
CA ASN A 104 18.96 24.08 51.52
C ASN A 104 18.42 24.40 50.11
N LYS A 105 17.83 23.43 49.39
CA LYS A 105 17.29 23.62 48.05
C LYS A 105 15.78 23.85 48.08
N PRO A 106 15.22 24.73 47.22
CA PRO A 106 13.79 24.96 47.16
C PRO A 106 13.03 23.70 46.72
N VAL A 107 12.16 23.23 47.60
CA VAL A 107 11.05 22.33 47.26
C VAL A 107 9.84 23.18 46.89
N ILE A 108 9.16 22.79 45.82
CA ILE A 108 7.89 23.31 45.35
C ILE A 108 6.93 22.12 45.31
N LEU A 109 5.75 22.29 45.89
CA LEU A 109 4.68 21.31 45.91
C LEU A 109 4.01 21.27 44.53
N MET A 110 3.64 20.08 44.08
CA MET A 110 3.03 19.85 42.77
C MET A 110 1.85 18.88 42.91
N GLU A 111 0.72 19.16 42.28
CA GLU A 111 -0.38 18.19 42.14
C GLU A 111 -0.96 18.24 40.73
N THR A 112 -1.58 17.15 40.33
CA THR A 112 -2.40 16.97 39.13
C THR A 112 -3.46 18.08 39.02
N SER A 113 -3.60 18.69 37.85
CA SER A 113 -4.64 19.69 37.60
C SER A 113 -6.06 19.10 37.61
N PHE A 114 -7.06 19.99 37.52
CA PHE A 114 -8.47 19.63 37.41
C PHE A 114 -8.92 19.33 35.97
N LEU A 115 -8.02 19.46 34.98
CA LEU A 115 -8.16 18.95 33.60
C LEU A 115 -7.03 17.94 33.35
N ALA A 116 -7.04 16.83 34.11
CA ALA A 116 -5.87 15.99 34.25
C ALA A 116 -5.53 15.22 32.98
N THR A 117 -6.51 14.59 32.32
CA THR A 117 -6.29 13.77 31.13
C THR A 117 -7.58 13.49 30.34
N THR A 118 -7.41 13.14 29.08
CA THR A 118 -8.44 12.62 28.17
C THR A 118 -9.01 11.27 28.62
N HIS A 119 -8.25 10.51 29.42
CA HIS A 119 -8.56 9.13 29.82
C HIS A 119 -8.87 8.98 31.32
N SER A 120 -8.97 7.75 31.83
CA SER A 120 -9.09 7.47 33.27
C SER A 120 -7.70 7.42 33.92
N TRP A 121 -7.60 7.76 35.20
CA TRP A 121 -6.31 7.75 35.93
C TRP A 121 -5.58 6.40 35.84
N ILE A 122 -6.33 5.28 35.88
CA ILE A 122 -5.74 3.94 35.78
C ILE A 122 -5.19 3.70 34.37
N HIS A 123 -5.97 3.97 33.31
CA HIS A 123 -5.50 3.82 31.92
C HIS A 123 -4.24 4.68 31.67
N SER A 124 -4.28 5.94 32.06
CA SER A 124 -3.16 6.89 31.93
C SER A 124 -1.93 6.59 32.80
N SER A 125 -2.02 5.63 33.74
CA SER A 125 -0.89 5.19 34.58
C SER A 125 -0.41 3.76 34.30
N THR A 126 -1.21 2.96 33.58
CA THR A 126 -0.79 1.66 33.02
C THR A 126 -0.23 1.77 31.62
N GLU A 127 -0.90 2.52 30.74
CA GLU A 127 -0.54 2.63 29.32
C GLU A 127 0.76 3.40 29.09
N LYS A 128 1.36 3.12 27.93
CA LYS A 128 2.64 3.70 27.49
C LYS A 128 2.50 4.70 26.34
N ASP A 129 1.33 5.35 26.26
CA ASP A 129 1.03 6.38 25.26
C ASP A 129 1.01 7.79 25.90
N PRO A 130 1.92 8.70 25.51
CA PRO A 130 1.92 10.10 25.95
C PRO A 130 0.61 10.85 25.65
N ALA A 131 -0.18 10.43 24.66
CA ALA A 131 -1.50 11.01 24.37
C ALA A 131 -2.50 10.88 25.53
N TYR A 132 -2.27 9.93 26.45
CA TYR A 132 -3.10 9.71 27.63
C TYR A 132 -2.48 10.28 28.91
N ALA A 133 -1.24 10.79 28.86
CA ALA A 133 -0.53 11.32 30.02
C ALA A 133 -1.18 12.62 30.57
N CYS A 134 -0.65 13.13 31.68
CA CYS A 134 -1.20 14.33 32.32
C CYS A 134 -1.08 15.57 31.41
N LEU A 135 -2.10 16.43 31.41
CA LEU A 135 -2.17 17.66 30.60
C LEU A 135 -1.87 18.93 31.40
N GLY A 136 -1.81 18.86 32.74
CA GLY A 136 -1.54 20.02 33.59
C GLY A 136 -1.23 19.69 35.05
N TYR A 137 -0.50 20.58 35.70
CA TYR A 137 -0.22 20.52 37.13
C TYR A 137 -0.43 21.90 37.79
N VAL A 138 -0.84 21.90 39.05
CA VAL A 138 -0.84 23.05 39.96
C VAL A 138 0.41 23.01 40.83
N TYR A 139 0.91 24.19 41.22
CA TYR A 139 2.17 24.34 41.95
C TYR A 139 2.06 25.35 43.10
N ASP A 140 2.71 25.07 44.23
CA ASP A 140 2.79 25.99 45.36
C ASP A 140 4.15 25.92 46.05
N ASP A 141 4.69 27.05 46.55
CA ASP A 141 5.93 27.06 47.33
C ASP A 141 5.70 27.19 48.84
N ILE A 142 4.43 27.21 49.30
CA ILE A 142 4.03 27.30 50.70
C ILE A 142 3.29 26.02 51.16
N ALA A 143 2.12 25.72 50.56
CA ALA A 143 1.25 24.60 50.92
C ALA A 143 0.31 24.21 49.75
N HIS A 144 -0.19 22.97 49.68
CA HIS A 144 -1.11 22.56 48.62
C HIS A 144 -2.46 23.29 48.71
N TYR A 145 -3.17 23.43 47.58
CA TYR A 145 -4.49 24.09 47.52
C TYR A 145 -5.53 23.46 48.46
N PHE A 146 -5.48 22.14 48.68
CA PHE A 146 -6.37 21.40 49.56
C PHE A 146 -5.99 21.45 51.05
N MET A 147 -4.88 22.11 51.42
CA MET A 147 -4.44 22.20 52.81
C MET A 147 -5.16 23.35 53.53
N ALA A 148 -6.30 23.05 54.16
CA ALA A 148 -7.16 24.08 54.73
C ALA A 148 -6.45 24.91 55.81
N ASP A 149 -5.73 24.31 56.77
CA ASP A 149 -5.06 25.06 57.84
C ASP A 149 -3.82 25.88 57.41
N TYR A 150 -3.42 25.82 56.13
CA TYR A 150 -2.16 26.38 55.67
C TYR A 150 -2.40 27.48 54.61
N PRO A 151 -1.93 28.72 54.81
CA PRO A 151 -2.04 29.75 53.79
C PRO A 151 -1.17 29.38 52.58
N ASN A 152 -1.80 29.21 51.42
CA ASN A 152 -1.13 28.90 50.14
C ASN A 152 -1.25 30.08 49.14
N ARG A 153 -0.59 30.00 47.98
CA ARG A 153 -0.57 31.10 46.99
C ARG A 153 -1.96 31.42 46.45
N LEU A 154 -2.78 30.39 46.24
CA LEU A 154 -4.16 30.53 45.75
C LEU A 154 -5.05 31.26 46.75
N ILE A 155 -5.10 30.80 48.01
CA ILE A 155 -5.84 31.44 49.11
C ILE A 155 -5.38 32.89 49.31
N ARG A 156 -4.08 33.18 49.13
CA ARG A 156 -3.55 34.55 49.22
C ARG A 156 -3.94 35.44 48.04
N LYS A 157 -4.07 34.90 46.83
CA LYS A 157 -4.62 35.63 45.66
C LYS A 157 -6.12 35.87 45.85
N LEU A 158 -6.88 34.87 46.28
CA LEU A 158 -8.33 34.98 46.57
C LEU A 158 -8.66 35.94 47.73
N ASN A 159 -7.78 36.09 48.73
CA ASN A 159 -7.93 37.13 49.78
C ASN A 159 -7.39 38.52 49.39
N SER A 160 -6.74 38.69 48.23
CA SER A 160 -6.13 39.97 47.83
C SER A 160 -7.17 41.05 47.48
N VAL A 161 -6.76 42.32 47.41
CA VAL A 161 -7.58 43.41 46.84
C VAL A 161 -7.65 43.36 45.31
N GLU A 162 -6.81 42.56 44.67
CA GLU A 162 -6.80 42.39 43.23
C GLU A 162 -8.03 41.56 42.78
N THR A 163 -8.56 41.92 41.62
CA THR A 163 -9.56 41.20 40.83
C THR A 163 -8.99 40.98 39.42
N PRO A 164 -9.46 39.98 38.65
CA PRO A 164 -9.14 39.90 37.23
C PRO A 164 -9.80 41.06 36.48
N SER A 165 -9.32 41.38 35.28
CA SER A 165 -9.97 42.37 34.41
C SER A 165 -11.35 41.88 33.91
N GLU A 166 -12.18 42.78 33.39
CA GLU A 166 -13.45 42.42 32.74
C GLU A 166 -13.24 41.43 31.57
N GLU A 167 -12.15 41.59 30.81
CA GLU A 167 -11.77 40.66 29.74
C GLU A 167 -11.36 39.28 30.27
N GLU A 168 -10.66 39.23 31.40
CA GLU A 168 -10.22 37.99 32.06
C GLU A 168 -11.39 37.24 32.72
N LEU A 169 -12.36 37.96 33.28
CA LEU A 169 -13.62 37.40 33.79
C LEU A 169 -14.48 36.87 32.64
N ALA A 170 -14.68 37.66 31.58
CA ALA A 170 -15.42 37.20 30.40
C ALA A 170 -14.73 36.00 29.71
N ARG A 171 -13.39 35.91 29.74
CA ARG A 171 -12.64 34.70 29.31
C ARG A 171 -12.97 33.51 30.22
N ALA A 172 -12.93 33.70 31.54
CA ALA A 172 -13.24 32.64 32.51
C ALA A 172 -14.67 32.12 32.36
N GLU A 173 -15.67 32.99 32.16
CA GLU A 173 -17.08 32.60 31.94
C GLU A 173 -17.27 31.80 30.65
N ARG A 174 -16.66 32.23 29.52
CA ARG A 174 -16.71 31.46 28.27
C ARG A 174 -16.07 30.07 28.41
N LEU A 175 -14.96 29.96 29.14
CA LEU A 175 -14.26 28.70 29.38
C LEU A 175 -15.04 27.77 30.32
N LEU A 176 -15.63 28.31 31.37
CA LEU A 176 -16.52 27.58 32.28
C LEU A 176 -17.73 27.05 31.52
N THR A 177 -18.39 27.89 30.72
CA THR A 177 -19.52 27.50 29.86
C THR A 177 -19.12 26.39 28.89
N ARG A 178 -17.98 26.52 28.20
CA ARG A 178 -17.43 25.46 27.33
C ARG A 178 -17.20 24.15 28.09
N ILE A 179 -16.67 24.19 29.32
CA ILE A 179 -16.48 22.99 30.15
C ILE A 179 -17.80 22.31 30.50
N VAL A 180 -18.86 23.07 30.80
CA VAL A 180 -20.20 22.55 31.10
C VAL A 180 -20.84 21.95 29.85
N ASP A 181 -20.92 22.70 28.75
CA ASP A 181 -21.52 22.28 27.48
C ASP A 181 -20.82 21.05 26.90
N GLN A 182 -19.49 21.03 26.96
CA GLN A 182 -18.67 19.92 26.50
C GLN A 182 -18.54 18.81 27.56
N ARG A 183 -19.10 18.95 28.76
CA ARG A 183 -19.11 17.95 29.84
C ARG A 183 -17.71 17.47 30.22
N ILE A 184 -16.78 18.42 30.36
CA ILE A 184 -15.35 18.15 30.62
C ILE A 184 -15.08 18.07 32.12
N SER A 185 -14.32 17.06 32.55
CA SER A 185 -14.02 16.78 33.97
C SER A 185 -12.52 16.49 34.17
N LYS A 186 -12.09 16.16 35.40
CA LYS A 186 -10.69 15.76 35.71
C LYS A 186 -10.22 14.60 34.83
N TYR A 187 -11.11 13.63 34.64
CA TYR A 187 -10.93 12.45 33.79
C TYR A 187 -12.07 12.43 32.77
N ASN A 188 -11.80 12.03 31.53
CA ASN A 188 -12.74 12.19 30.41
C ASN A 188 -13.07 10.87 29.69
N ALA A 189 -12.80 9.73 30.33
CA ALA A 189 -13.16 8.38 29.87
C ALA A 189 -14.32 7.76 30.66
N GLN A 190 -15.25 8.58 31.14
CA GLN A 190 -16.50 8.12 31.73
C GLN A 190 -17.60 8.13 30.67
N PRO A 191 -18.46 7.10 30.59
CA PRO A 191 -19.63 7.08 29.72
C PRO A 191 -20.50 8.34 29.88
N MET A 192 -20.95 8.89 28.75
CA MET A 192 -21.86 10.05 28.69
C MET A 192 -23.33 9.63 28.82
N ARG A 193 -23.62 8.71 29.75
CA ARG A 193 -24.95 8.13 30.00
C ARG A 193 -25.38 8.39 31.43
N ALA A 194 -26.56 8.97 31.63
CA ALA A 194 -27.18 9.01 32.96
C ALA A 194 -27.62 7.58 33.39
N PRO A 195 -27.39 7.16 34.65
CA PRO A 195 -27.94 5.90 35.13
C PRO A 195 -29.47 5.97 35.19
N ALA A 196 -30.15 4.85 34.95
CA ALA A 196 -31.62 4.80 34.95
C ALA A 196 -32.16 5.15 36.35
N MET A 197 -32.79 6.32 36.49
CA MET A 197 -33.23 6.86 37.79
C MET A 197 -34.46 6.14 38.35
N THR A 198 -34.69 6.26 39.66
CA THR A 198 -35.81 5.58 40.33
C THR A 198 -37.11 6.35 40.07
N GLU A 199 -38.12 5.66 39.55
CA GLU A 199 -39.44 6.23 39.28
C GLU A 199 -40.14 6.73 40.56
N GLY A 200 -41.10 7.65 40.41
CA GLY A 200 -41.86 8.24 41.51
C GLY A 200 -41.21 9.44 42.21
N TYR A 201 -39.88 9.59 42.16
CA TYR A 201 -39.19 10.77 42.71
C TYR A 201 -39.13 11.93 41.71
N ALA A 202 -39.73 13.07 42.10
CA ALA A 202 -39.68 14.32 41.35
C ALA A 202 -38.39 15.13 41.60
N ARG A 203 -37.77 14.96 42.77
CA ARG A 203 -36.58 15.68 43.23
C ARG A 203 -35.47 14.71 43.65
N ARG A 204 -34.19 15.08 43.43
CA ARG A 204 -33.02 14.26 43.77
C ARG A 204 -31.84 15.09 44.24
N VAL A 205 -31.08 14.52 45.16
CA VAL A 205 -29.88 15.11 45.77
C VAL A 205 -28.72 14.12 45.65
N MET A 206 -27.51 14.59 45.36
CA MET A 206 -26.32 13.73 45.30
C MET A 206 -25.45 13.87 46.55
N VAL A 207 -24.88 12.76 47.00
CA VAL A 207 -23.84 12.71 48.04
C VAL A 207 -22.59 12.07 47.44
N CYS A 208 -21.47 12.78 47.47
CA CYS A 208 -20.21 12.32 46.86
C CYS A 208 -19.34 11.55 47.86
N ASP A 209 -18.95 10.33 47.48
CA ASP A 209 -17.88 9.56 48.12
C ASP A 209 -16.49 10.07 47.71
N GLN A 210 -15.46 9.78 48.51
CA GLN A 210 -14.06 10.03 48.18
C GLN A 210 -13.20 8.83 48.58
N ALA A 211 -12.01 8.72 47.99
CA ALA A 211 -11.04 7.69 48.39
C ALA A 211 -10.66 7.86 49.88
N PHE A 212 -10.69 6.75 50.62
CA PHE A 212 -10.41 6.73 52.05
C PHE A 212 -8.98 7.19 52.35
N ALA A 213 -8.83 8.08 53.33
CA ALA A 213 -7.55 8.66 53.75
C ALA A 213 -6.77 9.41 52.63
N ASP A 214 -7.48 9.99 51.66
CA ASP A 214 -6.90 10.96 50.72
C ASP A 214 -6.35 12.19 51.49
N ALA A 215 -5.21 12.72 51.06
CA ALA A 215 -4.65 13.96 51.60
C ALA A 215 -5.64 15.15 51.48
N SER A 216 -6.52 15.14 50.48
CA SER A 216 -7.59 16.15 50.35
C SER A 216 -8.67 16.04 51.44
N THR A 217 -8.85 14.88 52.06
CA THR A 217 -9.79 14.68 53.19
C THR A 217 -9.12 15.01 54.52
N ILE A 218 -7.90 14.48 54.74
CA ILE A 218 -7.09 14.69 55.94
C ILE A 218 -6.83 16.17 56.20
N TYR A 219 -6.24 16.90 55.24
CA TYR A 219 -5.99 18.34 55.40
C TYR A 219 -7.20 19.22 55.11
N GLY A 220 -8.32 18.60 54.70
CA GLY A 220 -9.61 19.23 54.49
C GLY A 220 -10.57 19.11 55.68
N LYS A 221 -10.14 18.55 56.81
CA LYS A 221 -10.94 18.35 58.04
C LYS A 221 -12.23 17.54 57.82
N VAL A 222 -12.16 16.47 57.05
CA VAL A 222 -13.28 15.53 56.88
C VAL A 222 -12.77 14.09 57.05
N GLY A 223 -13.34 13.38 58.01
CA GLY A 223 -13.09 11.97 58.31
C GLY A 223 -14.36 11.14 58.24
N GLU A 224 -14.30 9.90 58.71
CA GLU A 224 -15.40 8.93 58.62
C GLU A 224 -16.69 9.43 59.29
N ALA A 225 -16.57 10.07 60.46
CA ALA A 225 -17.70 10.67 61.18
C ALA A 225 -18.36 11.84 60.42
N GLU A 226 -17.59 12.67 59.71
CA GLU A 226 -18.12 13.76 58.91
C GLU A 226 -18.77 13.27 57.61
N PHE A 227 -18.29 12.14 57.04
CA PHE A 227 -19.00 11.45 55.94
C PHE A 227 -20.32 10.83 56.43
N GLU A 228 -20.36 10.19 57.60
CA GLU A 228 -21.63 9.72 58.19
C GLU A 228 -22.62 10.87 58.43
N GLN A 229 -22.16 11.98 59.02
CA GLN A 229 -22.97 13.18 59.21
C GLN A 229 -23.44 13.79 57.88
N MET A 230 -22.60 13.82 56.84
CA MET A 230 -22.96 14.34 55.52
C MET A 230 -24.10 13.55 54.87
N LEU A 231 -24.06 12.22 54.96
CA LEU A 231 -25.14 11.38 54.44
C LEU A 231 -26.43 11.57 55.25
N GLN A 232 -26.33 11.61 56.58
CA GLN A 232 -27.49 11.80 57.44
C GLN A 232 -28.14 13.19 57.23
N ALA A 233 -27.34 14.24 57.10
CA ALA A 233 -27.81 15.58 56.78
C ALA A 233 -28.48 15.64 55.39
N ALA A 234 -27.88 15.05 54.36
CA ALA A 234 -28.49 14.99 53.03
C ALA A 234 -29.85 14.28 53.02
N ILE A 235 -30.01 13.24 53.87
CA ILE A 235 -31.28 12.57 54.13
C ILE A 235 -32.26 13.53 54.83
N ASP A 236 -31.93 14.03 56.02
CA ASP A 236 -32.87 14.75 56.88
C ASP A 236 -33.29 16.12 56.33
N GLU A 237 -32.39 16.83 55.65
CA GLU A 237 -32.64 18.14 55.03
C GLU A 237 -33.50 18.06 53.75
N ASN A 238 -33.62 16.87 53.14
CA ASN A 238 -34.32 16.67 51.87
C ASN A 238 -35.30 15.48 51.97
N PRO A 239 -36.36 15.56 52.80
CA PRO A 239 -37.27 14.44 53.05
C PRO A 239 -38.07 13.98 51.82
N ASP A 240 -38.21 14.86 50.82
CA ASP A 240 -38.94 14.64 49.56
C ASP A 240 -38.11 13.97 48.45
N ALA A 241 -36.78 13.94 48.59
CA ALA A 241 -35.86 13.59 47.52
C ALA A 241 -35.34 12.13 47.55
N GLU A 242 -34.97 11.62 46.38
CA GLU A 242 -34.06 10.47 46.26
C GLU A 242 -32.63 10.92 46.58
N ILE A 243 -31.91 10.17 47.42
CA ILE A 243 -30.54 10.46 47.82
C ILE A 243 -29.58 9.54 47.05
N LEU A 244 -28.88 10.12 46.06
CA LEU A 244 -27.96 9.42 45.17
C LEU A 244 -26.53 9.46 45.75
N VAL A 245 -26.09 8.36 46.37
CA VAL A 245 -24.71 8.24 46.89
C VAL A 245 -23.78 7.78 45.77
N LYS A 246 -22.96 8.67 45.20
CA LYS A 246 -22.02 8.33 44.12
C LYS A 246 -20.68 7.86 44.68
N THR A 247 -20.32 6.60 44.45
CA THR A 247 -19.01 6.06 44.88
C THR A 247 -17.87 6.57 43.99
N HIS A 248 -16.66 6.69 44.57
CA HIS A 248 -15.48 7.21 43.86
C HIS A 248 -15.03 6.26 42.73
N PRO A 249 -14.69 6.75 41.51
CA PRO A 249 -14.45 5.89 40.34
C PRO A 249 -13.29 4.90 40.47
N ASP A 250 -12.25 5.18 41.28
CA ASP A 250 -11.20 4.20 41.59
C ASP A 250 -11.76 2.88 42.16
N THR A 251 -12.92 2.91 42.84
CA THR A 251 -13.56 1.71 43.41
C THR A 251 -14.15 0.78 42.35
N SER A 252 -14.42 1.27 41.13
CA SER A 252 -14.93 0.48 40.00
C SER A 252 -13.90 0.26 38.89
N TRP A 253 -12.81 1.03 38.84
CA TRP A 253 -11.73 0.85 37.86
C TRP A 253 -10.56 -0.04 38.35
N GLY A 254 -10.39 -0.26 39.65
CA GLY A 254 -9.28 -1.05 40.21
C GLY A 254 -9.69 -2.43 40.75
N ASN A 255 -8.71 -3.33 40.91
CA ASN A 255 -8.89 -4.65 41.54
C ASN A 255 -9.13 -4.57 43.07
N GLY A 256 -10.12 -3.79 43.52
CA GLY A 256 -10.58 -3.71 44.91
C GLY A 256 -9.58 -3.14 45.94
N LYS A 257 -8.44 -2.57 45.52
CA LYS A 257 -7.35 -2.12 46.42
C LYS A 257 -7.51 -0.71 47.01
N ARG A 258 -8.52 0.05 46.58
CA ARG A 258 -8.91 1.34 47.17
C ARG A 258 -10.39 1.29 47.51
N THR A 259 -10.73 1.69 48.72
CA THR A 259 -12.10 1.90 49.19
C THR A 259 -12.38 3.40 49.29
N GLY A 260 -13.63 3.80 49.06
CA GLY A 260 -14.17 5.06 49.58
C GLY A 260 -14.92 4.85 50.89
N TYR A 261 -15.27 5.94 51.58
CA TYR A 261 -15.99 5.91 52.86
C TYR A 261 -17.32 5.15 52.74
N TYR A 262 -18.07 5.36 51.65
CA TYR A 262 -19.37 4.72 51.43
C TYR A 262 -19.31 3.33 50.76
N THR A 263 -18.13 2.72 50.60
CA THR A 263 -17.98 1.42 49.89
C THR A 263 -18.90 0.33 50.44
N HIS A 264 -19.11 0.34 51.76
CA HIS A 264 -19.87 -0.65 52.52
C HIS A 264 -21.41 -0.52 52.34
N LEU A 265 -21.91 0.65 51.95
CA LEU A 265 -23.34 0.94 51.88
C LEU A 265 -24.07 0.15 50.78
N GLN A 266 -25.34 -0.15 51.02
CA GLN A 266 -26.25 -0.76 50.05
C GLN A 266 -27.47 0.15 49.84
N SER A 267 -28.02 0.15 48.61
CA SER A 267 -29.24 0.90 48.32
C SER A 267 -30.41 0.41 49.18
N SER A 268 -31.06 1.33 49.90
CA SER A 268 -32.17 1.01 50.79
C SER A 268 -33.13 2.20 50.92
N GLY A 269 -34.45 1.92 50.85
CA GLY A 269 -35.47 2.96 50.83
C GLY A 269 -35.23 3.97 49.70
N ARG A 270 -35.10 5.26 50.06
CA ARG A 270 -34.80 6.37 49.13
C ARG A 270 -33.31 6.69 48.99
N VAL A 271 -32.42 5.93 49.63
CA VAL A 271 -30.96 6.07 49.51
C VAL A 271 -30.46 5.06 48.49
N ARG A 272 -29.86 5.54 47.40
CA ARG A 272 -29.42 4.72 46.27
C ARG A 272 -27.94 4.90 46.00
N VAL A 273 -27.17 3.80 46.05
CA VAL A 273 -25.72 3.82 45.82
C VAL A 273 -25.41 3.61 44.34
N LEU A 274 -24.77 4.58 43.70
CA LEU A 274 -24.39 4.59 42.29
C LEU A 274 -22.89 4.25 42.13
N ARG A 275 -22.62 3.01 41.70
CA ARG A 275 -21.25 2.47 41.54
C ARG A 275 -20.66 2.63 40.15
N ASP A 276 -21.52 2.74 39.14
CA ASP A 276 -21.11 2.76 37.72
C ASP A 276 -20.21 3.96 37.40
N PRO A 277 -19.28 3.82 36.42
CA PRO A 277 -18.56 4.95 35.86
C PRO A 277 -19.51 5.78 34.99
N VAL A 278 -19.59 7.09 35.26
CA VAL A 278 -20.46 8.04 34.57
C VAL A 278 -19.85 9.43 34.66
N ASN A 279 -19.97 10.22 33.59
CA ASN A 279 -19.49 11.59 33.58
C ASN A 279 -20.28 12.47 34.57
N PRO A 280 -19.63 13.30 35.44
CA PRO A 280 -20.33 14.06 36.48
C PRO A 280 -21.51 14.91 35.99
N TYR A 281 -21.41 15.51 34.79
CA TYR A 281 -22.46 16.35 34.23
C TYR A 281 -23.74 15.56 33.91
N MET A 282 -23.64 14.27 33.60
CA MET A 282 -24.80 13.38 33.44
C MET A 282 -25.54 13.10 34.75
N LEU A 283 -24.90 13.34 35.90
CA LEU A 283 -25.52 13.27 37.23
C LEU A 283 -26.03 14.65 37.67
N PHE A 284 -25.28 15.72 37.40
CA PHE A 284 -25.71 17.09 37.69
C PHE A 284 -27.03 17.41 36.98
N ASP A 285 -27.22 16.98 35.72
CA ASP A 285 -28.50 17.08 34.99
C ASP A 285 -29.72 16.47 35.71
N GLN A 286 -29.50 15.61 36.72
CA GLN A 286 -30.52 14.81 37.39
C GLN A 286 -30.76 15.21 38.87
N VAL A 287 -30.00 16.17 39.40
CA VAL A 287 -30.08 16.65 40.80
C VAL A 287 -30.11 18.17 40.90
N ASP A 288 -30.61 18.69 42.03
CA ASP A 288 -30.55 20.14 42.36
C ASP A 288 -29.45 20.52 43.36
N THR A 289 -29.10 19.60 44.27
CA THR A 289 -28.14 19.84 45.36
C THR A 289 -27.12 18.70 45.44
N VAL A 290 -25.86 19.04 45.74
CA VAL A 290 -24.72 18.11 45.85
C VAL A 290 -23.98 18.31 47.16
N TYR A 291 -23.89 17.26 47.97
CA TYR A 291 -23.16 17.21 49.24
C TYR A 291 -21.78 16.61 49.03
N VAL A 292 -20.72 17.28 49.51
CA VAL A 292 -19.32 16.85 49.35
C VAL A 292 -18.51 17.02 50.65
N GLY A 293 -17.54 16.12 50.88
CA GLY A 293 -16.49 16.36 51.87
C GLY A 293 -15.54 17.45 51.35
N THR A 294 -14.62 17.06 50.47
CA THR A 294 -13.69 17.97 49.77
C THR A 294 -13.55 17.72 48.26
N SER A 295 -14.40 16.85 47.69
CA SER A 295 -14.31 16.39 46.29
C SER A 295 -14.31 17.53 45.26
N GLN A 296 -13.55 17.38 44.17
CA GLN A 296 -13.62 18.27 42.99
C GLN A 296 -15.05 18.36 42.42
N MET A 297 -15.85 17.30 42.56
CA MET A 297 -17.23 17.26 42.04
C MET A 297 -18.13 18.35 42.63
N GLY A 298 -17.80 18.94 43.79
CA GLY A 298 -18.52 20.12 44.30
C GLY A 298 -18.26 21.37 43.45
N LEU A 299 -17.02 21.60 42.99
CA LEU A 299 -16.73 22.72 42.09
C LEU A 299 -17.33 22.50 40.69
N GLU A 300 -17.30 21.27 40.19
CA GLU A 300 -17.94 20.90 38.93
C GLU A 300 -19.48 21.05 39.01
N ALA A 301 -20.08 20.79 40.18
CA ALA A 301 -21.50 21.04 40.44
C ALA A 301 -21.84 22.53 40.51
N LEU A 302 -20.96 23.39 41.06
CA LEU A 302 -21.11 24.85 40.98
C LEU A 302 -21.08 25.32 39.53
N PHE A 303 -20.17 24.80 38.69
CA PHE A 303 -20.14 25.11 37.26
C PHE A 303 -21.46 24.70 36.56
N ALA A 304 -22.04 23.57 36.95
CA ALA A 304 -23.35 23.11 36.48
C ALA A 304 -24.55 23.82 37.15
N GLY A 305 -24.34 24.94 37.86
CA GLY A 305 -25.39 25.77 38.47
C GLY A 305 -26.14 25.10 39.62
N LYS A 306 -25.52 24.15 40.34
CA LYS A 306 -26.14 23.40 41.43
C LYS A 306 -25.84 23.99 42.79
N LYS A 307 -26.73 23.75 43.76
CA LYS A 307 -26.44 24.03 45.17
C LYS A 307 -25.40 23.04 45.68
N VAL A 308 -24.42 23.51 46.45
CA VAL A 308 -23.32 22.67 46.93
C VAL A 308 -23.11 22.88 48.43
N VAL A 309 -23.13 21.77 49.17
CA VAL A 309 -22.94 21.71 50.63
C VAL A 309 -21.59 21.07 50.91
N THR A 310 -20.74 21.71 51.71
CA THR A 310 -19.39 21.23 52.03
C THR A 310 -19.27 20.83 53.51
N PHE A 311 -18.90 19.57 53.77
CA PHE A 311 -18.65 19.02 55.11
C PHE A 311 -17.18 19.02 55.52
N GLY A 312 -16.27 19.18 54.55
CA GLY A 312 -14.88 19.58 54.76
C GLY A 312 -14.61 21.00 54.25
N ALA A 313 -13.34 21.35 54.12
CA ALA A 313 -12.87 22.69 53.75
C ALA A 313 -12.13 22.74 52.39
N PRO A 314 -12.68 22.22 51.27
CA PRO A 314 -12.04 22.26 49.97
C PRO A 314 -11.76 23.70 49.53
N PHE A 315 -10.79 23.96 48.66
CA PHE A 315 -10.28 25.33 48.42
C PHE A 315 -11.34 26.36 47.97
N TYR A 316 -12.43 25.90 47.34
CA TYR A 316 -13.53 26.71 46.84
C TYR A 316 -14.65 26.98 47.87
N ALA A 317 -14.61 26.34 49.04
CA ALA A 317 -15.46 26.67 50.20
C ALA A 317 -14.99 27.96 50.89
N GLY A 318 -15.86 28.61 51.67
CA GLY A 318 -15.53 29.79 52.47
C GLY A 318 -15.41 31.09 51.68
N TRP A 319 -16.01 31.16 50.48
CA TRP A 319 -16.03 32.36 49.63
C TRP A 319 -17.46 32.80 49.23
N GLY A 320 -18.49 32.33 49.92
CA GLY A 320 -19.90 32.68 49.65
C GLY A 320 -20.59 31.90 48.52
N LEU A 321 -19.91 30.90 47.92
CA LEU A 321 -20.44 30.07 46.83
C LEU A 321 -21.11 28.77 47.29
N THR A 322 -20.97 28.41 48.57
CA THR A 322 -21.30 27.09 49.12
C THR A 322 -21.95 27.20 50.50
N ASP A 323 -22.73 26.18 50.87
CA ASP A 323 -23.21 25.97 52.23
C ASP A 323 -22.13 25.22 53.02
N ASP A 324 -21.36 25.97 53.81
CA ASP A 324 -20.14 25.49 54.47
C ASP A 324 -20.42 25.04 55.91
N ARG A 325 -20.35 23.74 56.17
CA ARG A 325 -20.55 23.14 57.50
C ARG A 325 -19.29 23.18 58.38
N GLN A 326 -18.20 23.78 57.89
CA GLN A 326 -16.92 23.97 58.58
C GLN A 326 -16.51 25.44 58.55
N GLN A 327 -16.06 26.00 59.69
CA GLN A 327 -15.61 27.39 59.75
C GLN A 327 -14.15 27.55 59.28
N ILE A 328 -13.91 28.43 58.29
CA ILE A 328 -12.60 28.57 57.63
C ILE A 328 -11.98 29.96 57.87
N GLN A 329 -11.37 30.15 59.04
CA GLN A 329 -10.95 31.45 59.61
C GLN A 329 -10.11 32.40 58.72
N HIS A 330 -9.40 31.88 57.72
CA HIS A 330 -8.47 32.64 56.86
C HIS A 330 -9.02 32.87 55.44
N ARG A 331 -10.28 32.53 55.16
CA ARG A 331 -10.99 32.90 53.92
C ARG A 331 -11.98 34.00 54.31
N GLN A 332 -11.71 35.23 53.86
CA GLN A 332 -12.23 36.45 54.49
C GLN A 332 -12.90 37.39 53.48
N ARG A 333 -13.34 36.85 52.34
CA ARG A 333 -14.00 37.59 51.25
C ARG A 333 -15.05 36.71 50.59
N GLU A 334 -16.07 37.34 50.03
CA GLU A 334 -16.88 36.71 48.99
C GLU A 334 -16.13 36.77 47.65
N ARG A 335 -16.34 35.77 46.78
CA ARG A 335 -15.80 35.73 45.42
C ARG A 335 -16.81 35.12 44.45
N SER A 336 -16.84 35.64 43.23
CA SER A 336 -17.60 35.03 42.14
C SER A 336 -16.99 33.69 41.71
N LEU A 337 -17.82 32.85 41.09
CA LEU A 337 -17.39 31.59 40.50
C LEU A 337 -16.39 31.82 39.33
N ALA A 338 -16.53 32.93 38.60
CA ALA A 338 -15.60 33.34 37.54
C ALA A 338 -14.20 33.69 38.07
N GLU A 339 -14.08 34.36 39.23
CA GLU A 339 -12.79 34.61 39.88
C GLU A 339 -12.13 33.33 40.38
N ILE A 340 -12.91 32.44 41.02
CA ILE A 340 -12.44 31.11 41.46
C ILE A 340 -11.94 30.30 40.26
N PHE A 341 -12.67 30.32 39.15
CA PHE A 341 -12.27 29.68 37.89
C PHE A 341 -10.98 30.30 37.34
N HIS A 342 -10.94 31.63 37.15
CA HIS A 342 -9.78 32.34 36.63
C HIS A 342 -8.52 32.02 37.46
N TYR A 343 -8.58 32.19 38.78
CA TYR A 343 -7.40 32.00 39.61
C TYR A 343 -6.95 30.53 39.67
N PHE A 344 -7.84 29.55 39.73
CA PHE A 344 -7.43 28.14 39.75
C PHE A 344 -7.04 27.61 38.36
N TYR A 345 -7.93 27.72 37.38
CA TYR A 345 -7.79 27.07 36.08
C TYR A 345 -6.89 27.84 35.11
N ILE A 346 -6.82 29.18 35.18
CA ILE A 346 -6.05 30.00 34.22
C ILE A 346 -4.70 30.41 34.82
N TRP A 347 -4.70 30.99 36.03
CA TRP A 347 -3.47 31.51 36.66
C TRP A 347 -2.63 30.41 37.36
N TYR A 348 -3.21 29.67 38.29
CA TYR A 348 -2.50 28.74 39.19
C TYR A 348 -2.12 27.40 38.53
N THR A 349 -2.90 26.94 37.55
CA THR A 349 -2.62 25.73 36.79
C THR A 349 -1.72 26.02 35.58
N ILE A 350 -0.69 25.19 35.36
CA ILE A 350 0.16 25.25 34.16
C ILE A 350 -0.07 23.98 33.33
N TYR A 351 -0.54 24.16 32.09
CA TYR A 351 -0.84 23.09 31.15
C TYR A 351 0.28 22.83 30.15
N HIS A 352 0.25 21.67 29.52
CA HIS A 352 1.25 21.17 28.59
C HIS A 352 0.67 19.97 27.82
N LEU A 353 0.68 20.03 26.48
CA LEU A 353 0.12 18.98 25.63
C LEU A 353 1.18 18.02 25.07
N PRO A 354 0.78 16.81 24.62
CA PRO A 354 1.64 15.91 23.87
C PRO A 354 2.21 16.58 22.61
N GLY A 355 3.53 16.61 22.48
CA GLY A 355 4.24 17.18 21.32
C GLY A 355 4.39 18.71 21.29
N GLN A 356 3.61 19.46 22.07
CA GLN A 356 3.73 20.92 22.18
C GLN A 356 4.94 21.30 23.04
N LYS A 357 5.72 22.32 22.64
CA LYS A 357 6.84 22.85 23.43
C LYS A 357 6.38 24.04 24.27
N GLY A 358 6.77 24.07 25.56
CA GLY A 358 6.37 25.13 26.48
C GLY A 358 4.97 24.91 27.07
N PRO A 359 4.41 25.91 27.79
CA PRO A 359 3.08 25.81 28.35
C PRO A 359 2.00 25.88 27.26
N ALA A 360 0.89 25.17 27.48
CA ALA A 360 -0.34 25.31 26.70
C ALA A 360 -1.31 26.26 27.40
N GLU A 361 -2.17 26.93 26.62
CA GLU A 361 -3.31 27.65 27.19
C GLU A 361 -4.49 26.70 27.38
N ILE A 362 -5.45 27.08 28.24
CA ILE A 362 -6.57 26.21 28.60
C ILE A 362 -7.48 25.92 27.39
N GLU A 363 -7.61 26.84 26.45
CA GLU A 363 -8.30 26.67 25.17
C GLU A 363 -7.73 25.50 24.36
N ASP A 364 -6.40 25.31 24.35
CA ASP A 364 -5.74 24.18 23.70
C ASP A 364 -6.13 22.86 24.38
N VAL A 365 -6.13 22.86 25.72
CA VAL A 365 -6.43 21.67 26.55
C VAL A 365 -7.86 21.21 26.39
N LEU A 366 -8.83 22.13 26.39
CA LEU A 366 -10.24 21.79 26.15
C LEU A 366 -10.42 21.20 24.75
N SER A 367 -9.80 21.81 23.73
CA SER A 367 -9.82 21.30 22.35
C SER A 367 -9.16 19.91 22.23
N TYR A 368 -8.07 19.67 22.97
CA TYR A 368 -7.41 18.37 23.03
C TYR A 368 -8.29 17.32 23.71
N ILE A 369 -8.97 17.67 24.82
CA ILE A 369 -9.91 16.79 25.52
C ILE A 369 -11.12 16.44 24.64
N GLU A 370 -11.73 17.43 24.00
CA GLU A 370 -12.87 17.24 23.10
C GLU A 370 -12.55 16.26 21.97
N THR A 371 -11.36 16.37 21.39
CA THR A 371 -10.88 15.57 20.26
C THR A 371 -10.45 14.15 20.65
N ASN A 372 -9.80 13.97 21.80
CA ASN A 372 -9.07 12.72 22.15
C ASN A 372 -9.73 11.90 23.28
N ARG A 373 -10.88 12.31 23.81
CA ARG A 373 -11.64 11.53 24.81
C ARG A 373 -12.28 10.25 24.20
N PRO A 374 -12.39 9.14 24.96
CA PRO A 374 -13.01 7.92 24.44
C PRO A 374 -14.50 8.03 24.08
N TYR A 375 -15.28 8.80 24.84
CA TYR A 375 -16.73 8.90 24.67
C TYR A 375 -17.10 10.24 24.03
N PRO A 376 -17.76 10.25 22.85
CA PRO A 376 -18.28 11.48 22.25
C PRO A 376 -19.47 12.03 23.05
N LEU A 377 -19.87 13.27 22.78
CA LEU A 377 -21.12 13.80 23.32
C LEU A 377 -22.34 13.03 22.77
N PRO A 378 -23.34 12.73 23.61
CA PRO A 378 -24.59 12.13 23.17
C PRO A 378 -25.30 13.08 22.21
N PRO A 379 -26.15 12.58 21.30
CA PRO A 379 -26.83 13.42 20.34
C PRO A 379 -27.83 14.36 21.03
N THR A 380 -27.86 15.63 20.61
CA THR A 380 -28.85 16.60 21.12
C THR A 380 -30.25 16.24 20.64
N LYS A 381 -31.29 16.75 21.32
CA LYS A 381 -32.68 16.57 20.87
C LYS A 381 -32.94 17.13 19.46
N ALA A 382 -32.17 18.14 19.04
CA ALA A 382 -32.24 18.69 17.68
C ALA A 382 -31.54 17.76 16.67
N GLU A 383 -30.36 17.24 17.00
CA GLU A 383 -29.65 16.24 16.17
C GLU A 383 -30.46 14.96 15.97
N LEU A 384 -31.20 14.51 16.99
CA LEU A 384 -32.11 13.35 16.91
C LEU A 384 -33.42 13.62 16.16
N ALA A 385 -33.85 14.88 16.06
CA ALA A 385 -35.08 15.28 15.36
C ALA A 385 -34.83 15.65 13.89
N ALA A 386 -33.59 15.98 13.53
CA ALA A 386 -33.19 16.25 12.16
C ALA A 386 -33.26 14.97 11.28
N PRO A 387 -33.62 15.09 9.99
CA PRO A 387 -33.49 13.97 9.06
C PRO A 387 -31.99 13.62 8.90
N PRO A 388 -31.60 12.33 8.95
CA PRO A 388 -30.21 11.96 8.80
C PRO A 388 -29.67 12.32 7.41
N LYS A 389 -28.43 12.79 7.36
CA LYS A 389 -27.64 13.01 6.15
C LYS A 389 -27.05 11.69 5.63
N VAL A 390 -26.54 10.86 6.54
CA VAL A 390 -25.91 9.56 6.22
C VAL A 390 -26.48 8.44 7.11
N SER A 391 -26.89 7.33 6.48
CA SER A 391 -27.17 6.05 7.15
C SER A 391 -25.91 5.18 7.10
N VAL A 392 -25.31 4.87 8.25
CA VAL A 392 -24.15 3.97 8.33
C VAL A 392 -24.62 2.55 8.61
N VAL A 393 -24.54 1.68 7.60
CA VAL A 393 -24.99 0.28 7.67
C VAL A 393 -23.85 -0.60 8.16
N VAL A 394 -24.08 -1.31 9.27
CA VAL A 394 -23.11 -2.20 9.92
C VAL A 394 -23.67 -3.63 9.96
N PRO A 395 -23.18 -4.57 9.15
CA PRO A 395 -23.61 -5.97 9.17
C PRO A 395 -22.91 -6.73 10.30
N VAL A 396 -23.65 -7.47 11.12
CA VAL A 396 -23.14 -8.05 12.39
C VAL A 396 -23.37 -9.56 12.46
N TYR A 397 -22.28 -10.33 12.51
CA TYR A 397 -22.30 -11.79 12.75
C TYR A 397 -20.94 -12.31 13.25
N GLY A 398 -20.87 -12.81 14.49
CA GLY A 398 -19.66 -13.42 15.07
C GLY A 398 -18.51 -12.43 15.34
N VAL A 399 -18.83 -11.27 15.91
CA VAL A 399 -17.96 -10.07 15.99
C VAL A 399 -17.98 -9.36 17.35
N GLU A 400 -18.48 -9.99 18.42
CA GLU A 400 -18.63 -9.37 19.75
C GLU A 400 -17.36 -8.64 20.26
N LYS A 401 -16.18 -9.17 19.94
CA LYS A 401 -14.85 -8.59 20.26
C LYS A 401 -14.58 -7.20 19.64
N TYR A 402 -15.18 -6.89 18.50
CA TYR A 402 -14.78 -5.77 17.63
C TYR A 402 -15.91 -4.75 17.41
N LEU A 403 -17.16 -5.20 17.51
CA LEU A 403 -18.36 -4.42 17.21
C LEU A 403 -18.43 -3.08 17.96
N GLU A 404 -18.02 -3.07 19.23
CA GLU A 404 -18.00 -1.84 20.03
C GLU A 404 -16.93 -0.83 19.54
N GLN A 405 -15.77 -1.28 19.03
CA GLN A 405 -14.80 -0.38 18.42
C GLN A 405 -15.35 0.21 17.11
N CYS A 406 -15.99 -0.63 16.28
CA CYS A 406 -16.62 -0.22 15.03
C CYS A 406 -17.66 0.88 15.30
N ILE A 407 -18.65 0.62 16.16
CA ILE A 407 -19.73 1.56 16.48
C ILE A 407 -19.18 2.84 17.13
N ASN A 408 -18.26 2.76 18.11
CA ASN A 408 -17.65 3.95 18.72
C ASN A 408 -16.95 4.85 17.67
N SER A 409 -16.30 4.28 16.65
CA SER A 409 -15.65 5.07 15.59
C SER A 409 -16.64 5.86 14.71
N ILE A 410 -17.86 5.34 14.57
CA ILE A 410 -18.97 5.99 13.86
C ILE A 410 -19.61 7.07 14.75
N GLN A 411 -19.84 6.77 16.04
CA GLN A 411 -20.42 7.72 16.99
C GLN A 411 -19.56 8.99 17.20
N ARG A 412 -18.24 8.86 17.04
CA ARG A 412 -17.23 9.94 17.10
C ARG A 412 -17.15 10.81 15.83
N GLN A 413 -17.90 10.51 14.77
CA GLN A 413 -17.85 11.33 13.55
C GLN A 413 -18.37 12.75 13.81
N THR A 414 -17.73 13.74 13.19
CA THR A 414 -18.09 15.17 13.33
C THR A 414 -19.35 15.54 12.54
N LEU A 415 -19.74 14.72 11.56
CA LEU A 415 -21.09 14.77 10.98
C LEU A 415 -22.07 14.19 11.99
N ARG A 416 -22.92 15.05 12.57
CA ARG A 416 -23.77 14.69 13.71
C ARG A 416 -25.10 14.08 13.31
N GLU A 417 -25.69 14.54 12.20
CA GLU A 417 -26.96 14.08 11.66
C GLU A 417 -26.79 12.75 10.90
N ILE A 418 -26.42 11.70 11.63
CA ILE A 418 -26.25 10.35 11.12
C ILE A 418 -27.21 9.38 11.83
N GLU A 419 -27.65 8.34 11.14
CA GLU A 419 -28.18 7.14 11.81
C GLU A 419 -27.19 5.99 11.64
N ILE A 420 -27.12 5.10 12.64
CA ILE A 420 -26.24 3.93 12.66
C ILE A 420 -27.16 2.71 12.69
N ILE A 421 -27.07 1.84 11.68
CA ILE A 421 -27.96 0.69 11.51
C ILE A 421 -27.14 -0.60 11.70
N PRO A 422 -26.93 -1.06 12.95
CA PRO A 422 -26.39 -2.38 13.20
C PRO A 422 -27.46 -3.45 12.90
N ILE A 423 -27.16 -4.31 11.93
CA ILE A 423 -28.05 -5.39 11.48
C ILE A 423 -27.48 -6.71 11.98
N ASN A 424 -28.08 -7.27 13.03
CA ASN A 424 -27.71 -8.56 13.59
C ASN A 424 -28.25 -9.70 12.71
N ASP A 425 -27.35 -10.39 12.01
CA ASP A 425 -27.66 -11.48 11.07
C ASP A 425 -27.84 -12.84 11.77
N ALA A 426 -28.61 -12.84 12.86
CA ALA A 426 -28.73 -13.95 13.82
C ALA A 426 -27.36 -14.43 14.37
N SER A 427 -26.54 -13.49 14.83
CA SER A 427 -25.22 -13.76 15.43
C SER A 427 -25.29 -14.77 16.60
N PRO A 428 -24.37 -15.74 16.68
CA PRO A 428 -24.35 -16.76 17.74
C PRO A 428 -23.66 -16.30 19.04
N ASP A 429 -23.31 -15.02 19.16
CA ASP A 429 -22.49 -14.43 20.22
C ASP A 429 -23.23 -13.27 20.93
N ASN A 430 -22.56 -12.58 21.86
CA ASN A 430 -23.18 -11.49 22.64
C ASN A 430 -23.35 -10.18 21.86
N SER A 431 -23.15 -10.15 20.54
CA SER A 431 -23.27 -8.94 19.71
C SER A 431 -24.61 -8.22 19.90
N GLN A 432 -25.71 -8.94 20.11
CA GLN A 432 -27.01 -8.30 20.37
C GLN A 432 -27.00 -7.48 21.67
N ALA A 433 -26.43 -8.01 22.75
CA ALA A 433 -26.37 -7.30 24.03
C ALA A 433 -25.46 -6.06 23.97
N ILE A 434 -24.44 -6.07 23.11
CA ILE A 434 -23.61 -4.90 22.81
C ILE A 434 -24.43 -3.86 22.05
N ILE A 435 -25.18 -4.27 21.01
CA ILE A 435 -26.07 -3.39 20.24
C ILE A 435 -27.14 -2.76 21.13
N ASP A 436 -27.82 -3.56 21.96
CA ASP A 436 -28.90 -3.09 22.84
C ASP A 436 -28.40 -2.09 23.88
N ARG A 437 -27.19 -2.31 24.43
CA ARG A 437 -26.54 -1.35 25.33
C ARG A 437 -26.25 -0.04 24.62
N LEU A 438 -25.58 -0.08 23.48
CA LEU A 438 -25.17 1.13 22.74
C LEU A 438 -26.40 1.90 22.22
N ALA A 439 -27.45 1.22 21.77
CA ALA A 439 -28.70 1.85 21.36
C ALA A 439 -29.50 2.47 22.51
N ALA A 440 -29.29 2.02 23.75
CA ALA A 440 -29.80 2.69 24.94
C ALA A 440 -28.96 3.92 25.37
N ASP A 441 -27.75 4.07 24.82
CA ASP A 441 -26.82 5.18 25.11
C ASP A 441 -26.86 6.28 24.03
N ASP A 442 -27.13 5.93 22.76
CA ASP A 442 -27.13 6.85 21.61
C ASP A 442 -28.32 6.59 20.68
N GLY A 443 -29.30 7.51 20.72
CA GLY A 443 -30.54 7.42 19.94
C GLY A 443 -30.38 7.49 18.41
N ARG A 444 -29.16 7.72 17.90
CA ARG A 444 -28.84 7.58 16.46
C ARG A 444 -28.71 6.11 16.05
N ILE A 445 -28.49 5.20 17.00
CA ILE A 445 -28.35 3.77 16.73
C ILE A 445 -29.75 3.13 16.64
N ARG A 446 -30.05 2.52 15.50
CA ARG A 446 -31.33 1.87 15.20
C ARG A 446 -31.11 0.39 14.85
N PRO A 447 -31.17 -0.51 15.85
CA PRO A 447 -30.96 -1.94 15.63
C PRO A 447 -31.96 -2.57 14.67
N VAL A 448 -31.49 -3.52 13.87
CA VAL A 448 -32.32 -4.41 13.05
C VAL A 448 -31.91 -5.85 13.36
N ILE A 449 -32.85 -6.69 13.76
CA ILE A 449 -32.59 -8.07 14.18
C ILE A 449 -33.20 -9.03 13.17
N LEU A 450 -32.38 -9.93 12.62
CA LEU A 450 -32.81 -10.97 11.69
C LEU A 450 -32.96 -12.31 12.42
N THR A 451 -33.98 -13.09 12.04
CA THR A 451 -34.32 -14.38 12.68
C THR A 451 -33.56 -15.57 12.12
N LYS A 452 -32.74 -15.35 11.08
CA LYS A 452 -31.81 -16.30 10.48
C LYS A 452 -30.68 -15.51 9.84
N ASN A 453 -29.52 -16.15 9.73
CA ASN A 453 -28.43 -15.63 8.92
C ASN A 453 -28.81 -15.62 7.42
N ILE A 454 -28.58 -14.49 6.75
CA ILE A 454 -28.77 -14.31 5.30
C ILE A 454 -27.50 -13.92 4.55
N GLN A 455 -26.37 -13.76 5.26
CA GLN A 455 -25.03 -13.44 4.76
C GLN A 455 -24.85 -11.99 4.25
N LEU A 456 -23.58 -11.56 4.22
CA LEU A 456 -23.13 -10.17 4.14
C LEU A 456 -23.83 -9.32 3.08
N GLY A 457 -23.90 -9.79 1.82
CA GLY A 457 -24.54 -9.04 0.74
C GLY A 457 -26.05 -8.81 0.96
N MET A 458 -26.75 -9.80 1.50
CA MET A 458 -28.18 -9.70 1.78
C MET A 458 -28.48 -8.84 3.01
N VAL A 459 -27.58 -8.85 4.00
CA VAL A 459 -27.62 -7.93 5.15
C VAL A 459 -27.41 -6.48 4.68
N ARG A 460 -26.41 -6.23 3.83
CA ARG A 460 -26.17 -4.92 3.22
C ARG A 460 -27.38 -4.44 2.38
N ASN A 461 -28.04 -5.34 1.62
CA ASN A 461 -29.31 -5.06 0.95
C ASN A 461 -30.44 -4.67 1.93
N ARG A 462 -30.55 -5.33 3.10
CA ARG A 462 -31.52 -4.92 4.13
C ARG A 462 -31.21 -3.52 4.66
N GLY A 463 -29.94 -3.16 4.80
CA GLY A 463 -29.51 -1.79 5.12
C GLY A 463 -30.00 -0.75 4.12
N ILE A 464 -29.90 -1.03 2.81
CA ILE A 464 -30.42 -0.13 1.75
C ILE A 464 -31.95 0.04 1.86
N ALA A 465 -32.68 -1.00 2.24
CA ALA A 465 -34.13 -0.92 2.47
C ALA A 465 -34.50 -0.14 3.75
N GLU A 466 -33.70 -0.28 4.80
CA GLU A 466 -33.91 0.39 6.10
C GLU A 466 -33.51 1.86 6.12
N ALA A 467 -32.54 2.27 5.30
CA ALA A 467 -31.93 3.59 5.34
C ALA A 467 -32.94 4.76 5.19
N ARG A 468 -32.77 5.78 6.03
CA ARG A 468 -33.50 7.05 6.01
C ARG A 468 -32.63 8.22 5.59
N GLY A 469 -31.31 8.05 5.62
CA GLY A 469 -30.35 9.08 5.26
C GLY A 469 -30.38 9.43 3.79
N LYS A 470 -30.04 10.68 3.44
CA LYS A 470 -29.87 11.10 2.03
C LYS A 470 -28.81 10.26 1.32
N TYR A 471 -27.78 9.84 2.05
CA TYR A 471 -26.74 8.93 1.60
C TYR A 471 -26.61 7.70 2.51
N ILE A 472 -25.98 6.63 2.00
CA ILE A 472 -25.59 5.42 2.73
C ILE A 472 -24.07 5.28 2.74
N TRP A 473 -23.51 4.86 3.88
CA TRP A 473 -22.16 4.33 4.01
C TRP A 473 -22.22 2.87 4.48
N PHE A 474 -21.35 1.99 3.96
CA PHE A 474 -21.18 0.62 4.47
C PHE A 474 -19.86 0.48 5.20
N ILE A 475 -19.84 -0.22 6.33
CA ILE A 475 -18.61 -0.58 7.05
C ILE A 475 -18.78 -1.96 7.68
N ASP A 476 -17.76 -2.81 7.60
CA ASP A 476 -17.81 -4.14 8.22
C ASP A 476 -17.50 -4.06 9.71
N SER A 477 -18.13 -4.93 10.50
CA SER A 477 -18.24 -4.79 11.96
C SER A 477 -16.96 -5.07 12.76
N ASP A 478 -15.88 -5.46 12.11
CA ASP A 478 -14.54 -5.54 12.70
C ASP A 478 -13.54 -4.46 12.23
N ASP A 479 -13.95 -3.63 11.26
CA ASP A 479 -13.25 -2.41 10.83
C ASP A 479 -13.70 -1.20 11.66
N TRP A 480 -12.98 -0.07 11.51
CA TRP A 480 -13.33 1.20 12.16
C TRP A 480 -12.96 2.41 11.30
N LEU A 481 -13.65 3.54 11.51
CA LEU A 481 -13.32 4.81 10.86
C LEU A 481 -12.10 5.44 11.53
N GLY A 482 -11.04 5.69 10.76
CA GLY A 482 -9.77 6.20 11.27
C GLY A 482 -9.76 7.71 11.55
N ASN A 483 -10.56 8.48 10.80
CA ASN A 483 -10.66 9.94 10.87
C ASN A 483 -12.06 10.36 11.36
N PRO A 484 -12.19 11.16 12.44
CA PRO A 484 -13.47 11.72 12.88
C PRO A 484 -14.18 12.60 11.85
N ASP A 485 -13.45 13.26 10.94
CA ASP A 485 -14.03 14.16 9.94
C ASP A 485 -14.43 13.49 8.61
N MET A 486 -14.17 12.19 8.41
CA MET A 486 -14.34 11.58 7.08
C MET A 486 -15.78 11.65 6.56
N LEU A 487 -16.77 11.23 7.35
CA LEU A 487 -18.17 11.27 6.88
C LEU A 487 -18.61 12.69 6.55
N ARG A 488 -18.11 13.70 7.30
CA ARG A 488 -18.39 15.11 7.04
C ARG A 488 -17.76 15.56 5.72
N GLN A 489 -16.47 15.33 5.52
CA GLN A 489 -15.73 15.74 4.33
C GLN A 489 -16.24 15.08 3.04
N VAL A 490 -16.61 13.79 3.10
CA VAL A 490 -17.18 13.09 1.93
C VAL A 490 -18.63 13.54 1.68
N TYR A 491 -19.43 13.78 2.72
CA TYR A 491 -20.78 14.34 2.59
C TYR A 491 -20.77 15.76 2.00
N GLU A 492 -19.90 16.65 2.48
CA GLU A 492 -19.80 18.04 2.01
C GLU A 492 -19.56 18.11 0.50
N VAL A 493 -18.58 17.35 -0.01
CA VAL A 493 -18.30 17.25 -1.46
C VAL A 493 -19.47 16.61 -2.23
N ALA A 494 -20.09 15.55 -1.68
CA ALA A 494 -21.21 14.87 -2.33
C ALA A 494 -22.49 15.71 -2.42
N GLU A 495 -22.74 16.56 -1.42
CA GLU A 495 -23.89 17.45 -1.33
C GLU A 495 -23.70 18.70 -2.20
N GLU A 496 -22.53 19.35 -2.14
CA GLU A 496 -22.19 20.54 -2.93
C GLU A 496 -22.32 20.28 -4.45
N ARG A 497 -22.00 19.06 -4.89
CA ARG A 497 -21.98 18.66 -6.31
C ARG A 497 -23.14 17.74 -6.73
N GLY A 498 -24.06 17.41 -5.83
CA GLY A 498 -25.22 16.56 -6.13
C GLY A 498 -24.83 15.18 -6.69
N LEU A 499 -23.81 14.55 -6.10
CA LEU A 499 -23.18 13.33 -6.61
C LEU A 499 -24.07 12.09 -6.39
N ASP A 500 -23.88 11.08 -7.22
CA ASP A 500 -24.48 9.74 -7.03
C ASP A 500 -23.68 8.91 -6.03
N MET A 501 -22.36 9.07 -6.01
CA MET A 501 -21.45 8.44 -5.06
C MET A 501 -20.12 9.20 -4.90
N ALA A 502 -19.48 9.06 -3.74
CA ALA A 502 -18.20 9.70 -3.44
C ALA A 502 -17.26 8.76 -2.67
N ARG A 503 -16.00 8.67 -3.08
CA ARG A 503 -14.98 7.76 -2.51
C ARG A 503 -14.16 8.45 -1.40
N SER A 504 -13.90 7.76 -0.28
CA SER A 504 -12.77 8.08 0.62
C SER A 504 -11.58 7.18 0.32
N ARG A 505 -10.38 7.57 0.74
CA ARG A 505 -9.26 6.62 0.81
C ARG A 505 -9.53 5.55 1.87
N LYS A 506 -8.96 4.35 1.68
CA LYS A 506 -8.72 3.42 2.80
C LYS A 506 -7.54 3.97 3.61
N ALA A 507 -7.73 4.20 4.91
CA ALA A 507 -6.72 4.85 5.74
C ALA A 507 -5.43 4.02 5.85
N TYR A 508 -5.55 2.75 6.24
CA TYR A 508 -4.49 1.74 6.20
C TYR A 508 -5.08 0.36 6.48
N GLU A 509 -4.26 -0.68 6.33
CA GLU A 509 -4.52 -2.04 6.76
C GLU A 509 -3.81 -2.30 8.08
N ALA A 510 -4.55 -2.68 9.12
CA ALA A 510 -4.04 -3.02 10.44
C ALA A 510 -3.93 -4.54 10.58
N VAL A 511 -2.72 -5.07 10.72
CA VAL A 511 -2.45 -6.51 10.79
C VAL A 511 -2.33 -6.95 12.24
N PHE A 512 -3.15 -7.91 12.65
CA PHE A 512 -3.20 -8.44 14.01
C PHE A 512 -2.68 -9.89 14.10
N ASP A 513 -2.21 -10.29 15.27
CA ASP A 513 -1.83 -11.68 15.58
C ASP A 513 -3.04 -12.54 16.02
N GLU A 514 -2.78 -13.70 16.61
CA GLU A 514 -3.79 -14.62 17.18
C GLU A 514 -4.36 -14.15 18.53
N ASN A 515 -3.70 -13.20 19.19
CA ASN A 515 -4.06 -12.61 20.50
C ASN A 515 -4.71 -11.21 20.35
N ASP A 516 -5.18 -10.88 19.14
CA ASP A 516 -5.71 -9.58 18.72
C ASP A 516 -4.73 -8.39 18.99
N GLN A 517 -3.42 -8.63 19.04
CA GLN A 517 -2.37 -7.60 19.17
C GLN A 517 -1.98 -7.04 17.80
N LEU A 518 -1.77 -5.71 17.72
CA LEU A 518 -1.39 -5.04 16.48
C LEU A 518 0.09 -5.29 16.14
N LEU A 519 0.35 -6.10 15.11
CA LEU A 519 1.70 -6.40 14.64
C LEU A 519 2.29 -5.27 13.78
N ARG A 520 1.49 -4.70 12.86
CA ARG A 520 1.89 -3.59 11.97
C ARG A 520 0.72 -2.92 11.27
N LYS A 521 0.95 -1.69 10.81
CA LYS A 521 0.12 -1.00 9.81
C LYS A 521 0.75 -1.14 8.43
N ARG A 522 -0.05 -1.16 7.35
CA ARG A 522 0.41 -1.24 5.96
C ARG A 522 -0.51 -0.42 5.05
N ASN A 523 0.04 0.30 4.08
CA ASN A 523 -0.76 0.94 3.03
C ASN A 523 -1.22 -0.12 2.00
N ASP A 524 -2.37 0.11 1.36
CA ASP A 524 -2.74 -0.63 0.14
C ASP A 524 -2.34 0.20 -1.07
N TYR A 525 -1.57 -0.40 -1.98
CA TYR A 525 -1.10 0.21 -3.23
C TYR A 525 -2.25 0.73 -4.12
N CYS A 526 -3.48 0.25 -3.91
CA CYS A 526 -4.66 0.80 -4.56
C CYS A 526 -4.92 2.27 -4.18
N GLU A 527 -4.49 2.74 -3.00
CA GLU A 527 -4.71 4.11 -2.54
C GLU A 527 -3.67 5.10 -3.11
N ASP A 528 -2.55 4.62 -3.66
CA ASP A 528 -1.56 5.45 -4.37
C ASP A 528 -2.19 6.13 -5.61
N PHE A 529 -3.27 5.56 -6.14
CA PHE A 529 -4.07 6.09 -7.24
C PHE A 529 -5.11 7.15 -6.82
N PHE A 530 -5.34 7.36 -5.51
CA PHE A 530 -6.40 8.24 -4.97
C PHE A 530 -5.84 9.31 -4.01
N GLN A 531 -4.64 9.81 -4.30
CA GLN A 531 -3.95 10.81 -3.46
C GLN A 531 -4.48 12.24 -3.60
N THR A 532 -5.25 12.53 -4.65
CA THR A 532 -5.81 13.87 -4.95
C THR A 532 -7.33 13.85 -4.89
N THR A 533 -7.93 14.98 -4.45
CA THR A 533 -9.38 15.17 -4.51
C THR A 533 -9.81 15.57 -5.92
N VAL A 534 -10.77 14.83 -6.49
CA VAL A 534 -11.48 15.16 -7.73
C VAL A 534 -12.96 15.37 -7.35
N PRO A 535 -13.43 16.63 -7.24
CA PRO A 535 -14.77 16.92 -6.70
C PRO A 535 -15.94 16.33 -7.50
N GLU A 536 -15.83 16.31 -8.84
CA GLU A 536 -16.80 15.70 -9.75
C GLU A 536 -16.06 15.12 -10.97
N THR A 537 -16.46 13.91 -11.38
CA THR A 537 -16.06 13.20 -12.60
C THR A 537 -17.12 12.13 -12.92
N ASN A 538 -16.95 11.33 -13.96
CA ASN A 538 -17.78 10.15 -14.22
C ASN A 538 -16.92 8.90 -14.46
N PHE A 539 -17.55 7.73 -14.55
CA PHE A 539 -16.83 6.47 -14.66
C PHE A 539 -16.04 6.31 -15.97
N ALA A 540 -16.52 6.87 -17.09
CA ALA A 540 -15.85 6.76 -18.38
C ALA A 540 -14.60 7.64 -18.49
N GLU A 541 -14.65 8.85 -17.90
CA GLU A 541 -13.54 9.82 -17.89
C GLU A 541 -12.47 9.50 -16.84
N SER A 542 -12.81 8.73 -15.80
CA SER A 542 -11.88 8.35 -14.72
C SER A 542 -11.61 6.83 -14.64
N PRO A 543 -10.87 6.22 -15.60
CA PRO A 543 -10.43 4.82 -15.53
C PRO A 543 -9.67 4.44 -14.25
N VAL A 544 -9.13 5.41 -13.53
CA VAL A 544 -8.52 5.22 -12.20
C VAL A 544 -9.49 4.54 -11.20
N ILE A 545 -10.80 4.72 -11.38
CA ILE A 545 -11.85 4.09 -10.56
C ILE A 545 -11.79 2.55 -10.66
N LEU A 546 -11.33 1.97 -11.79
CA LEU A 546 -11.10 0.53 -11.96
C LEU A 546 -10.04 -0.05 -10.99
N LYS A 547 -9.19 0.80 -10.41
CA LYS A 547 -8.20 0.39 -9.39
C LYS A 547 -8.84 0.29 -7.99
N SER A 548 -10.04 0.84 -7.77
CA SER A 548 -10.84 0.66 -6.55
C SER A 548 -11.47 -0.74 -6.52
N ARG A 549 -11.62 -1.33 -5.32
CA ARG A 549 -12.01 -2.75 -5.16
C ARG A 549 -13.10 -3.04 -4.11
N HIS A 550 -13.45 -2.08 -3.28
CA HIS A 550 -14.24 -2.32 -2.05
C HIS A 550 -15.44 -1.37 -1.97
N CYS A 551 -16.62 -1.89 -1.63
CA CYS A 551 -17.84 -1.09 -1.62
C CYS A 551 -17.95 -0.18 -0.37
N TRP A 552 -17.21 -0.48 0.69
CA TRP A 552 -17.18 0.24 1.96
C TRP A 552 -16.21 1.44 2.01
N THR A 553 -15.52 1.77 0.92
CA THR A 553 -14.76 3.03 0.78
C THR A 553 -15.57 4.14 0.11
N TRP A 554 -16.91 4.04 0.11
CA TRP A 554 -17.80 4.88 -0.69
C TRP A 554 -19.06 5.29 0.08
N LEU A 555 -19.44 6.56 -0.11
CA LEU A 555 -20.73 7.12 0.18
C LEU A 555 -21.61 7.01 -1.09
N TYR A 556 -22.87 6.61 -0.98
CA TYR A 556 -23.80 6.46 -2.10
C TYR A 556 -25.10 7.23 -1.83
N ARG A 557 -25.68 7.94 -2.80
CA ARG A 557 -27.00 8.57 -2.62
C ARG A 557 -28.07 7.47 -2.49
N THR A 558 -28.86 7.53 -1.43
CA THR A 558 -29.83 6.48 -1.07
C THR A 558 -30.90 6.29 -2.14
N GLU A 559 -31.34 7.41 -2.72
CA GLU A 559 -32.30 7.45 -3.83
C GLU A 559 -31.72 6.82 -5.10
N PHE A 560 -30.49 7.18 -5.48
CA PHE A 560 -29.78 6.58 -6.62
C PHE A 560 -29.71 5.04 -6.54
N LEU A 561 -29.33 4.50 -5.37
CA LEU A 561 -29.34 3.04 -5.16
C LEU A 561 -30.74 2.43 -5.30
N ARG A 562 -31.80 3.16 -4.96
CA ARG A 562 -33.20 2.70 -5.04
C ARG A 562 -33.74 2.76 -6.46
N GLU A 563 -33.66 3.92 -7.11
CA GLU A 563 -34.15 4.16 -8.49
C GLU A 563 -33.47 3.27 -9.52
N LYS A 564 -32.14 3.13 -9.45
CA LYS A 564 -31.36 2.30 -10.39
C LYS A 564 -31.34 0.82 -10.02
N ASN A 565 -32.07 0.43 -8.97
CA ASN A 565 -32.14 -0.91 -8.38
C ASN A 565 -30.77 -1.56 -8.13
N ILE A 566 -29.79 -0.78 -7.67
CA ILE A 566 -28.42 -1.25 -7.43
C ILE A 566 -28.40 -2.12 -6.16
N ARG A 567 -28.11 -3.42 -6.29
CA ARG A 567 -28.18 -4.39 -5.19
C ARG A 567 -26.99 -5.34 -5.17
N PHE A 568 -26.67 -5.85 -3.98
CA PHE A 568 -25.75 -6.96 -3.85
C PHE A 568 -26.46 -8.21 -4.37
N MET A 569 -25.95 -8.80 -5.46
CA MET A 569 -26.62 -9.91 -6.14
C MET A 569 -26.40 -11.26 -5.45
N THR A 570 -25.20 -11.45 -4.89
CA THR A 570 -24.79 -12.69 -4.22
C THR A 570 -24.74 -12.51 -2.70
N PRO A 571 -24.93 -13.59 -1.90
CA PRO A 571 -24.84 -13.54 -0.43
C PRO A 571 -23.41 -13.33 0.10
N LYS A 572 -22.40 -13.73 -0.69
CA LYS A 572 -20.97 -13.55 -0.43
C LYS A 572 -20.24 -13.14 -1.72
N TRP A 573 -18.98 -12.73 -1.58
CA TRP A 573 -18.07 -12.35 -2.67
C TRP A 573 -18.67 -11.23 -3.56
N GLU A 574 -19.48 -10.38 -2.92
CA GLU A 574 -20.55 -9.63 -3.57
C GLU A 574 -20.13 -8.25 -4.11
N GLU A 575 -19.01 -7.72 -3.62
CA GLU A 575 -18.65 -6.29 -3.72
C GLU A 575 -18.53 -5.79 -5.17
N ARG A 576 -18.04 -6.63 -6.10
CA ARG A 576 -17.70 -6.22 -7.46
C ARG A 576 -18.96 -5.98 -8.31
N ALA A 577 -19.90 -6.93 -8.34
CA ALA A 577 -21.17 -6.72 -9.05
C ALA A 577 -21.94 -5.50 -8.51
N PHE A 578 -21.91 -5.24 -7.20
CA PHE A 578 -22.54 -4.05 -6.62
C PHE A 578 -21.85 -2.75 -7.04
N LEU A 579 -20.52 -2.69 -6.93
CA LEU A 579 -19.73 -1.53 -7.37
C LEU A 579 -19.92 -1.23 -8.85
N HIS A 580 -19.90 -2.24 -9.72
CA HIS A 580 -19.99 -2.00 -11.17
C HIS A 580 -21.41 -1.64 -11.62
N GLN A 581 -22.46 -2.16 -10.98
CA GLN A 581 -23.82 -1.60 -11.12
C GLN A 581 -23.86 -0.11 -10.75
N ALA A 582 -23.19 0.31 -9.67
CA ALA A 582 -23.15 1.70 -9.25
C ALA A 582 -22.35 2.58 -10.22
N PHE A 583 -21.10 2.20 -10.53
CA PHE A 583 -20.23 2.95 -11.44
C PHE A 583 -20.87 3.17 -12.81
N VAL A 584 -21.40 2.12 -13.43
CA VAL A 584 -21.96 2.18 -14.79
C VAL A 584 -23.28 2.96 -14.85
N LYS A 585 -24.07 2.99 -13.77
CA LYS A 585 -25.37 3.69 -13.73
C LYS A 585 -25.29 5.11 -13.15
N SER A 586 -24.13 5.53 -12.63
CA SER A 586 -23.87 6.86 -12.09
C SER A 586 -23.67 7.93 -13.18
N ARG A 587 -24.14 9.15 -12.91
CA ARG A 587 -23.84 10.38 -13.68
C ARG A 587 -22.59 11.05 -13.13
N ALA A 588 -22.50 11.17 -11.80
CA ALA A 588 -21.48 11.97 -11.13
C ALA A 588 -20.87 11.26 -9.91
N ILE A 589 -19.53 11.21 -9.92
CA ILE A 589 -18.67 10.57 -8.94
C ILE A 589 -17.72 11.60 -8.34
N GLY A 590 -17.49 11.55 -7.03
CA GLY A 590 -16.42 12.28 -6.34
C GLY A 590 -15.32 11.35 -5.86
N LEU A 591 -14.07 11.80 -5.91
CA LEU A 591 -12.93 11.14 -5.27
C LEU A 591 -12.36 12.09 -4.22
N VAL A 592 -12.38 11.72 -2.94
CA VAL A 592 -11.97 12.60 -1.84
C VAL A 592 -10.72 12.05 -1.16
N ALA A 593 -9.64 12.85 -1.13
CA ALA A 593 -8.35 12.48 -0.54
C ALA A 593 -8.35 12.54 1.00
N THR A 594 -9.39 11.98 1.63
CA THR A 594 -9.52 11.84 3.09
C THR A 594 -9.42 10.37 3.49
N ASP A 595 -8.81 10.11 4.64
CA ASP A 595 -8.61 8.76 5.17
C ASP A 595 -9.87 8.27 5.89
N GLY A 596 -10.48 7.20 5.38
CA GLY A 596 -11.73 6.65 5.92
C GLY A 596 -11.53 5.38 6.75
N PRO A 597 -12.12 4.24 6.36
CA PRO A 597 -12.00 2.99 7.11
C PRO A 597 -10.54 2.51 7.22
N VAL A 598 -10.21 1.96 8.39
CA VAL A 598 -9.02 1.14 8.63
C VAL A 598 -9.43 -0.32 8.54
N TYR A 599 -8.77 -1.08 7.65
CA TYR A 599 -9.11 -2.47 7.37
C TYR A 599 -8.38 -3.44 8.32
N ARG A 600 -9.13 -4.28 9.04
CA ARG A 600 -8.62 -5.21 10.04
C ARG A 600 -8.24 -6.56 9.41
N ILE A 601 -6.94 -6.83 9.33
CA ILE A 601 -6.40 -8.10 8.84
C ILE A 601 -6.15 -9.07 10.00
N ARG A 602 -7.09 -10.00 10.19
CA ARG A 602 -7.01 -11.14 11.14
C ARG A 602 -6.52 -12.42 10.43
N GLN A 603 -6.06 -13.43 11.18
CA GLN A 603 -5.71 -14.74 10.58
C GLN A 603 -6.96 -15.40 9.96
N ASN A 604 -8.03 -15.57 10.75
CA ASN A 604 -9.29 -16.24 10.37
C ASN A 604 -10.25 -15.36 9.55
N SER A 605 -9.74 -14.46 8.70
CA SER A 605 -10.59 -13.67 7.79
C SER A 605 -11.24 -14.55 6.73
N ILE A 606 -12.51 -14.31 6.40
CA ILE A 606 -13.26 -15.01 5.33
C ILE A 606 -12.47 -15.00 4.01
N SER A 607 -11.78 -13.89 3.72
CA SER A 607 -10.91 -13.72 2.54
C SER A 607 -9.79 -14.77 2.39
N ARG A 608 -9.43 -15.44 3.50
CA ARG A 608 -8.35 -16.44 3.63
C ARG A 608 -8.83 -17.87 3.88
N SER A 609 -10.13 -18.07 4.10
CA SER A 609 -10.71 -19.39 4.33
C SER A 609 -10.60 -20.31 3.09
N THR A 610 -10.56 -21.62 3.29
CA THR A 610 -10.66 -22.59 2.19
C THR A 610 -12.02 -22.43 1.51
N ARG A 611 -12.02 -22.24 0.19
CA ARG A 611 -13.23 -22.03 -0.62
C ARG A 611 -13.89 -23.34 -0.96
N SER A 612 -15.22 -23.37 -0.87
CA SER A 612 -16.08 -24.46 -1.31
C SER A 612 -16.43 -24.34 -2.80
N GLU A 613 -17.05 -25.38 -3.37
CA GLU A 613 -17.67 -25.31 -4.72
C GLU A 613 -18.62 -24.11 -4.82
N PHE A 614 -19.47 -23.95 -3.81
CA PHE A 614 -20.45 -22.87 -3.70
C PHE A 614 -19.79 -21.47 -3.69
N ASP A 615 -18.63 -21.30 -3.05
CA ASP A 615 -17.90 -20.04 -3.12
C ASP A 615 -17.41 -19.72 -4.55
N TYR A 616 -17.01 -20.74 -5.33
CA TYR A 616 -16.62 -20.54 -6.73
C TYR A 616 -17.81 -20.33 -7.67
N GLN A 617 -18.96 -20.96 -7.41
CA GLN A 617 -20.22 -20.69 -8.10
C GLN A 617 -20.67 -19.23 -7.86
N LEU A 618 -20.72 -18.78 -6.61
CA LEU A 618 -21.03 -17.39 -6.26
C LEU A 618 -20.06 -16.37 -6.88
N MET A 619 -18.78 -16.70 -7.00
CA MET A 619 -17.83 -15.84 -7.72
C MET A 619 -18.21 -15.70 -9.20
N GLN A 620 -18.54 -16.81 -9.89
CA GLN A 620 -18.96 -16.78 -11.29
C GLN A 620 -20.24 -15.97 -11.50
N GLU A 621 -21.24 -16.15 -10.63
CA GLU A 621 -22.46 -15.33 -10.63
C GLU A 621 -22.13 -13.84 -10.48
N ASN A 622 -21.22 -13.48 -9.58
CA ASN A 622 -20.80 -12.09 -9.39
C ASN A 622 -20.08 -11.51 -10.62
N PHE A 623 -19.27 -12.31 -11.33
CA PHE A 623 -18.65 -11.90 -12.60
C PHE A 623 -19.68 -11.74 -13.72
N HIS A 624 -20.61 -12.68 -13.89
CA HIS A 624 -21.72 -12.57 -14.85
C HIS A 624 -22.57 -11.31 -14.60
N HIS A 625 -22.94 -11.02 -13.35
CA HIS A 625 -23.63 -9.77 -13.00
C HIS A 625 -22.77 -8.51 -13.23
N THR A 626 -21.44 -8.61 -13.06
CA THR A 626 -20.51 -7.51 -13.39
C THR A 626 -20.52 -7.23 -14.89
N PHE A 627 -20.41 -8.24 -15.75
CA PHE A 627 -20.42 -8.08 -17.21
C PHE A 627 -21.80 -7.64 -17.72
N ASN A 628 -22.89 -8.24 -17.22
CA ASN A 628 -24.25 -7.79 -17.56
C ASN A 628 -24.46 -6.30 -17.27
N SER A 629 -23.86 -5.75 -16.20
CA SER A 629 -23.97 -4.31 -15.89
C SER A 629 -23.39 -3.40 -16.98
N TYR A 630 -22.41 -3.89 -17.75
CA TYR A 630 -21.84 -3.21 -18.92
C TYR A 630 -22.67 -3.43 -20.19
N LEU A 631 -23.22 -4.63 -20.37
CA LEU A 631 -24.11 -4.96 -21.49
C LEU A 631 -25.45 -4.20 -21.40
N GLU A 632 -25.96 -3.94 -20.19
CA GLU A 632 -27.15 -3.12 -19.94
C GLU A 632 -27.03 -1.66 -20.45
N VAL A 633 -25.82 -1.20 -20.79
CA VAL A 633 -25.57 0.14 -21.37
C VAL A 633 -24.92 0.08 -22.76
N GLY A 634 -24.85 -1.10 -23.40
CA GLY A 634 -24.33 -1.25 -24.76
C GLY A 634 -22.79 -1.25 -24.89
N ALA A 635 -22.05 -1.58 -23.82
CA ALA A 635 -20.58 -1.53 -23.84
C ALA A 635 -19.89 -2.68 -24.60
N GLU A 636 -20.66 -3.67 -25.08
CA GLU A 636 -20.22 -4.63 -26.11
C GLU A 636 -19.90 -3.94 -27.44
N ASN A 637 -20.57 -2.82 -27.76
CA ASN A 637 -20.23 -2.00 -28.92
C ASN A 637 -18.79 -1.46 -28.78
N ARG A 638 -17.92 -1.83 -29.73
CA ARG A 638 -16.48 -1.49 -29.71
C ARG A 638 -16.19 0.02 -29.68
N ASN A 639 -17.15 0.86 -30.06
CA ASN A 639 -17.03 2.33 -30.01
C ASN A 639 -17.61 2.97 -28.73
N HIS A 640 -18.15 2.19 -27.79
CA HIS A 640 -18.75 2.72 -26.56
C HIS A 640 -17.67 3.21 -25.56
N PRO A 641 -17.85 4.36 -24.86
CA PRO A 641 -16.85 4.88 -23.91
C PRO A 641 -16.43 3.90 -22.80
N LEU A 642 -17.34 2.99 -22.40
CA LEU A 642 -17.03 1.97 -21.40
C LEU A 642 -16.41 0.68 -21.97
N ARG A 643 -16.12 0.59 -23.28
CA ARG A 643 -15.50 -0.60 -23.90
C ARG A 643 -14.18 -0.99 -23.23
N GLY A 644 -13.29 -0.01 -23.01
CA GLY A 644 -12.02 -0.23 -22.29
C GLY A 644 -12.22 -0.68 -20.83
N HIS A 645 -13.32 -0.24 -20.20
CA HIS A 645 -13.68 -0.61 -18.83
C HIS A 645 -14.20 -2.06 -18.76
N LEU A 646 -14.98 -2.50 -19.74
CA LEU A 646 -15.42 -3.89 -19.91
C LEU A 646 -14.22 -4.81 -20.18
N ASN A 647 -13.36 -4.45 -21.14
CA ASN A 647 -12.13 -5.18 -21.46
C ASN A 647 -11.23 -5.36 -20.23
N TYR A 648 -11.07 -4.33 -19.40
CA TYR A 648 -10.31 -4.41 -18.14
C TYR A 648 -10.91 -5.45 -17.17
N GLN A 649 -12.23 -5.46 -16.98
CA GLN A 649 -12.88 -6.39 -16.04
C GLN A 649 -12.79 -7.84 -16.53
N LEU A 650 -12.99 -8.09 -17.82
CA LEU A 650 -12.81 -9.41 -18.44
C LEU A 650 -11.36 -9.90 -18.33
N SER A 651 -10.39 -9.02 -18.60
CA SER A 651 -8.96 -9.31 -18.46
C SER A 651 -8.57 -9.64 -17.01
N GLN A 652 -9.12 -8.88 -16.04
CA GLN A 652 -8.90 -9.13 -14.61
C GLN A 652 -9.53 -10.46 -14.16
N PHE A 653 -10.70 -10.81 -14.71
CA PHE A 653 -11.37 -12.09 -14.49
C PHE A 653 -10.56 -13.27 -15.04
N VAL A 654 -10.09 -13.20 -16.30
CA VAL A 654 -9.18 -14.20 -16.90
C VAL A 654 -7.95 -14.43 -16.02
N GLN A 655 -7.27 -13.35 -15.60
CA GLN A 655 -6.13 -13.44 -14.69
C GLN A 655 -6.51 -14.11 -13.35
N GLN A 656 -7.62 -13.69 -12.72
CA GLN A 656 -8.04 -14.19 -11.41
C GLN A 656 -8.49 -15.66 -11.44
N VAL A 657 -9.04 -16.12 -12.56
CA VAL A 657 -9.61 -17.46 -12.72
C VAL A 657 -8.56 -18.46 -13.21
N MET A 658 -7.88 -18.14 -14.32
CA MET A 658 -7.04 -19.10 -15.05
C MET A 658 -5.70 -19.33 -14.35
N THR A 659 -5.04 -18.27 -13.87
CA THR A 659 -3.81 -18.39 -13.05
C THR A 659 -4.12 -18.50 -11.55
N GLY A 660 -5.40 -18.63 -11.19
CA GLY A 660 -5.89 -18.73 -9.82
C GLY A 660 -6.14 -20.17 -9.38
N ARG A 661 -6.99 -20.35 -8.36
CA ARG A 661 -7.48 -21.68 -7.93
C ARG A 661 -8.83 -22.06 -8.52
N VAL A 662 -9.41 -21.25 -9.42
CA VAL A 662 -10.75 -21.50 -9.96
C VAL A 662 -10.70 -22.54 -11.07
N TYR A 663 -9.96 -22.28 -12.15
CA TYR A 663 -9.85 -23.24 -13.25
C TYR A 663 -9.20 -24.59 -12.84
N PRO A 664 -8.09 -24.63 -12.06
CA PRO A 664 -7.57 -25.90 -11.55
C PRO A 664 -8.58 -26.69 -10.73
N TYR A 665 -9.44 -26.03 -9.94
CA TYR A 665 -10.48 -26.73 -9.17
C TYR A 665 -11.51 -27.44 -10.07
N TYR A 666 -11.95 -26.81 -11.16
CA TYR A 666 -12.86 -27.47 -12.12
C TYR A 666 -12.17 -28.56 -12.94
N ARG A 667 -10.90 -28.38 -13.30
CA ARG A 667 -10.06 -29.42 -13.94
C ARG A 667 -9.92 -30.65 -13.03
N ASP A 668 -9.67 -30.44 -11.74
CA ASP A 668 -9.50 -31.50 -10.74
C ASP A 668 -10.83 -32.20 -10.38
N MET A 669 -11.99 -31.65 -10.75
CA MET A 669 -13.31 -32.30 -10.64
C MET A 669 -13.65 -33.26 -11.80
N GLY A 670 -12.86 -33.26 -12.88
CA GLY A 670 -13.06 -34.12 -14.05
C GLY A 670 -13.64 -33.40 -15.28
N GLU A 671 -13.52 -34.05 -16.44
CA GLU A 671 -13.65 -33.40 -17.76
C GLU A 671 -15.04 -32.81 -18.02
N ASP A 672 -16.12 -33.44 -17.55
CA ASP A 672 -17.48 -32.89 -17.65
C ASP A 672 -17.62 -31.54 -16.94
N LYS A 673 -16.97 -31.39 -15.77
CA LYS A 673 -17.02 -30.17 -14.95
C LYS A 673 -16.06 -29.10 -15.45
N GLU A 674 -14.94 -29.49 -16.03
CA GLU A 674 -14.08 -28.58 -16.81
C GLU A 674 -14.84 -28.03 -18.03
N ALA A 675 -15.52 -28.88 -18.80
CA ALA A 675 -16.30 -28.48 -19.98
C ALA A 675 -17.50 -27.58 -19.63
N GLU A 676 -18.31 -27.93 -18.62
CA GLU A 676 -19.42 -27.11 -18.13
C GLU A 676 -18.95 -25.72 -17.67
N PHE A 677 -17.73 -25.63 -17.12
CA PHE A 677 -17.12 -24.38 -16.72
C PHE A 677 -16.61 -23.56 -17.92
N LEU A 678 -15.84 -24.19 -18.82
CA LEU A 678 -15.27 -23.51 -20.00
C LEU A 678 -16.32 -23.07 -21.02
N SER A 679 -17.44 -23.79 -21.16
CA SER A 679 -18.56 -23.34 -22.00
C SER A 679 -19.12 -22.01 -21.52
N ARG A 680 -19.37 -21.85 -20.21
CA ARG A 680 -19.85 -20.57 -19.64
C ARG A 680 -18.86 -19.42 -19.86
N LEU A 681 -17.55 -19.69 -19.80
CA LEU A 681 -16.54 -18.67 -20.14
C LEU A 681 -16.61 -18.26 -21.62
N ARG A 682 -16.80 -19.22 -22.53
CA ARG A 682 -16.98 -18.98 -23.96
C ARG A 682 -18.23 -18.14 -24.24
N ASP A 683 -19.34 -18.48 -23.60
CA ASP A 683 -20.61 -17.76 -23.74
C ASP A 683 -20.45 -16.29 -23.31
N GLU A 684 -19.82 -16.02 -22.16
CA GLU A 684 -19.52 -14.64 -21.73
C GLU A 684 -18.56 -13.91 -22.67
N PHE A 685 -17.49 -14.56 -23.15
CA PHE A 685 -16.56 -13.94 -24.12
C PHE A 685 -17.23 -13.64 -25.47
N GLN A 686 -18.20 -14.46 -25.89
CA GLN A 686 -18.99 -14.20 -27.09
C GLN A 686 -19.99 -13.06 -26.86
N ARG A 687 -20.71 -13.05 -25.73
CA ARG A 687 -21.67 -11.99 -25.36
C ARG A 687 -21.02 -10.61 -25.22
N CYS A 688 -19.77 -10.55 -24.76
CA CYS A 688 -19.00 -9.30 -24.63
C CYS A 688 -18.13 -8.97 -25.86
N ASP A 689 -18.13 -9.80 -26.91
CA ASP A 689 -17.18 -9.75 -28.02
C ASP A 689 -15.72 -9.55 -27.54
N PHE A 690 -15.26 -10.39 -26.62
CA PHE A 690 -13.93 -10.27 -26.02
C PHE A 690 -12.92 -11.13 -26.78
N ARG A 691 -11.96 -10.49 -27.46
CA ARG A 691 -10.94 -11.15 -28.30
C ARG A 691 -9.56 -11.18 -27.63
N PRO A 692 -8.61 -12.00 -28.12
CA PRO A 692 -7.27 -12.09 -27.53
C PRO A 692 -6.55 -10.73 -27.40
N ASP A 693 -6.75 -9.82 -28.36
CA ASP A 693 -6.13 -8.49 -28.40
C ASP A 693 -6.98 -7.40 -27.70
N ASP A 694 -8.15 -7.75 -27.15
CA ASP A 694 -8.87 -6.90 -26.19
C ASP A 694 -8.26 -6.97 -24.76
N PHE A 695 -7.25 -7.83 -24.53
CA PHE A 695 -6.67 -8.08 -23.20
C PHE A 695 -5.84 -6.90 -22.66
N VAL A 696 -6.22 -6.40 -21.48
CA VAL A 696 -5.57 -5.25 -20.83
C VAL A 696 -4.45 -5.70 -19.90
N THR A 697 -3.26 -5.12 -20.06
CA THR A 697 -2.04 -5.53 -19.34
C THR A 697 -1.75 -4.74 -18.06
N ASP A 698 -2.27 -3.51 -17.91
CA ASP A 698 -2.16 -2.70 -16.68
C ASP A 698 -3.18 -3.11 -15.60
N ILE A 699 -3.04 -4.36 -15.15
CA ILE A 699 -3.91 -4.95 -14.13
C ILE A 699 -3.10 -5.31 -12.88
N PRO A 700 -3.51 -4.84 -11.69
CA PRO A 700 -2.82 -5.17 -10.46
C PRO A 700 -2.75 -6.68 -10.20
N ARG A 701 -1.55 -7.17 -9.89
CA ARG A 701 -1.25 -8.59 -9.62
C ARG A 701 -1.45 -9.52 -10.84
N LEU A 702 -1.31 -8.99 -12.06
CA LEU A 702 -1.15 -9.79 -13.27
C LEU A 702 0.10 -10.69 -13.18
N SER A 703 0.01 -11.94 -13.65
CA SER A 703 1.16 -12.85 -13.66
C SER A 703 2.14 -12.44 -14.76
N LYS A 704 3.37 -12.06 -14.37
CA LYS A 704 4.42 -11.66 -15.31
C LYS A 704 4.82 -12.81 -16.23
N ASP A 705 4.90 -14.04 -15.73
CA ASP A 705 5.37 -15.20 -16.49
C ASP A 705 4.39 -15.58 -17.60
N HIS A 706 3.08 -15.40 -17.36
CA HIS A 706 2.03 -15.59 -18.36
C HIS A 706 1.96 -14.42 -19.37
N LEU A 707 2.20 -13.18 -18.93
CA LEU A 707 2.25 -12.02 -19.81
C LEU A 707 3.45 -12.10 -20.78
N LEU A 708 4.65 -12.30 -20.23
CA LEU A 708 5.88 -12.58 -20.99
C LEU A 708 5.82 -13.95 -21.71
N GLY A 709 4.79 -14.73 -21.43
CA GLY A 709 4.48 -16.00 -22.09
C GLY A 709 3.66 -15.87 -23.37
N GLU A 710 3.05 -14.72 -23.65
CA GLU A 710 1.93 -14.58 -24.62
C GLU A 710 0.76 -15.53 -24.30
N ALA A 711 0.59 -15.89 -23.02
CA ALA A 711 -0.34 -16.93 -22.60
C ALA A 711 -1.79 -16.46 -22.53
N PHE A 712 -2.06 -15.22 -22.08
CA PHE A 712 -3.44 -14.70 -21.98
C PHE A 712 -4.17 -14.63 -23.34
N PRO A 713 -3.54 -14.15 -24.44
CA PRO A 713 -4.12 -14.27 -25.77
C PRO A 713 -4.51 -15.71 -26.13
N LEU A 714 -3.64 -16.70 -25.84
CA LEU A 714 -3.93 -18.10 -26.13
C LEU A 714 -5.03 -18.67 -25.23
N MET A 715 -5.12 -18.29 -23.95
CA MET A 715 -6.23 -18.68 -23.08
C MET A 715 -7.58 -18.23 -23.66
N ILE A 716 -7.68 -16.96 -24.05
CA ILE A 716 -8.92 -16.37 -24.59
C ILE A 716 -9.30 -17.05 -25.91
N ALA A 717 -8.32 -17.22 -26.81
CA ALA A 717 -8.57 -17.87 -28.11
C ALA A 717 -8.93 -19.35 -27.96
N ALA A 718 -8.26 -20.10 -27.09
CA ALA A 718 -8.52 -21.52 -26.85
C ALA A 718 -9.89 -21.75 -26.21
N ILE A 719 -10.34 -20.88 -25.28
CA ILE A 719 -11.70 -20.92 -24.73
C ILE A 719 -12.74 -20.63 -25.81
N ARG A 720 -12.52 -19.59 -26.65
CA ARG A 720 -13.40 -19.27 -27.79
C ARG A 720 -13.49 -20.41 -28.82
N ALA A 721 -12.39 -21.12 -29.07
CA ALA A 721 -12.25 -22.13 -30.11
C ALA A 721 -12.43 -23.60 -29.65
N ASP A 722 -12.82 -23.84 -28.40
CA ASP A 722 -12.97 -25.18 -27.78
C ASP A 722 -11.70 -26.05 -27.76
N ARG A 723 -10.54 -25.41 -27.59
CA ARG A 723 -9.22 -26.08 -27.60
C ARG A 723 -8.65 -26.23 -26.20
N VAL A 724 -9.29 -27.07 -25.39
CA VAL A 724 -8.88 -27.37 -24.00
C VAL A 724 -7.43 -27.89 -23.93
N ASP A 725 -6.96 -28.58 -24.97
CA ASP A 725 -5.56 -29.01 -25.09
C ASP A 725 -4.58 -27.82 -25.13
N LEU A 726 -4.83 -26.82 -25.98
CA LEU A 726 -4.02 -25.60 -26.06
C LEU A 726 -4.20 -24.71 -24.83
N LEU A 727 -5.39 -24.72 -24.21
CA LEU A 727 -5.67 -23.99 -22.97
C LEU A 727 -4.81 -24.49 -21.80
N ARG A 728 -4.73 -25.82 -21.61
CA ARG A 728 -3.90 -26.43 -20.57
C ARG A 728 -2.42 -26.05 -20.75
N HIS A 729 -1.90 -26.04 -22.00
CA HIS A 729 -0.54 -25.54 -22.28
C HIS A 729 -0.34 -24.06 -21.91
N ALA A 730 -1.32 -23.19 -22.21
CA ALA A 730 -1.25 -21.78 -21.85
C ALA A 730 -1.30 -21.52 -20.33
N VAL A 731 -2.06 -22.32 -19.58
CA VAL A 731 -2.21 -22.20 -18.12
C VAL A 731 -1.03 -22.80 -17.35
N ASP A 732 -0.55 -23.97 -17.74
CA ASP A 732 0.57 -24.62 -17.07
C ASP A 732 1.94 -24.12 -17.61
N LEU A 733 1.93 -23.16 -18.56
CA LEU A 733 3.10 -22.59 -19.28
C LEU A 733 4.02 -23.64 -19.93
N THR A 734 3.44 -24.76 -20.37
CA THR A 734 4.17 -25.88 -20.97
C THR A 734 4.29 -25.76 -22.49
N ALA A 735 5.22 -26.52 -23.07
CA ALA A 735 5.46 -26.53 -24.51
C ALA A 735 4.33 -27.24 -25.27
N VAL A 736 3.89 -26.65 -26.39
CA VAL A 736 2.88 -27.24 -27.28
C VAL A 736 3.53 -28.33 -28.14
N PRO A 737 2.97 -29.55 -28.24
CA PRO A 737 3.46 -30.58 -29.15
C PRO A 737 3.49 -30.10 -30.60
N GLN A 738 4.62 -30.33 -31.27
CA GLN A 738 4.89 -29.91 -32.65
C GLN A 738 3.77 -30.34 -33.63
N LYS A 739 3.22 -31.54 -33.44
CA LYS A 739 2.06 -32.06 -34.20
C LYS A 739 0.82 -31.18 -34.01
N THR A 740 0.45 -30.91 -32.76
CA THR A 740 -0.71 -30.08 -32.39
C THR A 740 -0.57 -28.65 -32.92
N LEU A 741 0.65 -28.11 -32.92
CA LEU A 741 0.95 -26.80 -33.47
C LEU A 741 0.69 -26.74 -34.98
N TYR A 742 1.30 -27.61 -35.79
CA TYR A 742 1.13 -27.55 -37.25
C TYR A 742 -0.28 -27.93 -37.68
N GLN A 743 -0.93 -28.90 -37.03
CA GLN A 743 -2.36 -29.18 -37.25
C GLN A 743 -3.26 -27.96 -36.97
N THR A 744 -2.86 -27.06 -36.07
CA THR A 744 -3.61 -25.83 -35.76
C THR A 744 -3.24 -24.67 -36.71
N LEU A 745 -1.98 -24.54 -37.15
CA LEU A 745 -1.54 -23.48 -38.06
C LEU A 745 -1.89 -23.77 -39.53
N MET A 746 -1.90 -25.03 -39.95
CA MET A 746 -2.20 -25.44 -41.33
C MET A 746 -3.69 -25.63 -41.63
N SER A 747 -4.57 -25.56 -40.63
CA SER A 747 -6.02 -25.54 -40.87
C SER A 747 -6.45 -24.23 -41.55
N GLU A 748 -7.50 -24.28 -42.37
CA GLU A 748 -8.05 -23.03 -42.92
C GLU A 748 -8.77 -22.21 -41.85
N PRO A 749 -8.59 -20.88 -41.81
CA PRO A 749 -9.21 -20.00 -40.82
C PRO A 749 -10.66 -19.70 -41.23
N THR A 750 -11.51 -20.73 -41.19
CA THR A 750 -12.92 -20.69 -41.61
C THR A 750 -13.80 -19.75 -40.80
N SER A 751 -13.28 -19.22 -39.68
CA SER A 751 -13.92 -18.18 -38.89
C SER A 751 -12.87 -17.32 -38.18
N GLU A 752 -13.30 -16.13 -37.75
CA GLU A 752 -12.50 -15.22 -36.93
C GLU A 752 -11.98 -15.87 -35.64
N VAL A 753 -12.73 -16.80 -35.05
CA VAL A 753 -12.32 -17.56 -33.86
C VAL A 753 -11.12 -18.48 -34.15
N ILE A 754 -11.05 -19.09 -35.34
CA ILE A 754 -9.90 -19.90 -35.75
C ILE A 754 -8.71 -19.01 -36.13
N ALA A 755 -8.95 -17.84 -36.76
CA ALA A 755 -7.90 -16.86 -37.02
C ALA A 755 -7.27 -16.32 -35.71
N ASP A 756 -8.10 -15.97 -34.72
CA ASP A 756 -7.68 -15.57 -33.36
C ASP A 756 -6.83 -16.67 -32.70
N LEU A 757 -7.26 -17.94 -32.81
CA LEU A 757 -6.50 -19.09 -32.30
C LEU A 757 -5.14 -19.27 -32.99
N GLN A 758 -5.10 -19.16 -34.32
CA GLN A 758 -3.86 -19.25 -35.09
C GLN A 758 -2.89 -18.13 -34.70
N ALA A 759 -3.37 -16.89 -34.59
CA ALA A 759 -2.56 -15.73 -34.19
C ALA A 759 -2.07 -15.85 -32.73
N ALA A 760 -2.89 -16.39 -31.82
CA ALA A 760 -2.51 -16.56 -30.42
C ALA A 760 -1.53 -17.72 -30.19
N VAL A 761 -1.76 -18.89 -30.81
CA VAL A 761 -0.83 -20.02 -30.68
C VAL A 761 0.51 -19.74 -31.37
N ASN A 762 0.51 -18.96 -32.46
CA ASN A 762 1.71 -18.47 -33.13
C ASN A 762 2.56 -17.51 -32.27
N ARG A 763 1.93 -16.78 -31.33
CA ARG A 763 2.63 -15.93 -30.34
C ARG A 763 3.18 -16.75 -29.17
N PHE A 764 2.43 -17.74 -28.69
CA PHE A 764 2.81 -18.56 -27.53
C PHE A 764 3.87 -19.64 -27.86
N ALA A 765 3.64 -20.42 -28.91
CA ALA A 765 4.40 -21.63 -29.23
C ALA A 765 5.65 -21.31 -30.05
N ARG A 766 6.69 -20.84 -29.35
CA ARG A 766 8.01 -20.46 -29.92
C ARG A 766 9.16 -21.01 -29.09
N ASN A 767 10.29 -21.29 -29.73
CA ASN A 767 11.51 -21.85 -29.12
C ASN A 767 11.19 -23.01 -28.14
N GLU A 768 11.56 -22.86 -26.86
CA GLU A 768 11.34 -23.84 -25.80
C GLU A 768 9.86 -24.14 -25.49
N ARG A 769 8.91 -23.35 -26.00
CA ARG A 769 7.47 -23.64 -25.92
C ARG A 769 6.94 -24.48 -27.08
N VAL A 770 7.80 -25.13 -27.86
CA VAL A 770 7.41 -26.17 -28.82
C VAL A 770 8.09 -27.49 -28.46
N GLN A 771 7.30 -28.50 -28.13
CA GLN A 771 7.81 -29.85 -27.85
C GLN A 771 8.01 -30.57 -29.18
N ILE A 772 9.27 -30.83 -29.53
CA ILE A 772 9.67 -31.65 -30.69
C ILE A 772 8.95 -33.01 -30.68
N SER A 773 8.53 -33.48 -31.84
CA SER A 773 7.83 -34.77 -31.97
C SER A 773 8.75 -35.96 -31.71
N ASP A 774 8.23 -37.06 -31.15
CA ASP A 774 8.94 -38.34 -31.02
C ASP A 774 8.99 -39.16 -32.33
N ILE A 775 8.37 -38.67 -33.42
CA ILE A 775 8.43 -39.32 -34.73
C ILE A 775 9.88 -39.39 -35.23
N THR A 776 10.29 -40.57 -35.67
CA THR A 776 11.55 -40.77 -36.41
C THR A 776 11.28 -40.50 -37.89
N PRO A 777 11.99 -39.56 -38.55
CA PRO A 777 11.78 -39.27 -39.98
C PRO A 777 12.06 -40.50 -40.86
N ALA A 778 11.26 -40.68 -41.93
CA ALA A 778 11.37 -41.81 -42.84
C ALA A 778 12.44 -41.54 -43.91
N GLU A 779 13.53 -42.31 -43.90
CA GLU A 779 14.61 -42.16 -44.90
C GLU A 779 14.08 -42.24 -46.33
N GLY A 780 14.35 -41.19 -47.11
CA GLY A 780 14.08 -41.14 -48.55
C GLY A 780 12.63 -40.83 -48.99
N LYS A 781 11.67 -40.62 -48.08
CA LYS A 781 10.26 -40.38 -48.48
C LYS A 781 9.93 -38.93 -48.88
N ILE A 782 10.59 -37.94 -48.29
CA ILE A 782 10.17 -36.54 -48.37
C ILE A 782 11.08 -35.73 -49.28
N THR A 783 10.49 -35.06 -50.28
CA THR A 783 11.16 -34.05 -51.11
C THR A 783 11.72 -32.96 -50.21
N LYS A 784 13.04 -32.78 -50.19
CA LYS A 784 13.68 -31.76 -49.35
C LYS A 784 13.34 -30.36 -49.87
N PRO A 785 12.71 -29.47 -49.08
CA PRO A 785 12.47 -28.08 -49.48
C PRO A 785 13.79 -27.33 -49.70
N ARG A 786 13.75 -26.30 -50.55
CA ARG A 786 14.83 -25.30 -50.59
C ARG A 786 14.85 -24.48 -49.31
N VAL A 787 16.02 -23.97 -48.93
CA VAL A 787 16.25 -23.21 -47.69
C VAL A 787 16.85 -21.86 -48.04
N ILE A 788 16.09 -20.79 -47.85
CA ILE A 788 16.51 -19.41 -48.10
C ILE A 788 17.04 -18.83 -46.78
N ILE A 789 18.29 -18.38 -46.80
CA ILE A 789 18.94 -17.69 -45.69
C ILE A 789 19.01 -16.20 -46.01
N HIS A 790 18.07 -15.42 -45.44
CA HIS A 790 18.12 -13.97 -45.49
C HIS A 790 19.12 -13.42 -44.46
N ILE A 791 20.24 -12.92 -44.98
CA ILE A 791 21.31 -12.27 -44.22
C ILE A 791 20.92 -10.80 -44.02
N GLY A 792 20.21 -10.51 -42.93
CA GLY A 792 19.78 -9.14 -42.64
C GLY A 792 20.97 -8.26 -42.26
N ALA A 793 21.06 -7.05 -42.81
CA ALA A 793 22.01 -6.04 -42.36
C ALA A 793 21.32 -4.99 -41.48
N THR A 794 22.08 -4.32 -40.61
CA THR A 794 21.50 -3.37 -39.66
C THR A 794 20.90 -2.16 -40.38
N LYS A 795 19.60 -1.95 -40.12
CA LYS A 795 18.73 -0.96 -40.77
C LYS A 795 18.54 -1.15 -42.29
N THR A 796 18.61 -2.39 -42.81
CA THR A 796 18.16 -2.74 -44.18
C THR A 796 16.76 -3.35 -44.19
N GLY A 797 15.88 -2.90 -43.30
CA GLY A 797 14.48 -3.38 -43.21
C GLY A 797 14.31 -4.83 -42.73
N SER A 798 15.38 -5.49 -42.30
CA SER A 798 15.42 -6.89 -41.85
C SER A 798 14.33 -7.24 -40.82
N THR A 799 14.07 -6.35 -39.86
CA THR A 799 13.01 -6.49 -38.84
C THR A 799 11.61 -6.50 -39.44
N TYR A 800 11.34 -5.68 -40.47
CA TYR A 800 10.04 -5.63 -41.16
C TYR A 800 9.77 -6.94 -41.93
N ILE A 801 10.77 -7.46 -42.63
CA ILE A 801 10.69 -8.77 -43.29
C ILE A 801 10.46 -9.89 -42.26
N GLN A 802 11.15 -9.86 -41.12
CA GLN A 802 10.96 -10.84 -40.03
C GLN A 802 9.56 -10.76 -39.41
N HIS A 803 9.04 -9.56 -39.14
CA HIS A 803 7.68 -9.37 -38.64
C HIS A 803 6.62 -9.83 -39.67
N MET A 804 6.83 -9.58 -40.97
CA MET A 804 5.96 -10.08 -42.03
C MET A 804 5.87 -11.62 -42.04
N LEU A 805 7.03 -12.27 -41.94
CA LEU A 805 7.13 -13.74 -41.95
C LEU A 805 6.59 -14.38 -40.66
N GLU A 806 6.78 -13.74 -39.50
CA GLU A 806 6.23 -14.23 -38.22
C GLU A 806 4.72 -14.00 -38.10
N LYS A 807 4.22 -12.78 -38.36
CA LYS A 807 2.79 -12.43 -38.22
C LYS A 807 1.91 -13.27 -39.13
N ASN A 808 2.44 -13.64 -40.30
CA ASN A 808 1.74 -14.46 -41.30
C ASN A 808 2.14 -15.95 -41.33
N ARG A 809 2.89 -16.46 -40.34
CA ARG A 809 3.45 -17.84 -40.33
C ARG A 809 2.41 -18.92 -40.68
N ALA A 810 1.17 -18.82 -40.17
CA ALA A 810 0.10 -19.77 -40.48
C ALA A 810 -0.31 -19.79 -41.96
N ALA A 811 -0.51 -18.61 -42.56
CA ALA A 811 -0.86 -18.48 -43.97
C ALA A 811 0.30 -18.87 -44.91
N LEU A 812 1.54 -18.61 -44.49
CA LEU A 812 2.74 -19.04 -45.21
C LEU A 812 2.89 -20.56 -45.21
N LEU A 813 2.66 -21.22 -44.06
CA LEU A 813 2.68 -22.69 -43.96
C LEU A 813 1.66 -23.35 -44.89
N ARG A 814 0.43 -22.81 -44.98
CA ARG A 814 -0.58 -23.28 -45.94
C ARG A 814 -0.19 -23.06 -47.40
N LYS A 815 0.61 -22.03 -47.69
CA LYS A 815 1.22 -21.78 -49.01
C LYS A 815 2.62 -22.41 -49.17
N GLY A 816 2.94 -23.47 -48.41
CA GLY A 816 4.18 -24.26 -48.57
C GLY A 816 5.48 -23.59 -48.13
N VAL A 817 5.40 -22.44 -47.43
CA VAL A 817 6.55 -21.65 -46.96
C VAL A 817 6.63 -21.69 -45.44
N TRP A 818 7.68 -22.28 -44.89
CA TRP A 818 7.90 -22.32 -43.44
C TRP A 818 8.92 -21.26 -43.01
N PHE A 819 8.48 -20.29 -42.21
CA PHE A 819 9.36 -19.45 -41.39
C PHE A 819 9.34 -20.01 -39.95
N PRO A 820 10.41 -20.69 -39.48
CA PRO A 820 10.33 -21.43 -38.22
C PRO A 820 9.98 -20.59 -36.99
N GLU A 821 9.37 -21.29 -36.04
CA GLU A 821 8.99 -20.82 -34.71
C GLU A 821 10.07 -21.09 -33.65
N VAL A 822 11.13 -21.81 -34.01
CA VAL A 822 12.28 -22.15 -33.16
C VAL A 822 13.57 -21.51 -33.67
N GLY A 823 14.59 -21.44 -32.82
CA GLY A 823 15.88 -20.82 -33.14
C GLY A 823 15.84 -19.28 -33.15
N LEU A 824 14.73 -18.69 -32.72
CA LEU A 824 14.52 -17.25 -32.67
C LEU A 824 15.25 -16.63 -31.47
N PHE A 825 15.90 -15.49 -31.66
CA PHE A 825 16.31 -14.60 -30.57
C PHE A 825 15.16 -13.65 -30.27
N TRP A 826 14.25 -14.14 -29.41
CA TRP A 826 13.10 -13.41 -28.89
C TRP A 826 13.39 -12.94 -27.46
N GLN A 827 12.97 -11.72 -27.13
CA GLN A 827 13.02 -11.16 -25.77
C GLN A 827 11.61 -10.66 -25.39
N PRO A 828 10.89 -11.32 -24.47
CA PRO A 828 9.49 -10.97 -24.16
C PRO A 828 9.26 -9.55 -23.62
N THR A 829 10.27 -8.95 -22.98
CA THR A 829 10.22 -7.54 -22.54
C THR A 829 10.48 -6.55 -23.69
N ARG A 830 10.89 -7.03 -24.87
CA ARG A 830 11.44 -6.25 -25.99
C ARG A 830 10.93 -6.77 -27.35
N PRO A 831 9.60 -6.93 -27.57
CA PRO A 831 9.06 -7.56 -28.79
C PRO A 831 9.43 -6.83 -30.09
N ARG A 832 9.80 -5.53 -30.02
CA ARG A 832 10.30 -4.72 -31.16
C ARG A 832 11.79 -4.93 -31.50
N LYS A 833 12.57 -5.63 -30.66
CA LYS A 833 14.03 -5.80 -30.82
C LYS A 833 14.42 -7.27 -30.87
N GLN A 834 13.83 -7.97 -31.84
CA GLN A 834 14.20 -9.34 -32.19
C GLN A 834 15.43 -9.36 -33.10
N ALA A 835 16.20 -10.44 -33.05
CA ALA A 835 17.26 -10.72 -34.02
C ALA A 835 16.93 -11.91 -34.93
N GLY A 836 15.65 -12.29 -35.05
CA GLY A 836 15.20 -13.40 -35.89
C GLY A 836 15.89 -14.72 -35.52
N HIS A 837 16.20 -15.54 -36.53
CA HIS A 837 16.74 -16.91 -36.41
C HIS A 837 18.20 -17.03 -35.92
N ALA A 838 18.70 -16.09 -35.11
CA ALA A 838 20.11 -15.98 -34.73
C ALA A 838 20.71 -17.24 -34.08
N ASN A 839 19.90 -18.06 -33.38
CA ASN A 839 20.40 -19.26 -32.71
C ASN A 839 20.80 -20.38 -33.70
N PHE A 840 20.27 -20.38 -34.93
CA PHE A 840 20.68 -21.34 -35.96
C PHE A 840 22.17 -21.23 -36.31
N THR A 841 22.76 -20.02 -36.31
CA THR A 841 24.20 -19.87 -36.57
C THR A 841 25.04 -20.51 -35.47
N ARG A 842 24.65 -20.36 -34.20
CA ARG A 842 25.31 -21.06 -33.08
C ARG A 842 25.22 -22.58 -33.27
N ALA A 843 24.03 -23.09 -33.57
CA ALA A 843 23.81 -24.53 -33.73
C ALA A 843 24.64 -25.10 -34.89
N ALA A 844 24.66 -24.43 -36.04
CA ALA A 844 25.48 -24.79 -37.20
C ALA A 844 26.99 -24.75 -36.91
N VAL A 845 27.47 -23.71 -36.20
CA VAL A 845 28.89 -23.56 -35.85
C VAL A 845 29.38 -24.68 -34.93
N LYS A 846 28.53 -25.11 -34.00
CA LYS A 846 28.83 -26.16 -33.01
C LYS A 846 28.41 -27.58 -33.40
N LYS A 847 27.58 -27.71 -34.44
CA LYS A 847 26.85 -28.95 -34.79
C LYS A 847 25.89 -29.44 -33.67
N GLU A 848 25.21 -28.50 -32.99
CA GLU A 848 24.13 -28.83 -32.03
C GLU A 848 22.90 -29.35 -32.85
N PRO A 849 22.42 -30.61 -32.68
CA PRO A 849 21.44 -31.21 -33.60
C PRO A 849 19.99 -30.73 -33.41
N ALA A 850 19.62 -30.27 -32.20
CA ALA A 850 18.23 -30.05 -31.82
C ALA A 850 17.38 -29.16 -32.77
N LEU A 851 17.98 -28.15 -33.41
CA LEU A 851 17.25 -27.30 -34.37
C LEU A 851 17.05 -27.96 -35.73
N ILE A 852 18.01 -28.75 -36.24
CA ILE A 852 17.82 -29.50 -37.49
C ILE A 852 16.92 -30.72 -37.28
N ASP A 853 16.98 -31.38 -36.12
CA ASP A 853 16.06 -32.45 -35.73
C ASP A 853 14.60 -31.93 -35.72
N HIS A 854 14.38 -30.74 -35.15
CA HIS A 854 13.06 -30.08 -35.13
C HIS A 854 12.54 -29.82 -36.54
N ILE A 855 13.39 -29.32 -37.45
CA ILE A 855 13.04 -29.11 -38.85
C ILE A 855 12.67 -30.45 -39.52
N GLN A 856 13.51 -31.48 -39.40
CA GLN A 856 13.28 -32.78 -40.05
C GLN A 856 11.98 -33.45 -39.59
N ARG A 857 11.74 -33.52 -38.28
CA ARG A 857 10.50 -34.10 -37.72
C ARG A 857 9.27 -33.24 -38.03
N GLY A 858 9.45 -31.94 -38.22
CA GLY A 858 8.39 -31.04 -38.68
C GLY A 858 8.01 -31.26 -40.14
N LEU A 859 8.97 -31.49 -41.03
CA LEU A 859 8.69 -31.84 -42.44
C LEU A 859 7.95 -33.17 -42.56
N GLU A 860 8.26 -34.16 -41.71
CA GLU A 860 7.52 -35.43 -41.61
C GLU A 860 6.07 -35.21 -41.13
N LEU A 861 5.86 -34.35 -40.12
CA LEU A 861 4.52 -33.97 -39.65
C LEU A 861 3.68 -33.19 -40.66
N MET A 862 4.32 -32.57 -41.66
CA MET A 862 3.67 -31.76 -42.69
C MET A 862 3.57 -32.49 -44.05
N ASP A 863 3.92 -33.78 -44.10
CA ASP A 863 3.73 -34.70 -45.24
C ASP A 863 4.15 -34.10 -46.60
N GLY A 864 5.35 -33.50 -46.64
CA GLY A 864 5.93 -32.93 -47.87
C GLY A 864 5.28 -31.65 -48.42
N GLN A 865 4.28 -31.06 -47.74
CA GLN A 865 3.59 -29.83 -48.20
C GLN A 865 4.49 -28.58 -48.21
N ILE A 866 5.61 -28.59 -47.48
CA ILE A 866 6.55 -27.47 -47.43
C ILE A 866 7.58 -27.60 -48.56
N HIS A 867 7.58 -26.65 -49.49
CA HIS A 867 8.55 -26.54 -50.58
C HIS A 867 9.69 -25.56 -50.28
N THR A 868 9.54 -24.67 -49.29
CA THR A 868 10.55 -23.66 -48.95
C THR A 868 10.59 -23.38 -47.45
N ILE A 869 11.80 -23.35 -46.89
CA ILE A 869 12.07 -22.86 -45.53
C ILE A 869 12.77 -21.50 -45.65
N VAL A 870 12.39 -20.53 -44.83
CA VAL A 870 13.02 -19.20 -44.77
C VAL A 870 13.58 -18.96 -43.38
N LEU A 871 14.89 -18.76 -43.29
CA LEU A 871 15.55 -18.25 -42.09
C LEU A 871 15.98 -16.80 -42.34
N SER A 872 15.72 -15.91 -41.37
CA SER A 872 16.13 -14.50 -41.44
C SER A 872 16.68 -14.04 -40.09
N SER A 873 17.81 -13.34 -40.08
CA SER A 873 18.42 -12.77 -38.88
C SER A 873 19.45 -11.69 -39.22
N GLU A 874 19.53 -10.61 -38.43
CA GLU A 874 20.65 -9.66 -38.51
C GLU A 874 21.96 -10.24 -37.92
N ALA A 875 21.87 -11.23 -37.04
CA ALA A 875 23.06 -11.89 -36.48
C ALA A 875 23.83 -12.70 -37.53
N PHE A 876 23.19 -13.09 -38.63
CA PHE A 876 23.85 -13.79 -39.75
C PHE A 876 24.89 -12.90 -40.44
N PHE A 877 24.64 -11.60 -40.56
CA PHE A 877 25.62 -10.64 -41.10
C PHE A 877 26.75 -10.37 -40.10
N LEU A 878 26.41 -10.29 -38.80
CA LEU A 878 27.37 -10.01 -37.74
C LEU A 878 28.35 -11.16 -37.43
N HIS A 879 28.06 -12.39 -37.87
CA HIS A 879 28.78 -13.60 -37.47
C HIS A 879 29.51 -14.27 -38.65
N GLU A 880 30.84 -14.14 -38.71
CA GLU A 880 31.68 -14.56 -39.86
C GLU A 880 31.52 -16.01 -40.36
N ALA A 881 31.04 -16.91 -39.50
CA ALA A 881 30.81 -18.31 -39.79
C ALA A 881 29.35 -18.66 -40.19
N ALA A 882 28.51 -17.66 -40.50
CA ALA A 882 27.11 -17.88 -40.91
C ALA A 882 26.97 -18.79 -42.15
N HIS A 883 27.94 -18.79 -43.05
CA HIS A 883 28.03 -19.71 -44.19
C HIS A 883 27.99 -21.20 -43.81
N ARG A 884 28.28 -21.57 -42.54
CA ARG A 884 28.09 -22.94 -42.03
C ARG A 884 26.63 -23.37 -41.95
N LEU A 885 25.66 -22.46 -42.11
CA LEU A 885 24.25 -22.82 -42.27
C LEU A 885 24.05 -23.70 -43.52
N ALA A 886 24.82 -23.49 -44.60
CA ALA A 886 24.79 -24.37 -45.77
C ALA A 886 25.24 -25.82 -45.42
N ASP A 887 26.26 -25.96 -44.56
CA ASP A 887 26.70 -27.27 -44.05
C ASP A 887 25.69 -27.91 -43.09
N TYR A 888 24.88 -27.09 -42.40
CA TYR A 888 23.87 -27.55 -41.43
C TYR A 888 22.58 -28.04 -42.10
N PHE A 889 22.21 -27.45 -43.24
CA PHE A 889 21.09 -27.88 -44.09
C PHE A 889 21.55 -28.79 -45.25
N ALA A 890 22.57 -29.62 -45.02
CA ALA A 890 23.19 -30.44 -46.06
C ALA A 890 22.16 -31.33 -46.82
N GLY A 891 22.22 -31.25 -48.15
CA GLY A 891 21.32 -31.96 -49.07
C GLY A 891 19.97 -31.30 -49.30
N HIS A 892 19.70 -30.12 -48.71
CA HIS A 892 18.70 -29.19 -49.24
C HIS A 892 19.36 -28.29 -50.30
N GLN A 893 18.58 -27.72 -51.23
CA GLN A 893 19.06 -26.57 -52.01
C GLN A 893 19.09 -25.36 -51.07
N VAL A 894 20.28 -24.83 -50.80
CA VAL A 894 20.45 -23.65 -49.93
C VAL A 894 20.70 -22.42 -50.79
N GLU A 895 19.88 -21.39 -50.58
CA GLU A 895 19.99 -20.07 -51.19
C GLU A 895 20.32 -19.03 -50.12
N MET A 896 21.04 -17.98 -50.49
CA MET A 896 21.40 -16.86 -49.63
C MET A 896 20.88 -15.57 -50.27
N VAL A 897 20.22 -14.71 -49.50
CA VAL A 897 19.81 -13.37 -49.95
C VAL A 897 20.31 -12.31 -48.99
N VAL A 898 20.88 -11.22 -49.51
CA VAL A 898 21.46 -10.14 -48.70
C VAL A 898 21.16 -8.77 -49.29
N TYR A 899 20.76 -7.83 -48.43
CA TYR A 899 20.61 -6.42 -48.77
C TYR A 899 21.86 -5.65 -48.34
N LEU A 900 22.71 -5.31 -49.30
CA LEU A 900 23.89 -4.50 -49.06
C LEU A 900 23.50 -3.02 -48.99
N ARG A 901 24.05 -2.31 -48.01
CA ARG A 901 23.92 -0.86 -47.85
C ARG A 901 25.28 -0.20 -48.00
N ARG A 902 25.33 1.07 -48.42
CA ARG A 902 26.56 1.88 -48.44
C ARG A 902 27.36 1.69 -47.15
N GLN A 903 28.68 1.48 -47.27
CA GLN A 903 29.55 1.23 -46.13
C GLN A 903 29.50 2.36 -45.08
N ASP A 904 29.45 3.63 -45.51
CA ASP A 904 29.33 4.79 -44.62
C ASP A 904 28.01 4.80 -43.82
N GLU A 905 26.89 4.59 -44.49
CA GLU A 905 25.58 4.53 -43.84
C GLU A 905 25.41 3.29 -42.94
N TRP A 906 25.97 2.14 -43.33
CA TRP A 906 25.96 0.92 -42.52
C TRP A 906 26.81 1.12 -41.26
N ALA A 907 28.03 1.63 -41.38
CA ALA A 907 28.92 1.89 -40.24
C ALA A 907 28.26 2.85 -39.22
N ASN A 908 27.69 3.95 -39.71
CA ASN A 908 26.92 4.90 -38.90
C ASN A 908 25.73 4.25 -38.17
N SER A 909 24.97 3.42 -38.89
CA SER A 909 23.80 2.71 -38.34
C SER A 909 24.20 1.66 -37.30
N GLN A 910 25.26 0.89 -37.57
CA GLN A 910 25.74 -0.19 -36.72
C GLN A 910 26.37 0.34 -35.42
N TYR A 911 27.16 1.41 -35.50
CA TYR A 911 27.70 2.10 -34.33
C TYR A 911 26.57 2.63 -33.44
N SER A 912 25.58 3.32 -34.04
CA SER A 912 24.42 3.84 -33.32
C SER A 912 23.66 2.73 -32.59
N GLU A 913 23.52 1.54 -33.20
CA GLU A 913 22.87 0.38 -32.58
C GLU A 913 23.69 -0.24 -31.42
N PHE A 914 25.02 -0.27 -31.52
CA PHE A 914 25.89 -0.77 -30.44
C PHE A 914 26.11 0.23 -29.30
N VAL A 915 25.87 1.53 -29.53
CA VAL A 915 25.94 2.58 -28.50
C VAL A 915 24.59 2.77 -27.81
N ALA A 916 23.49 2.81 -28.58
CA ALA A 916 22.16 3.23 -28.12
C ALA A 916 20.99 2.35 -28.64
N GLY A 917 21.28 1.20 -29.27
CA GLY A 917 20.25 0.27 -29.76
C GLY A 917 19.76 -0.75 -28.72
N GLY A 918 20.52 -1.01 -27.65
CA GLY A 918 20.03 -1.77 -26.48
C GLY A 918 19.75 -3.26 -26.73
N ALA A 919 20.34 -3.87 -27.76
CA ALA A 919 20.11 -5.28 -28.11
C ALA A 919 21.40 -6.12 -28.25
N VAL A 920 22.48 -5.56 -28.80
CA VAL A 920 23.70 -6.31 -29.14
C VAL A 920 24.96 -5.59 -28.65
N GLY A 921 25.51 -6.06 -27.52
CA GLY A 921 26.75 -5.53 -26.96
C GLY A 921 26.64 -4.11 -26.39
N ARG A 922 27.79 -3.46 -26.23
CA ARG A 922 27.95 -2.09 -25.73
C ARG A 922 29.22 -1.49 -26.34
N VAL A 923 29.15 -0.26 -26.86
CA VAL A 923 30.31 0.51 -27.32
C VAL A 923 30.45 1.79 -26.50
N ASP A 924 31.68 2.02 -26.00
CA ASP A 924 32.10 3.15 -25.18
C ASP A 924 33.20 4.00 -25.86
N VAL A 925 33.93 3.46 -26.84
CA VAL A 925 34.93 4.19 -27.65
C VAL A 925 34.33 5.00 -28.80
N PRO A 926 34.92 6.13 -29.23
CA PRO A 926 34.43 6.95 -30.34
C PRO A 926 34.39 6.23 -31.70
N PHE A 927 33.64 6.79 -32.65
CA PHE A 927 33.40 6.20 -33.98
C PHE A 927 34.67 5.76 -34.73
N GLY A 928 35.68 6.63 -34.87
CA GLY A 928 36.93 6.26 -35.55
C GLY A 928 37.68 5.11 -34.87
N GLU A 929 37.77 5.11 -33.53
CA GLU A 929 38.40 4.01 -32.77
C GLU A 929 37.58 2.71 -32.83
N TRP A 930 36.26 2.81 -32.99
CA TRP A 930 35.40 1.66 -33.28
C TRP A 930 35.60 1.13 -34.71
N LEU A 931 35.75 2.03 -35.69
CA LEU A 931 35.91 1.71 -37.11
C LEU A 931 37.22 0.94 -37.39
N GLU A 932 38.33 1.31 -36.74
CA GLU A 932 39.62 0.62 -36.89
C GLU A 932 39.70 -0.78 -36.28
N LYS A 933 38.63 -1.27 -35.64
CA LYS A 933 38.63 -2.62 -35.09
C LYS A 933 38.58 -3.64 -36.23
N GLU A 934 39.47 -4.63 -36.18
CA GLU A 934 39.63 -5.65 -37.23
C GLU A 934 38.29 -6.32 -37.60
N ASN A 935 37.44 -6.61 -36.60
CA ASN A 935 36.11 -7.21 -36.78
C ASN A 935 35.01 -6.23 -37.25
N VAL A 936 35.32 -4.95 -37.41
CA VAL A 936 34.47 -3.94 -38.07
C VAL A 936 34.93 -3.79 -39.51
N ARG A 937 36.23 -3.56 -39.76
CA ARG A 937 36.84 -3.57 -41.10
C ARG A 937 36.47 -4.84 -41.90
N ARG A 938 36.62 -6.03 -41.29
CA ARG A 938 36.27 -7.33 -41.92
C ARG A 938 34.76 -7.61 -42.08
N ARG A 939 33.88 -6.68 -41.68
CA ARG A 939 32.44 -6.66 -42.01
C ARG A 939 32.08 -5.64 -43.09
N LEU A 940 32.92 -4.63 -43.30
CA LEU A 940 32.78 -3.61 -44.36
C LEU A 940 33.30 -4.14 -45.71
N ASP A 941 34.28 -5.05 -45.68
CA ASP A 941 34.62 -5.92 -46.81
C ASP A 941 33.50 -6.95 -47.05
N TYR A 942 32.50 -6.54 -47.85
CA TYR A 942 31.40 -7.40 -48.25
C TYR A 942 31.86 -8.59 -49.12
N SER A 943 33.05 -8.53 -49.76
CA SER A 943 33.57 -9.65 -50.55
C SER A 943 33.90 -10.86 -49.67
N LEU A 944 34.34 -10.64 -48.42
CA LEU A 944 34.59 -11.72 -47.46
C LEU A 944 33.31 -12.45 -47.03
N LEU A 945 32.16 -11.77 -47.02
CA LEU A 945 30.87 -12.40 -46.77
C LEU A 945 30.42 -13.19 -48.01
N LEU A 946 30.39 -12.52 -49.17
CA LEU A 946 29.86 -13.08 -50.42
C LEU A 946 30.67 -14.29 -50.90
N ARG A 947 32.01 -14.20 -50.96
CA ARG A 947 32.88 -15.30 -51.39
C ARG A 947 32.71 -16.54 -50.50
N LYS A 948 32.65 -16.39 -49.17
CA LYS A 948 32.39 -17.51 -48.23
C LYS A 948 31.05 -18.23 -48.45
N TRP A 949 30.03 -17.54 -48.98
CA TRP A 949 28.76 -18.16 -49.36
C TRP A 949 28.82 -18.75 -50.77
N ARG A 950 29.32 -18.00 -51.76
CA ARG A 950 29.53 -18.45 -53.15
C ARG A 950 30.33 -19.75 -53.21
N ASP A 951 31.40 -19.86 -52.42
CA ASP A 951 32.28 -21.03 -52.34
C ASP A 951 31.61 -22.24 -51.63
N LYS A 952 30.40 -22.07 -51.07
CA LYS A 952 29.60 -23.09 -50.40
C LYS A 952 28.35 -23.52 -51.18
N ILE A 953 27.64 -22.57 -51.80
CA ILE A 953 26.35 -22.83 -52.49
C ILE A 953 26.37 -22.51 -53.99
N GLY A 954 27.47 -21.99 -54.52
CA GLY A 954 27.60 -21.55 -55.91
C GLY A 954 27.00 -20.17 -56.17
N LEU A 955 27.56 -19.45 -57.15
CA LEU A 955 27.14 -18.08 -57.50
C LEU A 955 25.62 -17.94 -57.80
N PRO A 956 24.96 -18.86 -58.53
CA PRO A 956 23.52 -18.73 -58.84
C PRO A 956 22.57 -18.80 -57.63
N ASN A 957 23.06 -19.18 -56.45
CA ASN A 957 22.27 -19.25 -55.22
C ASN A 957 22.63 -18.10 -54.23
N VAL A 958 23.43 -17.10 -54.65
CA VAL A 958 23.83 -15.93 -53.83
C VAL A 958 23.19 -14.66 -54.38
N HIS A 959 21.99 -14.35 -53.90
CA HIS A 959 21.16 -13.24 -54.34
C HIS A 959 21.57 -11.94 -53.64
N VAL A 960 22.29 -11.09 -54.35
CA VAL A 960 22.65 -9.75 -53.86
C VAL A 960 21.60 -8.73 -54.29
N ARG A 961 21.13 -7.92 -53.34
CA ARG A 961 20.27 -6.76 -53.56
C ARG A 961 20.88 -5.53 -52.89
N ILE A 962 20.53 -4.34 -53.38
CA ILE A 962 20.99 -3.07 -52.83
C ILE A 962 19.85 -2.44 -52.03
N PHE A 963 20.15 -1.98 -50.80
CA PHE A 963 19.19 -1.31 -49.94
C PHE A 963 18.96 0.16 -50.36
N ASP A 964 18.31 0.34 -51.51
CA ASP A 964 18.04 1.63 -52.15
C ASP A 964 16.63 1.59 -52.78
N ARG A 965 15.76 2.53 -52.37
CA ARG A 965 14.37 2.60 -52.88
C ARG A 965 14.27 2.87 -54.37
N SER A 966 15.33 3.42 -54.99
CA SER A 966 15.36 3.61 -56.45
C SER A 966 15.73 2.34 -57.22
N GLN A 967 16.18 1.28 -56.51
CA GLN A 967 16.63 0.01 -57.08
C GLN A 967 15.72 -1.18 -56.70
N PHE A 968 14.78 -0.99 -55.76
CA PHE A 968 13.76 -2.00 -55.41
C PHE A 968 12.70 -2.17 -56.51
N VAL A 969 12.23 -3.40 -56.70
CA VAL A 969 10.97 -3.68 -57.43
C VAL A 969 9.82 -2.83 -56.84
N ASP A 970 9.12 -2.08 -57.71
CA ASP A 970 8.06 -1.11 -57.37
C ASP A 970 8.42 -0.06 -56.30
N GLY A 971 9.70 0.10 -55.97
CA GLY A 971 10.16 0.94 -54.85
C GLY A 971 9.87 0.38 -53.45
N ASP A 972 9.39 -0.86 -53.35
CA ASP A 972 8.94 -1.51 -52.11
C ASP A 972 9.82 -2.70 -51.73
N LEU A 973 10.29 -2.73 -50.48
CA LEU A 973 11.20 -3.77 -49.97
C LEU A 973 10.56 -5.17 -49.96
N LEU A 974 9.24 -5.28 -49.79
CA LEU A 974 8.56 -6.58 -49.78
C LEU A 974 8.40 -7.10 -51.23
N SER A 975 8.09 -6.22 -52.18
CA SER A 975 8.10 -6.57 -53.62
C SER A 975 9.49 -7.06 -54.05
N ASP A 976 10.54 -6.32 -53.69
CA ASP A 976 11.91 -6.71 -54.04
C ASP A 976 12.36 -8.01 -53.35
N PHE A 977 11.99 -8.22 -52.08
CA PHE A 977 12.28 -9.46 -51.37
C PHE A 977 11.49 -10.66 -51.94
N ALA A 978 10.23 -10.46 -52.32
CA ALA A 978 9.39 -11.49 -52.94
C ALA A 978 9.92 -11.90 -54.33
N ASP A 979 10.41 -10.95 -55.12
CA ASP A 979 11.12 -11.23 -56.38
C ASP A 979 12.46 -11.95 -56.13
N ALA A 980 13.34 -11.38 -55.29
CA ALA A 980 14.67 -11.93 -54.98
C ALA A 980 14.66 -13.33 -54.35
N THR A 981 13.52 -13.74 -53.79
CA THR A 981 13.33 -15.08 -53.21
C THR A 981 12.43 -15.99 -54.05
N GLY A 982 11.74 -15.48 -55.07
CA GLY A 982 10.70 -16.22 -55.78
C GLY A 982 9.54 -16.63 -54.86
N LEU A 983 9.06 -15.70 -54.02
CA LEU A 983 7.97 -15.88 -53.07
C LEU A 983 6.86 -14.81 -53.24
N PRO A 984 6.24 -14.68 -54.44
CA PRO A 984 5.19 -13.68 -54.71
C PRO A 984 4.01 -13.76 -53.72
N GLN A 985 3.76 -14.94 -53.14
CA GLN A 985 2.74 -15.15 -52.10
C GLN A 985 2.89 -14.29 -50.84
N LEU A 986 4.02 -13.61 -50.65
CA LEU A 986 4.23 -12.62 -49.59
C LEU A 986 3.43 -11.33 -49.81
N LEU A 987 3.09 -11.00 -51.06
CA LEU A 987 2.42 -9.76 -51.44
C LEU A 987 0.90 -9.80 -51.19
N ASP A 988 0.32 -11.00 -51.15
CA ASP A 988 -1.10 -11.24 -50.83
C ASP A 988 -1.41 -11.10 -49.31
N LEU A 989 -0.39 -10.95 -48.47
CA LEU A 989 -0.51 -11.10 -47.02
C LEU A 989 -0.65 -9.74 -46.31
N PRO A 990 -1.42 -9.65 -45.21
CA PRO A 990 -1.57 -8.42 -44.46
C PRO A 990 -0.22 -7.93 -43.94
N ARG A 991 0.07 -6.65 -44.21
CA ARG A 991 1.29 -5.95 -43.77
C ARG A 991 1.28 -5.75 -42.24
N PRO A 992 2.44 -5.54 -41.60
CA PRO A 992 2.53 -5.26 -40.17
C PRO A 992 1.97 -3.86 -39.89
N ASP A 993 1.50 -3.62 -38.67
CA ASP A 993 0.91 -2.34 -38.29
C ASP A 993 1.99 -1.27 -38.17
N GLU A 994 1.70 -0.02 -38.55
CA GLU A 994 2.67 1.07 -38.40
C GLU A 994 3.11 1.26 -36.93
N LYS A 995 2.22 0.93 -35.98
CA LYS A 995 2.49 0.93 -34.53
C LYS A 995 3.47 -0.16 -34.08
N GLU A 996 3.78 -1.15 -34.92
CA GLU A 996 4.81 -2.17 -34.64
C GLU A 996 6.23 -1.68 -34.98
N GLN A 997 6.35 -0.52 -35.65
CA GLN A 997 7.63 0.12 -35.93
C GLN A 997 8.24 0.76 -34.67
N ASN A 998 9.57 1.01 -34.68
CA ASN A 998 10.27 1.61 -33.55
C ASN A 998 10.39 3.13 -33.70
N ASP A 999 9.53 3.87 -33.00
CA ASP A 999 9.50 5.33 -33.01
C ASP A 999 10.58 6.01 -32.16
N ALA A 1000 11.21 5.29 -31.22
CA ALA A 1000 12.27 5.85 -30.39
C ALA A 1000 13.50 6.18 -31.25
N ARG A 1001 13.74 7.47 -31.46
CA ARG A 1001 14.81 8.00 -32.33
C ARG A 1001 15.72 8.89 -31.50
N LEU A 1002 17.02 8.85 -31.78
CA LEU A 1002 18.03 9.64 -31.08
C LEU A 1002 18.93 10.33 -32.09
N SER A 1003 19.21 11.62 -31.89
CA SER A 1003 20.17 12.34 -32.75
C SER A 1003 21.60 11.97 -32.41
N ALA A 1004 22.54 12.34 -33.29
CA ALA A 1004 23.98 12.09 -33.12
C ALA A 1004 24.51 12.47 -31.73
N ALA A 1005 24.09 13.63 -31.20
CA ALA A 1005 24.51 14.11 -29.89
C ALA A 1005 23.98 13.28 -28.71
N HIS A 1006 22.80 12.65 -28.85
CA HIS A 1006 22.25 11.76 -27.83
C HIS A 1006 22.91 10.39 -27.85
N VAL A 1007 23.27 9.88 -29.04
CA VAL A 1007 24.09 8.67 -29.19
C VAL A 1007 25.45 8.87 -28.53
N GLU A 1008 26.16 9.96 -28.85
CA GLU A 1008 27.45 10.28 -28.21
C GLU A 1008 27.34 10.59 -26.71
N LEU A 1009 26.24 11.16 -26.24
CA LEU A 1009 25.98 11.29 -24.80
C LEU A 1009 25.81 9.93 -24.14
N LEU A 1010 25.01 9.02 -24.72
CA LEU A 1010 24.83 7.67 -24.19
C LEU A 1010 26.14 6.88 -24.17
N ARG A 1011 27.04 7.10 -25.13
CA ARG A 1011 28.39 6.54 -25.08
C ARG A 1011 29.17 6.94 -23.82
N GLN A 1012 28.98 8.16 -23.29
CA GLN A 1012 29.57 8.59 -22.01
C GLN A 1012 28.96 7.87 -20.80
N PHE A 1013 27.70 7.43 -20.90
CA PHE A 1013 27.06 6.56 -19.90
C PHE A 1013 27.48 5.09 -20.08
N ASN A 1014 27.80 4.64 -21.29
CA ASN A 1014 28.31 3.30 -21.55
C ASN A 1014 29.64 3.03 -20.85
N MET A 1015 30.47 4.04 -20.56
CA MET A 1015 31.67 3.88 -19.71
C MET A 1015 31.37 3.57 -18.23
N ARG A 1016 30.11 3.66 -17.77
CA ARG A 1016 29.73 3.54 -16.36
C ARG A 1016 29.31 2.10 -15.97
N PRO A 1017 29.32 1.75 -14.66
CA PRO A 1017 28.96 0.41 -14.19
C PRO A 1017 27.44 0.25 -13.93
N PHE A 1018 26.80 -0.58 -14.75
CA PHE A 1018 25.43 -1.08 -14.54
C PHE A 1018 25.43 -2.32 -13.62
N LYS A 1019 24.29 -2.66 -13.04
CA LYS A 1019 24.12 -3.85 -12.17
C LYS A 1019 24.46 -5.16 -12.91
N ASP A 1020 23.94 -5.27 -14.12
CA ASP A 1020 24.06 -6.40 -15.04
C ASP A 1020 23.80 -5.93 -16.48
N ARG A 1021 23.87 -6.85 -17.45
CA ARG A 1021 23.65 -6.57 -18.87
C ARG A 1021 22.23 -6.10 -19.17
N ASP A 1022 21.25 -6.66 -18.49
CA ASP A 1022 19.84 -6.45 -18.84
C ASP A 1022 19.36 -5.11 -18.24
N SER A 1023 19.90 -4.70 -17.09
CA SER A 1023 19.80 -3.33 -16.54
C SER A 1023 20.42 -2.27 -17.46
N TYR A 1024 21.53 -2.58 -18.15
CA TYR A 1024 22.06 -1.69 -19.19
C TYR A 1024 21.09 -1.57 -20.38
N PHE A 1025 20.55 -2.69 -20.84
CA PHE A 1025 19.57 -2.68 -21.92
C PHE A 1025 18.27 -1.93 -21.53
N ASP A 1026 17.78 -2.08 -20.29
CA ASP A 1026 16.56 -1.41 -19.79
C ASP A 1026 16.78 0.11 -19.66
N PHE A 1027 17.95 0.54 -19.20
CA PHE A 1027 18.39 1.95 -19.25
C PHE A 1027 18.29 2.55 -20.66
N ILE A 1028 18.73 1.81 -21.70
CA ILE A 1028 18.70 2.31 -23.09
C ILE A 1028 17.26 2.49 -23.62
N GLU A 1029 16.33 1.56 -23.35
CA GLU A 1029 14.92 1.74 -23.76
C GLU A 1029 14.25 2.89 -23.01
N GLU A 1030 14.50 3.00 -21.71
CA GLU A 1030 13.88 4.00 -20.87
C GLU A 1030 14.37 5.41 -21.23
N VAL A 1031 15.67 5.59 -21.52
CA VAL A 1031 16.20 6.84 -22.08
C VAL A 1031 15.64 7.11 -23.47
N GLY A 1032 15.62 6.11 -24.36
CA GLY A 1032 15.13 6.28 -25.74
C GLY A 1032 13.68 6.77 -25.78
N THR A 1033 12.84 6.21 -24.92
CA THR A 1033 11.44 6.62 -24.73
C THR A 1033 11.36 8.02 -24.11
N ALA A 1034 12.00 8.22 -22.96
CA ALA A 1034 11.88 9.46 -22.19
C ALA A 1034 12.42 10.70 -22.93
N ILE A 1035 13.50 10.57 -23.73
CA ILE A 1035 14.00 11.66 -24.59
C ILE A 1035 13.04 11.95 -25.74
N THR A 1036 12.46 10.90 -26.35
CA THR A 1036 11.48 11.07 -27.43
C THR A 1036 10.25 11.83 -26.92
N ASP A 1037 9.74 11.47 -25.74
CA ASP A 1037 8.57 12.13 -25.13
C ASP A 1037 8.89 13.54 -24.61
N TRP A 1038 10.03 13.73 -23.93
CA TRP A 1038 10.46 15.03 -23.46
C TRP A 1038 10.61 16.06 -24.61
N ARG A 1039 11.07 15.62 -25.79
CA ARG A 1039 11.12 16.48 -26.98
C ARG A 1039 9.75 16.69 -27.62
N ARG A 1040 8.91 15.65 -27.68
CA ARG A 1040 7.54 15.69 -28.23
C ARG A 1040 6.65 16.69 -27.49
N GLU A 1041 6.74 16.72 -26.15
CA GLU A 1041 6.07 17.70 -25.28
C GLU A 1041 6.50 19.16 -25.53
N ARG A 1042 7.63 19.38 -26.21
CA ARG A 1042 8.32 20.69 -26.33
C ARG A 1042 8.56 21.12 -27.78
N ASP A 1043 7.98 20.39 -28.74
CA ASP A 1043 8.13 20.56 -30.20
C ASP A 1043 9.60 20.66 -30.67
N LEU A 1044 10.49 19.87 -30.04
CA LEU A 1044 11.92 19.90 -30.34
C LEU A 1044 12.31 18.84 -31.39
N PRO A 1045 13.10 19.19 -32.42
CA PRO A 1045 13.46 18.28 -33.49
C PRO A 1045 14.37 17.13 -32.99
N LEU A 1046 14.15 15.94 -33.55
CA LEU A 1046 14.86 14.71 -33.22
C LEU A 1046 15.33 13.99 -34.50
N PRO A 1047 16.32 14.57 -35.22
CA PRO A 1047 16.81 14.05 -36.49
C PRO A 1047 17.52 12.70 -36.34
N LYS A 1048 17.59 11.93 -37.44
CA LYS A 1048 18.33 10.66 -37.50
C LYS A 1048 19.82 10.88 -37.14
N PRO A 1049 20.49 9.93 -36.47
CA PRO A 1049 21.89 10.08 -36.11
C PRO A 1049 22.79 9.97 -37.33
N TRP A 1050 23.76 10.87 -37.43
CA TRP A 1050 24.91 10.78 -38.32
C TRP A 1050 26.17 11.11 -37.52
N ILE A 1051 27.06 10.13 -37.38
CA ILE A 1051 28.26 10.20 -36.54
C ILE A 1051 29.57 10.46 -37.32
N PRO A 1052 29.86 9.81 -38.48
CA PRO A 1052 31.12 10.05 -39.18
C PRO A 1052 31.19 11.46 -39.78
N SER A 1053 32.38 12.06 -39.79
CA SER A 1053 32.64 13.24 -40.62
C SER A 1053 32.54 12.91 -42.11
N GLU A 1054 32.32 13.92 -42.96
CA GLU A 1054 32.34 13.75 -44.41
C GLU A 1054 33.65 13.11 -44.90
N ALA A 1055 34.79 13.51 -44.32
CA ALA A 1055 36.10 12.97 -44.68
C ALA A 1055 36.27 11.47 -44.32
N GLU A 1056 35.75 11.04 -43.16
CA GLU A 1056 35.75 9.62 -42.77
C GLU A 1056 34.81 8.80 -43.68
N ALA A 1057 33.63 9.33 -44.00
CA ALA A 1057 32.66 8.67 -44.87
C ALA A 1057 33.16 8.57 -46.33
N ASP A 1058 33.77 9.63 -46.86
CA ASP A 1058 34.36 9.66 -48.21
C ASP A 1058 35.56 8.71 -48.32
N ALA A 1059 36.46 8.74 -47.33
CA ALA A 1059 37.61 7.84 -47.28
C ALA A 1059 37.18 6.37 -47.17
N LEU A 1060 36.15 6.07 -46.35
CA LEU A 1060 35.61 4.71 -46.22
C LEU A 1060 34.99 4.22 -47.54
N MET A 1061 34.24 5.05 -48.26
CA MET A 1061 33.67 4.65 -49.55
C MET A 1061 34.75 4.49 -50.65
N ALA A 1062 35.85 5.22 -50.57
CA ALA A 1062 37.01 5.04 -51.45
C ALA A 1062 37.78 3.74 -51.14
N GLU A 1063 37.94 3.38 -49.86
CA GLU A 1063 38.61 2.15 -49.39
C GLU A 1063 37.97 0.87 -49.96
N TYR A 1064 36.64 0.86 -50.08
CA TYR A 1064 35.87 -0.28 -50.62
C TYR A 1064 35.43 -0.10 -52.08
N ALA A 1065 35.96 0.89 -52.81
CA ALA A 1065 35.53 1.20 -54.18
C ALA A 1065 35.73 0.03 -55.16
N ASP A 1066 36.93 -0.57 -55.21
CA ASP A 1066 37.22 -1.72 -56.06
C ASP A 1066 36.40 -2.96 -55.67
N ILE A 1067 36.19 -3.18 -54.36
CA ILE A 1067 35.33 -4.26 -53.85
C ILE A 1067 33.86 -4.07 -54.27
N ASN A 1068 33.35 -2.84 -54.21
CA ASN A 1068 31.99 -2.53 -54.67
C ASN A 1068 31.84 -2.73 -56.19
N LYS A 1069 32.89 -2.44 -56.97
CA LYS A 1069 32.94 -2.67 -58.42
C LYS A 1069 33.01 -4.16 -58.78
N ASP A 1070 33.83 -4.94 -58.08
CA ASP A 1070 33.85 -6.41 -58.18
C ASP A 1070 32.43 -6.97 -57.94
N ILE A 1071 31.75 -6.48 -56.91
CA ILE A 1071 30.38 -6.91 -56.56
C ILE A 1071 29.36 -6.53 -57.63
N ALA A 1072 29.48 -5.32 -58.21
CA ALA A 1072 28.64 -4.88 -59.34
C ALA A 1072 28.70 -5.86 -60.51
N GLN A 1073 29.92 -6.28 -60.87
CA GLN A 1073 30.18 -7.12 -62.03
C GLN A 1073 29.89 -8.61 -61.76
N GLU A 1074 30.30 -9.16 -60.60
CA GLU A 1074 30.16 -10.58 -60.28
C GLU A 1074 28.72 -10.97 -59.88
N TYR A 1075 27.98 -10.13 -59.13
CA TYR A 1075 26.68 -10.50 -58.55
C TYR A 1075 25.48 -9.73 -59.12
N LEU A 1076 25.69 -8.54 -59.72
CA LEU A 1076 24.61 -7.71 -60.26
C LEU A 1076 24.66 -7.56 -61.80
N GLY A 1077 25.68 -8.11 -62.46
CA GLY A 1077 25.88 -8.00 -63.92
C GLY A 1077 26.17 -6.58 -64.43
N ARG A 1078 26.35 -5.61 -63.53
CA ARG A 1078 26.45 -4.18 -63.81
C ARG A 1078 27.83 -3.82 -64.38
N GLN A 1079 27.86 -3.44 -65.65
CA GLN A 1079 29.08 -3.06 -66.38
C GLN A 1079 29.63 -1.67 -66.01
N ASP A 1080 28.79 -0.79 -65.45
CA ASP A 1080 29.19 0.53 -64.97
C ASP A 1080 30.12 0.46 -63.75
N GLY A 1081 30.03 -0.62 -62.96
CA GLY A 1081 30.81 -0.81 -61.73
C GLY A 1081 30.26 -0.09 -60.51
N GLU A 1082 29.10 0.57 -60.62
CA GLU A 1082 28.46 1.29 -59.52
C GLU A 1082 27.37 0.41 -58.89
N ILE A 1083 27.25 0.40 -57.56
CA ILE A 1083 26.16 -0.29 -56.85
C ILE A 1083 25.35 0.63 -55.94
N PHE A 1084 25.92 1.76 -55.50
CA PHE A 1084 25.26 2.70 -54.60
C PHE A 1084 25.16 4.09 -55.22
N GLY A 1085 23.97 4.70 -55.14
CA GLY A 1085 23.80 6.12 -55.42
C GLY A 1085 24.61 7.03 -54.46
N PRO A 1086 24.67 8.34 -54.74
CA PRO A 1086 25.40 9.31 -53.92
C PRO A 1086 24.87 9.37 -52.46
N ARG A 1087 25.73 9.80 -51.52
CA ARG A 1087 25.35 9.97 -50.10
C ARG A 1087 24.18 10.96 -49.99
N GLY A 1088 23.15 10.57 -49.24
CA GLY A 1088 22.01 11.45 -48.93
C GLY A 1088 22.40 12.65 -48.07
N ARG A 1089 21.51 13.64 -47.94
CA ARG A 1089 21.77 14.82 -47.11
C ARG A 1089 22.04 14.43 -45.64
N ILE A 1090 23.21 14.80 -45.12
CA ILE A 1090 23.56 14.64 -43.72
C ILE A 1090 22.59 15.48 -42.84
N PRO A 1091 21.96 14.90 -41.80
CA PRO A 1091 21.13 15.64 -40.86
C PRO A 1091 21.97 16.51 -39.91
N GLU A 1092 21.51 17.73 -39.66
CA GLU A 1092 22.11 18.60 -38.63
C GLU A 1092 22.00 17.97 -37.23
N PRO A 1093 23.07 17.94 -36.42
CA PRO A 1093 23.02 17.46 -35.04
C PRO A 1093 22.14 18.37 -34.16
N ALA A 1094 21.07 17.82 -33.60
CA ALA A 1094 20.26 18.55 -32.61
C ALA A 1094 21.05 18.80 -31.32
N SER A 1095 20.92 20.01 -30.76
CA SER A 1095 21.47 20.38 -29.45
C SER A 1095 20.84 19.55 -28.32
N VAL A 1096 21.65 19.19 -27.33
CA VAL A 1096 21.19 18.57 -26.07
C VAL A 1096 20.96 19.67 -25.02
N HIS A 1097 19.88 19.54 -24.25
CA HIS A 1097 19.48 20.47 -23.20
C HIS A 1097 19.79 19.89 -21.79
N ALA A 1098 20.03 20.76 -20.81
CA ALA A 1098 20.44 20.32 -19.46
C ALA A 1098 19.43 19.36 -18.79
N GLY A 1099 18.13 19.58 -18.98
CA GLY A 1099 17.08 18.70 -18.46
C GLY A 1099 17.09 17.30 -19.06
N GLU A 1100 17.61 17.12 -20.28
CA GLU A 1100 17.79 15.80 -20.91
C GLU A 1100 18.96 15.05 -20.26
N ILE A 1101 20.05 15.76 -19.93
CA ILE A 1101 21.19 15.18 -19.22
C ILE A 1101 20.77 14.76 -17.81
N GLU A 1102 19.99 15.58 -17.11
CA GLU A 1102 19.45 15.23 -15.79
C GLU A 1102 18.51 14.03 -15.86
N LEU A 1103 17.56 14.00 -16.81
CA LEU A 1103 16.66 12.89 -17.05
C LEU A 1103 17.43 11.58 -17.28
N ILE A 1104 18.47 11.59 -18.11
CA ILE A 1104 19.33 10.42 -18.37
C ILE A 1104 20.08 10.00 -17.10
N ASP A 1105 20.59 10.92 -16.27
CA ASP A 1105 21.27 10.56 -15.01
C ASP A 1105 20.30 10.03 -13.94
N GLN A 1106 19.07 10.56 -13.86
CA GLN A 1106 18.00 10.04 -13.00
C GLN A 1106 17.56 8.62 -13.42
N ILE A 1107 17.47 8.34 -14.73
CA ILE A 1107 17.22 6.98 -15.25
C ILE A 1107 18.43 6.08 -14.95
N TYR A 1108 19.66 6.53 -15.23
CA TYR A 1108 20.90 5.79 -14.96
C TYR A 1108 20.98 5.32 -13.49
N ARG A 1109 20.70 6.20 -12.51
CA ARG A 1109 20.76 5.85 -11.07
C ARG A 1109 19.85 4.68 -10.69
N ARG A 1110 18.75 4.44 -11.41
CA ARG A 1110 17.85 3.30 -11.17
C ARG A 1110 18.42 1.97 -11.69
N HIS A 1111 19.35 2.01 -12.64
CA HIS A 1111 19.99 0.86 -13.29
C HIS A 1111 21.48 0.67 -12.92
N ALA A 1112 22.08 1.64 -12.22
CA ALA A 1112 23.47 1.68 -11.80
C ALA A 1112 23.84 0.66 -10.70
N ALA A 1113 25.12 0.25 -10.66
CA ALA A 1113 25.65 -0.60 -9.60
C ALA A 1113 25.72 0.13 -8.23
N PRO A 1114 25.61 -0.58 -7.07
CA PRO A 1114 25.35 0.03 -5.75
C PRO A 1114 26.46 0.90 -5.11
N SER A 1115 27.51 1.30 -5.85
CA SER A 1115 28.71 1.94 -5.29
C SER A 1115 29.11 3.25 -5.98
N ALA A 1116 28.17 3.92 -6.66
CA ALA A 1116 28.51 4.95 -7.66
C ALA A 1116 28.53 6.40 -7.12
N ASP A 1117 27.71 6.73 -6.12
CA ASP A 1117 27.35 8.12 -5.77
C ASP A 1117 28.53 9.02 -5.38
N ALA A 1118 29.46 8.51 -4.56
CA ALA A 1118 30.53 9.32 -3.97
C ALA A 1118 31.57 9.85 -4.97
N VAL A 1119 31.67 9.24 -6.16
CA VAL A 1119 32.63 9.63 -7.21
C VAL A 1119 31.97 10.49 -8.30
N GLN A 1120 30.65 10.38 -8.49
CA GLN A 1120 29.96 11.02 -9.61
C GLN A 1120 29.81 12.54 -9.49
N GLN A 1121 29.49 13.10 -8.32
CA GLN A 1121 29.26 14.56 -8.19
C GLN A 1121 30.47 15.40 -8.63
N LYS A 1122 31.69 14.91 -8.38
CA LYS A 1122 32.94 15.59 -8.78
C LYS A 1122 33.27 15.44 -10.27
N ARG A 1123 32.54 14.59 -11.00
CA ARG A 1123 32.80 14.19 -12.39
C ARG A 1123 31.68 14.57 -13.37
N ILE A 1124 30.45 14.78 -12.89
CA ILE A 1124 29.35 15.37 -13.66
C ILE A 1124 29.75 16.74 -14.20
N LYS A 1125 30.29 17.62 -13.35
CA LYS A 1125 30.80 18.94 -13.77
C LYS A 1125 31.87 18.87 -14.87
N SER A 1126 32.77 17.89 -14.77
CA SER A 1126 33.80 17.64 -15.79
C SER A 1126 33.23 17.10 -17.11
N LEU A 1127 32.02 16.54 -17.13
CA LEU A 1127 31.32 16.11 -18.35
C LEU A 1127 30.52 17.26 -18.97
N GLU A 1128 29.93 18.15 -18.16
CA GLU A 1128 29.29 19.39 -18.62
C GLU A 1128 30.30 20.25 -19.40
N ASP A 1129 31.49 20.47 -18.84
CA ASP A 1129 32.60 21.19 -19.49
C ASP A 1129 33.02 20.52 -20.81
N GLN A 1130 33.07 19.18 -20.86
CA GLN A 1130 33.50 18.42 -22.05
C GLN A 1130 32.42 18.38 -23.15
N VAL A 1131 31.13 18.31 -22.80
CA VAL A 1131 30.03 18.36 -23.77
C VAL A 1131 29.90 19.76 -24.38
N ALA A 1132 30.18 20.82 -23.60
CA ALA A 1132 30.27 22.18 -24.12
C ALA A 1132 31.43 22.35 -25.13
N ASP A 1133 32.63 21.83 -24.80
CA ASP A 1133 33.80 21.85 -25.69
C ASP A 1133 33.59 21.00 -26.97
N LEU A 1134 32.99 19.81 -26.86
CA LEU A 1134 32.59 19.00 -28.03
C LEU A 1134 31.59 19.73 -28.93
N SER A 1135 30.58 20.37 -28.35
CA SER A 1135 29.58 21.17 -29.09
C SER A 1135 30.23 22.36 -29.80
N ALA A 1136 31.21 23.02 -29.17
CA ALA A 1136 31.98 24.10 -29.78
C ALA A 1136 32.93 23.62 -30.88
N LYS A 1137 33.55 22.44 -30.72
CA LYS A 1137 34.43 21.81 -31.72
C LYS A 1137 33.66 21.36 -32.96
N LEU A 1138 32.50 20.74 -32.80
CA LEU A 1138 31.63 20.32 -33.91
C LEU A 1138 31.18 21.54 -34.75
N ARG A 1139 30.69 22.61 -34.11
CA ARG A 1139 30.34 23.87 -34.81
C ARG A 1139 31.53 24.48 -35.57
N ARG A 1140 32.74 24.45 -34.98
CA ARG A 1140 33.97 24.94 -35.64
C ARG A 1140 34.47 24.06 -36.78
N ALA A 1141 34.05 22.79 -36.84
CA ALA A 1141 34.37 21.88 -37.95
C ALA A 1141 33.53 22.20 -39.19
N THR A 1142 32.24 22.55 -39.01
CA THR A 1142 31.32 22.93 -40.09
C THR A 1142 31.59 24.31 -40.71
N GLU A 1143 32.30 25.21 -40.02
CA GLU A 1143 32.45 26.62 -40.42
C GLU A 1143 33.68 26.96 -41.30
N LYS A 1144 34.53 25.99 -41.69
CA LYS A 1144 35.85 26.27 -42.32
C LYS A 1144 36.05 25.81 -43.76
N LYS A 1145 35.77 26.70 -44.73
CA LYS A 1145 36.38 26.81 -46.07
C LYS A 1145 35.98 28.16 -46.71
N PRO A 1146 36.72 28.70 -47.70
CA PRO A 1146 38.17 28.63 -47.93
C PRO A 1146 38.81 30.02 -48.19
N ALA A 1147 40.07 30.24 -47.79
CA ALA A 1147 40.84 31.41 -48.24
C ALA A 1147 42.36 31.18 -48.16
N GLN A 1148 43.07 31.51 -49.25
CA GLN A 1148 44.54 31.55 -49.39
C GLN A 1148 45.26 30.18 -49.25
N ALA A 1149 46.27 29.82 -50.05
CA ALA A 1149 47.05 30.61 -51.00
C ALA A 1149 47.41 29.79 -52.26
N ALA A 1150 47.57 30.47 -53.40
CA ALA A 1150 48.10 29.87 -54.62
C ALA A 1150 49.40 30.57 -55.04
N LYS A 1151 50.55 29.86 -55.01
CA LYS A 1151 51.67 30.06 -55.96
C LYS A 1151 52.83 29.06 -55.79
N LYS A 1152 53.37 28.68 -56.96
CA LYS A 1152 54.76 28.30 -57.30
C LYS A 1152 55.31 26.88 -56.98
N VAL A 1153 55.46 26.14 -58.09
CA VAL A 1153 56.75 25.63 -58.64
C VAL A 1153 57.40 24.39 -57.98
N SER A 1154 57.40 23.31 -58.77
CA SER A 1154 58.23 22.08 -58.74
C SER A 1154 59.74 22.38 -58.99
N PRO A 1155 60.71 21.41 -59.00
CA PRO A 1155 60.55 19.95 -59.04
C PRO A 1155 61.58 19.08 -58.26
N ALA A 1156 61.40 17.76 -58.44
CA ALA A 1156 62.45 16.72 -58.60
C ALA A 1156 63.06 15.98 -57.39
N ALA A 1157 63.51 14.76 -57.71
CA ALA A 1157 64.43 13.84 -57.00
C ALA A 1157 64.05 13.27 -55.62
N GLY A 1158 63.87 11.93 -55.57
CA GLY A 1158 64.32 11.10 -54.43
C GLY A 1158 65.69 10.47 -54.78
N PRO A 1159 66.02 9.24 -54.32
CA PRO A 1159 65.36 8.36 -53.33
C PRO A 1159 66.37 7.74 -52.32
N LYS A 1160 66.03 6.60 -51.67
CA LYS A 1160 66.93 5.65 -50.94
C LYS A 1160 67.44 6.14 -49.56
N LYS A 1161 67.90 5.32 -48.59
CA LYS A 1161 68.22 3.86 -48.57
C LYS A 1161 68.25 3.23 -47.14
N THR A 1162 67.81 1.98 -47.02
CA THR A 1162 68.30 0.84 -46.16
C THR A 1162 68.75 0.96 -44.68
N GLY A 1163 68.19 0.07 -43.84
CA GLY A 1163 68.91 -0.81 -42.88
C GLY A 1163 69.28 -0.24 -41.50
N SER A 1164 69.61 -1.05 -40.47
CA SER A 1164 69.43 -2.50 -40.22
C SER A 1164 69.69 -2.86 -38.72
N ALA A 1165 69.29 -4.05 -38.26
CA ALA A 1165 69.56 -4.60 -36.90
C ALA A 1165 71.08 -4.93 -36.67
N PRO A 1166 71.63 -5.33 -35.47
CA PRO A 1166 71.10 -6.42 -34.61
C PRO A 1166 71.47 -6.51 -33.07
N THR A 1167 70.89 -7.53 -32.39
CA THR A 1167 71.43 -8.38 -31.27
C THR A 1167 71.39 -8.01 -29.76
N LYS A 1168 71.45 -9.08 -28.92
CA LYS A 1168 71.35 -9.24 -27.42
C LYS A 1168 72.76 -9.46 -26.77
N PRO A 1169 72.99 -9.83 -25.47
CA PRO A 1169 72.15 -10.05 -24.25
C PRO A 1169 72.68 -9.20 -23.03
N PRO A 1170 73.02 -9.63 -21.77
CA PRO A 1170 72.63 -10.74 -20.86
C PRO A 1170 72.44 -10.41 -19.32
N HIS A 1171 72.20 -11.46 -18.50
CA HIS A 1171 72.50 -11.65 -17.05
C HIS A 1171 71.58 -11.16 -15.89
N LYS A 1172 71.85 -11.72 -14.67
CA LYS A 1172 70.95 -11.99 -13.51
C LYS A 1172 71.78 -12.35 -12.24
N PRO A 1173 71.33 -12.10 -10.98
CA PRO A 1173 71.07 -13.17 -9.96
C PRO A 1173 69.93 -12.85 -8.93
N ALA A 1174 69.10 -13.78 -8.42
CA ALA A 1174 69.20 -14.73 -7.25
C ALA A 1174 68.84 -14.11 -5.85
N ALA A 1175 68.31 -14.80 -4.80
CA ALA A 1175 68.09 -16.24 -4.52
C ALA A 1175 67.02 -16.57 -3.41
N GLN A 1176 66.50 -17.82 -3.41
CA GLN A 1176 66.16 -18.75 -2.25
C GLN A 1176 65.05 -18.41 -1.20
N ALA A 1177 64.36 -19.36 -0.50
CA ALA A 1177 64.41 -20.85 -0.41
C ALA A 1177 63.05 -21.54 0.01
N GLU A 1178 62.90 -22.87 -0.28
CA GLU A 1178 62.26 -23.99 0.51
C GLU A 1178 60.82 -23.94 1.14
N SER A 1179 60.06 -25.03 1.41
CA SER A 1179 60.04 -26.46 0.97
C SER A 1179 58.71 -27.24 1.34
N ALA A 1180 58.54 -28.48 0.80
CA ALA A 1180 57.78 -29.66 1.30
C ALA A 1180 56.21 -29.74 1.50
N LYS A 1181 55.52 -30.48 0.60
CA LYS A 1181 54.78 -31.80 0.75
C LYS A 1181 54.04 -32.20 2.09
N PRO A 1182 53.10 -33.21 2.11
CA PRO A 1182 51.93 -33.49 1.22
C PRO A 1182 50.68 -34.16 1.94
N VAL A 1183 49.67 -34.62 1.16
CA VAL A 1183 48.61 -35.67 1.46
C VAL A 1183 47.51 -35.41 2.52
N LYS A 1184 46.22 -35.46 2.09
CA LYS A 1184 45.18 -36.42 2.58
C LYS A 1184 43.83 -36.35 1.83
N ALA A 1185 43.27 -37.52 1.55
CA ALA A 1185 41.83 -37.82 1.42
C ALA A 1185 41.49 -38.89 2.51
N PRO A 1186 40.22 -39.23 2.85
CA PRO A 1186 39.38 -40.07 1.96
C PRO A 1186 37.82 -39.97 2.12
N ALA A 1187 37.11 -40.69 1.22
CA ALA A 1187 35.78 -41.32 1.38
C ALA A 1187 34.49 -40.47 1.58
N GLY A 1188 33.31 -40.91 1.12
CA GLY A 1188 33.02 -41.99 0.15
C GLY A 1188 31.61 -42.62 0.21
N LYS A 1189 31.20 -43.25 -0.92
CA LYS A 1189 29.99 -44.10 -1.15
C LYS A 1189 28.61 -43.41 -1.11
N ALA A 1190 27.53 -43.76 -1.81
CA ALA A 1190 27.15 -44.72 -2.89
C ALA A 1190 26.00 -45.72 -2.55
N SER A 1191 24.78 -45.39 -3.01
CA SER A 1191 23.75 -46.30 -3.60
C SER A 1191 23.06 -47.35 -2.67
N PRO A 1192 21.98 -48.08 -3.08
CA PRO A 1192 20.61 -47.59 -2.78
C PRO A 1192 19.69 -48.50 -1.89
N PRO A 1193 18.62 -49.20 -2.36
CA PRO A 1193 17.31 -49.19 -1.66
C PRO A 1193 16.84 -50.54 -1.07
N LEU A 1194 15.71 -50.59 -0.35
CA LEU A 1194 14.77 -51.75 -0.33
C LEU A 1194 13.43 -51.53 0.41
N ALA A 1195 12.47 -52.42 0.11
CA ALA A 1195 11.01 -52.36 0.22
C ALA A 1195 10.36 -52.94 1.51
N ASN A 1196 9.01 -53.10 1.46
CA ASN A 1196 8.08 -53.85 2.36
C ASN A 1196 7.72 -53.18 3.71
N GLY A 1197 6.54 -53.41 4.33
CA GLY A 1197 5.33 -54.21 3.97
C GLY A 1197 4.54 -54.62 5.24
N VAL A 1198 3.30 -55.15 5.27
CA VAL A 1198 2.15 -55.34 4.33
C VAL A 1198 0.90 -55.68 5.20
N ALA A 1199 -0.33 -55.24 4.87
CA ALA A 1199 -1.59 -55.72 5.51
C ALA A 1199 -2.85 -55.55 4.61
N VAL A 1200 -3.86 -56.43 4.73
CA VAL A 1200 -5.04 -56.52 3.82
C VAL A 1200 -6.32 -56.99 4.54
N SER A 1201 -7.47 -56.38 4.23
CA SER A 1201 -8.82 -56.99 4.34
C SER A 1201 -9.83 -56.19 3.47
N SER A 1202 -10.30 -56.63 2.29
CA SER A 1202 -11.18 -57.77 1.96
C SER A 1202 -12.68 -57.55 2.30
N GLY A 1203 -13.49 -57.15 1.30
CA GLY A 1203 -14.96 -57.06 1.42
C GLY A 1203 -15.66 -56.48 0.18
N LYS A 1204 -16.38 -57.33 -0.57
CA LYS A 1204 -17.29 -57.04 -1.71
C LYS A 1204 -18.65 -57.71 -1.40
N PRO A 1205 -19.73 -57.55 -2.21
CA PRO A 1205 -20.32 -56.32 -2.76
C PRO A 1205 -21.88 -56.30 -2.64
N GLY A 1206 -22.55 -55.24 -3.13
CA GLY A 1206 -24.00 -55.21 -3.47
C GLY A 1206 -24.35 -53.85 -4.10
N LEU A 1207 -24.92 -53.71 -5.31
CA LEU A 1207 -26.28 -54.08 -5.79
C LEU A 1207 -27.42 -53.36 -5.05
N VAL A 1208 -28.45 -52.81 -5.72
CA VAL A 1208 -28.64 -52.40 -7.14
C VAL A 1208 -29.91 -51.52 -7.25
N ALA A 1209 -30.15 -50.89 -8.41
CA ALA A 1209 -31.32 -50.03 -8.75
C ALA A 1209 -31.41 -48.70 -7.96
N ALA A 1210 -31.39 -47.49 -8.55
CA ALA A 1210 -31.84 -46.96 -9.84
C ALA A 1210 -33.33 -46.61 -9.94
N ASN A 1211 -33.59 -45.46 -10.58
CA ASN A 1211 -34.86 -44.97 -11.13
C ASN A 1211 -35.97 -44.58 -10.12
N ALA A 1212 -36.78 -43.54 -10.37
CA ALA A 1212 -36.70 -42.41 -11.33
C ALA A 1212 -37.86 -41.42 -11.02
N ILE A 1213 -37.88 -40.26 -11.70
CA ILE A 1213 -39.08 -39.49 -12.12
C ILE A 1213 -40.07 -39.01 -11.02
N ALA A 1214 -40.57 -37.77 -10.98
CA ALA A 1214 -40.20 -36.47 -11.54
C ALA A 1214 -41.17 -35.41 -10.93
N ASN A 1215 -40.99 -34.14 -11.33
CA ASN A 1215 -42.02 -33.09 -11.50
C ASN A 1215 -42.86 -32.57 -10.31
N ASP A 1216 -42.77 -31.25 -10.17
CA ASP A 1216 -43.88 -30.28 -10.02
C ASP A 1216 -45.13 -30.63 -9.19
N THR A 1217 -45.38 -29.83 -8.14
CA THR A 1217 -46.07 -28.54 -8.37
C THR A 1217 -46.02 -27.57 -7.18
N LYS A 1218 -45.99 -26.27 -7.51
CA LYS A 1218 -46.40 -25.12 -6.67
C LYS A 1218 -47.93 -24.92 -6.78
N PRO A 1219 -48.60 -24.00 -6.04
CA PRO A 1219 -48.26 -23.26 -4.79
C PRO A 1219 -49.47 -23.22 -3.79
N LYS A 1220 -49.56 -22.18 -2.94
CA LYS A 1220 -50.77 -21.61 -2.28
C LYS A 1220 -51.32 -22.36 -1.04
N GLN A 1221 -52.01 -21.71 -0.09
CA GLN A 1221 -51.91 -20.34 0.48
C GLN A 1221 -52.71 -20.25 1.80
N ALA A 1222 -52.59 -19.13 2.52
CA ALA A 1222 -53.56 -18.59 3.50
C ALA A 1222 -53.77 -19.27 4.89
N LYS A 1223 -53.35 -18.51 5.91
CA LYS A 1223 -53.99 -18.21 7.22
C LYS A 1223 -55.55 -18.23 7.19
N PRO A 1224 -56.29 -18.41 8.31
CA PRO A 1224 -56.11 -17.61 9.54
C PRO A 1224 -56.40 -18.27 10.91
N HIS A 1225 -56.43 -17.42 11.95
CA HIS A 1225 -56.59 -17.74 13.38
C HIS A 1225 -57.91 -18.44 13.76
N ASN A 1226 -57.90 -19.12 14.90
CA ASN A 1226 -58.73 -18.62 16.01
C ASN A 1226 -58.09 -18.84 17.40
N GLN A 1227 -58.68 -18.24 18.44
CA GLN A 1227 -58.20 -18.20 19.83
C GLN A 1227 -58.73 -19.38 20.67
N VAL A 1228 -58.12 -19.62 21.84
CA VAL A 1228 -58.79 -19.71 23.17
C VAL A 1228 -57.77 -20.01 24.29
N LYS A 1229 -57.87 -19.27 25.41
CA LYS A 1229 -57.25 -19.51 26.74
C LYS A 1229 -58.40 -19.79 27.75
N PRO A 1230 -58.20 -20.06 29.06
CA PRO A 1230 -56.97 -20.31 29.84
C PRO A 1230 -57.03 -21.57 30.75
N LYS A 1231 -55.96 -21.83 31.50
CA LYS A 1231 -56.05 -22.08 32.97
C LYS A 1231 -54.70 -21.74 33.63
N ALA A 1232 -54.71 -21.49 34.94
CA ALA A 1232 -53.61 -20.81 35.64
C ALA A 1232 -53.21 -21.49 36.95
N LYS A 1233 -51.95 -21.29 37.36
CA LYS A 1233 -51.57 -20.90 38.74
C LYS A 1233 -50.07 -20.54 38.86
N ALA A 1234 -49.77 -19.72 39.85
CA ALA A 1234 -48.47 -19.27 40.34
C ALA A 1234 -48.69 -18.74 41.79
N PRO A 1235 -47.71 -18.17 42.51
CA PRO A 1235 -46.27 -18.47 42.62
C PRO A 1235 -45.85 -18.76 44.09
N SER A 1236 -44.56 -19.01 44.36
CA SER A 1236 -43.96 -18.80 45.71
C SER A 1236 -42.46 -18.48 45.65
N ARG A 1237 -41.92 -17.86 46.70
CA ARG A 1237 -40.55 -17.28 46.80
C ARG A 1237 -39.72 -17.96 47.95
N PRO A 1238 -38.42 -17.63 48.18
CA PRO A 1238 -37.42 -18.62 48.63
C PRO A 1238 -36.68 -18.29 49.98
N ARG A 1239 -35.59 -19.03 50.25
CA ARG A 1239 -34.60 -18.96 51.38
C ARG A 1239 -35.02 -19.76 52.63
N PRO A 1240 -34.10 -20.07 53.60
CA PRO A 1240 -32.66 -19.71 53.71
C PRO A 1240 -31.71 -20.89 53.99
N LEU A 1241 -30.40 -20.60 54.15
CA LEU A 1241 -29.54 -21.19 55.20
C LEU A 1241 -28.22 -20.40 55.37
N GLN A 1242 -27.51 -20.59 56.50
CA GLN A 1242 -26.31 -19.83 56.93
C GLN A 1242 -25.26 -20.73 57.62
N LEU A 1243 -23.98 -20.31 57.60
CA LEU A 1243 -22.94 -20.35 58.67
C LEU A 1243 -22.84 -21.62 59.58
N ARG A 1244 -21.68 -22.21 59.94
CA ARG A 1244 -20.34 -21.64 60.26
C ARG A 1244 -19.34 -22.75 60.71
N ARG A 1245 -18.04 -22.38 60.89
CA ARG A 1245 -17.06 -22.91 61.91
C ARG A 1245 -16.45 -24.35 61.67
N ILE A 1246 -15.22 -24.75 62.11
CA ILE A 1246 -14.12 -24.21 62.98
C ILE A 1246 -12.70 -24.62 62.45
N GLY A 1247 -11.67 -23.74 62.57
CA GLY A 1247 -10.25 -24.09 62.89
C GLY A 1247 -9.27 -24.47 61.74
N GLY A 1248 -7.93 -24.37 61.88
CA GLY A 1248 -7.12 -23.64 62.88
C GLY A 1248 -5.62 -24.04 63.02
N LYS A 1249 -4.71 -23.04 63.05
CA LYS A 1249 -3.26 -23.04 63.50
C LYS A 1249 -2.15 -23.67 62.63
N LEU A 1250 -0.94 -23.06 62.76
CA LEU A 1250 0.44 -23.51 62.42
C LEU A 1250 0.82 -23.67 60.91
N GLY A 1251 2.10 -23.48 60.50
CA GLY A 1251 3.22 -22.85 61.25
C GLY A 1251 4.67 -23.12 60.77
N ARG A 1252 5.19 -22.32 59.83
CA ARG A 1252 6.63 -22.16 59.44
C ARG A 1252 7.33 -23.31 58.68
N ILE A 1253 8.55 -22.99 58.21
CA ILE A 1253 9.53 -23.75 57.38
C ILE A 1253 9.17 -23.74 55.88
N GLY A 1254 10.04 -23.31 54.95
CA GLY A 1254 11.35 -22.68 55.17
C GLY A 1254 11.91 -21.98 53.93
N HIS A 1255 12.17 -20.68 54.03
CA HIS A 1255 12.86 -19.89 53.01
C HIS A 1255 14.38 -20.12 53.13
N ARG A 1256 15.06 -20.53 52.04
CA ARG A 1256 16.46 -20.21 51.63
C ARG A 1256 17.18 -21.41 50.99
N LEU A 1257 17.44 -21.32 49.69
CA LEU A 1257 18.80 -21.50 49.15
C LEU A 1257 18.93 -20.85 47.76
N SER A 1258 18.82 -19.53 47.75
CA SER A 1258 19.37 -18.71 46.66
C SER A 1258 20.75 -18.18 47.08
N ARG A 1259 21.61 -17.91 46.08
CA ARG A 1259 22.95 -17.29 46.18
C ARG A 1259 24.14 -18.17 46.59
N ALA A 1260 24.46 -19.13 45.73
CA ALA A 1260 25.82 -19.32 45.21
C ALA A 1260 25.74 -20.02 43.83
N LEU A 1261 26.56 -19.73 42.82
CA LEU A 1261 27.46 -18.60 42.59
C LEU A 1261 27.66 -18.48 41.05
N ARG A 1262 27.56 -17.25 40.51
CA ARG A 1262 27.95 -16.80 39.16
C ARG A 1262 28.21 -17.86 38.06
N ALA A 1263 27.26 -17.98 37.14
CA ALA A 1263 27.53 -17.96 35.70
C ALA A 1263 26.73 -16.78 35.11
#